data_AF-A0A437C0R7-F1
#
_entry.id   AF-A0A437C0R7-F1
#
_cell.length_a   1.000
_cell.length_b   1.000
_cell.length_c   1.000
_cell.angle_alpha   90.00
_cell.angle_beta   90.00
_cell.angle_gamma   90.00
#
_symmetry.space_group_name_H-M   'P 1'
#
loop_
_entity.id
_entity.type
_entity.pdbx_description
1 polymer ?
#
loop_
_entity_poly.entity_id
_entity_poly.type
_entity_poly.pdbx_seq_one_letter_code
_entity_poly.pdbx_strand_id
1 'polypeptide(L)'
;MRHLAVAPDGVYIATEEKLYQLSHNLTLLHCLTLRSSSGGEVQGHPSLHCASKEEFTINVLLPFVNNETLISCGVADNSQGYCEVLELKNISKLLHSEQIQNDQKRGAMVVLYKQNSMTSVLAVRQKNWMVFFVGTADGQLIKLVVSQNHDVLCPKVLYKASDDQKVFPRMQLDPVDQKHIYVPFEKKILRLPVSQCRKYQTLQECWSAQDPFCVWCGSKNSCTFEVDCDNSNWLSISGKPQKKMATHKVVMETPEKIKLVVQIHAAGGENMKSSFACHFSQPLDKIKSLSKFPQCIFYLPNFSLAEASSATLNITFGEVWLTERLHLKNCSRINENRSHTCQHCTRAGCVWTNNRCSWASDGDQTDSVCQKNSSNLVSGPVISSITPSNVSFNGRNRAVLSGQNLHDVIGVRIQTGMDCNQPESPVWNNNGVNLTFDIPSSEKKGQVNVCVLLPDGSCHGNAAITYKSEPVCRDISPRISWMSGKRKVSLNGSNMELVEQLAYMDPSQVLHPINISSKTIFFHTPASMKNQRITIYLKVANKTLECPKKIIYHPDPKFVSFKDVRKGNDVQVIIQKKVDKLDIKKEELSVWGIHEEKDYHCIMVEKESSNKTDSFICEIENIGSINFKLLKIKYGDNIVVLKQPTAQLWMLLVLLLVPIITGVVLIVYRRKQKKLTARMNSFMENLELDIRNDIRQGFVDLQTEKADLIENVGAIPFLDYKHFAAKIFFPESEALMSLCIKDIGPDGVKVQLDNCCQLLLKLIEDKLFLTTMVRAMEEQKSFGIKDRCSLASLLTVALHSNLTYLTEVMEVLLKDLMQQKSNTQPKLLLRRTESTVEKLLTNWMSICLYGFLRESVGQHLFFLVSALMQQIAKGPVDCVTGKALYTLSEDWLLWEAQNFSSLKLKVLFAVGSDGEVSEPLDVNALTCDTVEQLKEKILTTFKAKFGFPYNCPLQDVCVEYEKEGSFIPLQEVDGSSEVIGEVTMLNTLKHYKVNDGATVKVLSNKTHPPVSPQGSLRDDENFSGKYFHLIDPDVDEDQKKNPERKKLKVKEVHLTKLLATKVAVHSFVANLFRSIWGVSHSRAPPAIKYYFDFLDAQADNMKMADPDVLHIWKTNSLPLRFWVNILKNPQFVFDLEKTPHLDGCLSVIAQAFMDSFSLSETQLGKGAPTNKLLYARDIPTFKQEVKAYYKLIRDLPPMQDAEFKNFLREESKKHENEFCEAAALRELYKYIQQYFKEIKDKLEQSGAPAELTEQLHHVKESFDGLKSCSWN
;
A
#
# COMPACT_ATOMS: atom_id res chain seq x y z
N MET A 1 -0.90 5.03 -39.37
CA MET A 1 -1.38 4.08 -38.34
C MET A 1 -0.99 4.68 -36.99
N ARG A 2 -1.95 5.16 -36.17
CA ARG A 2 -1.63 5.85 -34.91
C ARG A 2 -1.76 4.93 -33.69
N HIS A 3 -2.81 4.12 -33.66
CA HIS A 3 -3.06 3.15 -32.60
C HIS A 3 -3.49 1.80 -33.19
N LEU A 4 -3.04 0.72 -32.55
CA LEU A 4 -3.37 -0.66 -32.91
C LEU A 4 -3.70 -1.41 -31.63
N ALA A 5 -4.81 -2.14 -31.65
CA ALA A 5 -5.25 -2.97 -30.55
C ALA A 5 -5.65 -4.36 -31.04
N VAL A 6 -5.33 -5.39 -30.28
CA VAL A 6 -5.62 -6.79 -30.63
C VAL A 6 -6.49 -7.37 -29.53
N ALA A 7 -7.65 -7.92 -29.91
CA ALA A 7 -8.54 -8.65 -29.03
C ALA A 7 -8.69 -10.11 -29.54
N PRO A 8 -9.24 -11.04 -28.74
CA PRO A 8 -9.46 -12.42 -29.19
C PRO A 8 -10.29 -12.52 -30.47
N ASP A 9 -11.13 -11.51 -30.75
CA ASP A 9 -12.12 -11.53 -31.82
C ASP A 9 -11.67 -10.81 -33.10
N GLY A 10 -10.52 -10.12 -33.08
CA GLY A 10 -9.98 -9.39 -34.23
C GLY A 10 -8.92 -8.34 -33.90
N VAL A 11 -8.41 -7.68 -34.94
CA VAL A 11 -7.39 -6.61 -34.88
C VAL A 11 -8.03 -5.27 -35.24
N TYR A 12 -7.87 -4.27 -34.38
CA TYR A 12 -8.44 -2.94 -34.55
C TYR A 12 -7.35 -1.92 -34.83
N ILE A 13 -7.51 -1.15 -35.92
CA ILE A 13 -6.51 -0.18 -36.38
C ILE A 13 -7.16 1.18 -36.51
N ALA A 14 -6.66 2.15 -35.74
CA ALA A 14 -7.04 3.54 -35.86
C ALA A 14 -6.04 4.31 -36.73
N THR A 15 -6.59 5.01 -37.73
CA THR A 15 -5.90 5.98 -38.57
C THR A 15 -6.36 7.39 -38.22
N GLU A 16 -5.86 8.40 -38.94
CA GLU A 16 -6.23 9.80 -38.67
C GLU A 16 -7.69 10.11 -38.98
N GLU A 17 -8.38 9.26 -39.76
CA GLU A 17 -9.76 9.52 -40.19
C GLU A 17 -10.69 8.31 -39.99
N LYS A 18 -10.14 7.11 -39.79
CA LYS A 18 -10.90 5.84 -39.86
C LYS A 18 -10.46 4.82 -38.81
N LEU A 19 -11.43 4.07 -38.31
CA LEU A 19 -11.24 2.89 -37.48
C LEU A 19 -11.55 1.63 -38.28
N TYR A 20 -10.60 0.70 -38.33
CA TYR A 20 -10.72 -0.57 -39.04
C TYR A 20 -10.79 -1.71 -38.04
N GLN A 21 -11.68 -2.66 -38.26
CA GLN A 21 -11.72 -3.97 -37.61
C GLN A 21 -11.35 -5.03 -38.64
N LEU A 22 -10.32 -5.79 -38.36
CA LEU A 22 -9.74 -6.82 -39.21
C LEU A 22 -9.83 -8.18 -38.50
N SER A 23 -9.86 -9.26 -39.26
CA SER A 23 -9.65 -10.60 -38.69
C SER A 23 -8.19 -10.79 -38.28
N HIS A 24 -7.87 -11.87 -37.56
CA HIS A 24 -6.48 -12.24 -37.25
C HIS A 24 -5.62 -12.52 -38.49
N ASN A 25 -6.25 -12.78 -39.63
CA ASN A 25 -5.58 -12.93 -40.93
C ASN A 25 -5.51 -11.60 -41.72
N LEU A 26 -5.80 -10.48 -41.05
CA LEU A 26 -5.80 -9.13 -41.61
C LEU A 26 -6.80 -8.92 -42.75
N THR A 27 -7.85 -9.74 -42.83
CA THR A 27 -8.97 -9.46 -43.74
C THR A 27 -9.86 -8.40 -43.11
N LEU A 28 -10.21 -7.36 -43.87
CA LEU A 28 -11.08 -6.29 -43.37
C LEU A 28 -12.47 -6.85 -43.09
N LEU A 29 -12.92 -6.71 -41.85
CA LEU A 29 -14.27 -7.11 -41.41
C LEU A 29 -15.21 -5.91 -41.43
N HIS A 30 -14.84 -4.83 -40.74
CA HIS A 30 -15.62 -3.60 -40.67
C HIS A 30 -14.71 -2.36 -40.74
N CYS A 31 -15.25 -1.26 -41.25
CA CYS A 31 -14.57 0.03 -41.31
C CYS A 31 -15.57 1.13 -40.94
N LEU A 32 -15.23 1.94 -39.95
CA LEU A 32 -16.05 3.05 -39.48
C LEU A 32 -15.38 4.38 -39.84
N THR A 33 -16.16 5.28 -40.44
CA THR A 33 -15.83 6.71 -40.57
C THR A 33 -16.64 7.44 -39.50
N LEU A 34 -15.99 8.25 -38.66
CA LEU A 34 -16.60 8.83 -37.46
C LEU A 34 -17.68 9.85 -37.84
N ARG A 35 -18.88 9.74 -37.23
CA ARG A 35 -20.11 10.43 -37.66
C ARG A 35 -20.20 11.86 -37.14
N SER A 36 -20.64 12.80 -37.99
CA SER A 36 -21.15 14.12 -37.61
C SER A 36 -22.63 14.03 -37.17
N SER A 37 -23.00 14.75 -36.12
CA SER A 37 -24.39 14.90 -35.68
C SER A 37 -25.17 15.83 -36.61
N SER A 38 -25.98 15.26 -37.50
CA SER A 38 -27.25 15.89 -37.93
C SER A 38 -28.23 14.79 -38.35
N GLY A 39 -29.49 14.91 -37.88
CA GLY A 39 -30.49 13.84 -37.89
C GLY A 39 -30.95 13.40 -39.28
N GLY A 40 -31.40 12.14 -39.35
CA GLY A 40 -32.12 11.57 -40.49
C GLY A 40 -32.03 10.04 -40.51
N GLU A 41 -33.17 9.36 -40.37
CA GLU A 41 -33.33 7.93 -40.63
C GLU A 41 -32.94 7.57 -42.06
N VAL A 42 -32.19 6.48 -42.28
CA VAL A 42 -32.20 5.72 -43.54
C VAL A 42 -31.98 4.23 -43.26
N GLN A 43 -32.97 3.40 -43.62
CA GLN A 43 -32.84 1.94 -43.78
C GLN A 43 -32.16 1.60 -45.12
N GLY A 44 -31.32 0.55 -45.17
CA GLY A 44 -30.89 -0.07 -46.45
C GLY A 44 -29.53 -0.78 -46.40
N HIS A 45 -29.47 -1.96 -47.03
CA HIS A 45 -28.39 -2.97 -47.05
C HIS A 45 -27.06 -2.57 -47.78
N PRO A 46 -26.00 -3.41 -47.79
CA PRO A 46 -24.61 -3.00 -47.67
C PRO A 46 -23.95 -2.67 -49.02
N SER A 47 -23.37 -1.47 -49.14
CA SER A 47 -22.43 -1.18 -50.22
C SER A 47 -21.26 -0.32 -49.73
N LEU A 48 -20.08 -0.82 -50.06
CA LEU A 48 -18.74 -0.37 -49.75
C LEU A 48 -18.45 1.01 -50.41
N HIS A 49 -18.71 2.13 -49.73
CA HIS A 49 -18.12 3.43 -50.11
C HIS A 49 -17.99 4.37 -48.92
N CYS A 50 -16.74 4.79 -48.62
CA CYS A 50 -16.43 5.87 -47.69
C CYS A 50 -16.04 7.12 -48.49
N ALA A 51 -16.90 8.15 -48.50
CA ALA A 51 -16.57 9.49 -48.97
C ALA A 51 -16.84 10.53 -47.85
N SER A 52 -16.05 11.61 -47.85
CA SER A 52 -15.64 12.43 -46.69
C SER A 52 -16.52 13.64 -46.35
N LYS A 53 -16.35 14.17 -45.13
CA LYS A 53 -15.77 15.51 -44.85
C LYS A 53 -15.75 15.80 -43.33
N GLU A 54 -14.54 15.78 -42.75
CA GLU A 54 -14.04 16.37 -41.47
C GLU A 54 -13.05 15.40 -40.77
N GLU A 55 -11.89 15.91 -40.30
CA GLU A 55 -10.80 15.11 -39.74
C GLU A 55 -11.03 14.87 -38.23
N PHE A 56 -11.20 13.60 -37.82
CA PHE A 56 -11.35 13.22 -36.42
C PHE A 56 -10.16 12.39 -35.94
N THR A 57 -9.39 12.90 -34.98
CA THR A 57 -8.19 12.19 -34.50
C THR A 57 -8.49 11.27 -33.33
N ILE A 58 -8.29 9.97 -33.49
CA ILE A 58 -8.34 8.99 -32.39
C ILE A 58 -6.99 9.00 -31.65
N ASN A 59 -7.02 9.29 -30.35
CA ASN A 59 -5.85 9.33 -29.47
C ASN A 59 -5.82 8.13 -28.49
N VAL A 60 -6.96 7.49 -28.24
CA VAL A 60 -7.08 6.34 -27.35
C VAL A 60 -7.93 5.28 -28.02
N LEU A 61 -7.43 4.05 -28.05
CA LEU A 61 -8.14 2.88 -28.57
C LEU A 61 -7.93 1.70 -27.60
N LEU A 62 -9.00 1.24 -26.96
CA LEU A 62 -8.95 0.27 -25.86
C LEU A 62 -10.05 -0.79 -26.01
N PRO A 63 -9.72 -2.04 -26.38
CA PRO A 63 -10.68 -3.14 -26.36
C PRO A 63 -10.86 -3.65 -24.92
N PHE A 64 -12.12 -3.77 -24.50
CA PHE A 64 -12.52 -4.32 -23.21
C PHE A 64 -13.23 -5.66 -23.42
N VAL A 65 -12.41 -6.70 -23.55
CA VAL A 65 -12.86 -8.05 -23.95
C VAL A 65 -13.95 -8.60 -23.02
N ASN A 66 -13.84 -8.39 -21.71
CA ASN A 66 -14.79 -8.93 -20.72
C ASN A 66 -16.21 -8.32 -20.85
N ASN A 67 -16.34 -7.10 -21.37
CA ASN A 67 -17.64 -6.44 -21.58
C ASN A 67 -18.04 -6.40 -23.05
N GLU A 68 -17.29 -7.06 -23.94
CA GLU A 68 -17.48 -7.03 -25.40
C GLU A 68 -17.58 -5.61 -26.00
N THR A 69 -16.82 -4.65 -25.45
CA THR A 69 -16.81 -3.25 -25.93
C THR A 69 -15.43 -2.79 -26.41
N LEU A 70 -15.42 -1.79 -27.29
CA LEU A 70 -14.23 -1.11 -27.79
C LEU A 70 -14.37 0.39 -27.52
N ILE A 71 -13.49 0.95 -26.71
CA ILE A 71 -13.49 2.38 -26.40
C ILE A 71 -12.57 3.11 -27.37
N SER A 72 -13.09 4.13 -28.03
CA SER A 72 -12.37 5.03 -28.92
C SER A 72 -12.55 6.46 -28.41
N CYS A 73 -11.46 7.17 -28.13
CA CYS A 73 -11.51 8.58 -27.74
C CYS A 73 -10.57 9.43 -28.57
N GLY A 74 -11.00 10.65 -28.84
CA GLY A 74 -10.31 11.54 -29.77
C GLY A 74 -10.68 13.01 -29.61
N VAL A 75 -10.21 13.82 -30.56
CA VAL A 75 -10.51 15.25 -30.64
C VAL A 75 -11.03 15.57 -32.04
N ALA A 76 -12.13 16.31 -32.09
CA ALA A 76 -12.73 16.85 -33.32
C ALA A 76 -12.19 18.27 -33.62
N ASP A 77 -12.26 18.70 -34.88
CA ASP A 77 -11.70 19.97 -35.37
C ASP A 77 -12.10 21.22 -34.54
N ASN A 78 -13.26 21.20 -33.88
CA ASN A 78 -13.73 22.28 -33.01
C ASN A 78 -13.19 22.25 -31.56
N SER A 79 -12.11 21.49 -31.29
CA SER A 79 -11.49 21.37 -29.96
C SER A 79 -12.38 20.74 -28.88
N GLN A 80 -13.46 20.06 -29.27
CA GLN A 80 -14.26 19.20 -28.40
C GLN A 80 -13.66 17.80 -28.40
N GLY A 81 -13.35 17.28 -27.20
CA GLY A 81 -12.97 15.89 -27.04
C GLY A 81 -14.19 15.00 -27.21
N TYR A 82 -14.02 13.79 -27.69
CA TYR A 82 -15.08 12.80 -27.69
C TYR A 82 -14.56 11.47 -27.16
N CYS A 83 -15.43 10.73 -26.51
CA CYS A 83 -15.22 9.32 -26.17
C CYS A 83 -16.46 8.55 -26.62
N GLU A 84 -16.24 7.41 -27.26
CA GLU A 84 -17.29 6.52 -27.70
C GLU A 84 -16.96 5.07 -27.30
N VAL A 85 -18.01 4.33 -26.99
CA VAL A 85 -17.98 2.91 -26.68
C VAL A 85 -18.70 2.20 -27.81
N LEU A 86 -17.97 1.38 -28.55
CA LEU A 86 -18.44 0.59 -29.67
C LEU A 86 -18.60 -0.86 -29.25
N GLU A 87 -19.45 -1.62 -29.93
CA GLU A 87 -19.52 -3.08 -29.74
C GLU A 87 -18.26 -3.72 -30.35
N LEU A 88 -17.55 -4.53 -29.56
CA LEU A 88 -16.25 -5.09 -29.96
C LEU A 88 -16.39 -5.98 -31.21
N LYS A 89 -17.46 -6.78 -31.31
CA LYS A 89 -17.70 -7.67 -32.44
C LYS A 89 -18.13 -6.95 -33.72
N ASN A 90 -18.73 -5.77 -33.62
CA ASN A 90 -19.12 -4.95 -34.77
C ASN A 90 -18.91 -3.46 -34.45
N ILE A 91 -17.76 -2.93 -34.85
CA ILE A 91 -17.40 -1.53 -34.58
C ILE A 91 -18.35 -0.51 -35.22
N SER A 92 -19.27 -0.93 -36.09
CA SER A 92 -20.28 -0.04 -36.69
C SER A 92 -21.42 0.30 -35.72
N LYS A 93 -21.53 -0.41 -34.60
CA LYS A 93 -22.59 -0.24 -33.60
C LYS A 93 -22.06 0.55 -32.40
N LEU A 94 -22.55 1.79 -32.28
CA LEU A 94 -22.27 2.67 -31.14
C LEU A 94 -23.15 2.26 -29.96
N LEU A 95 -22.51 1.95 -28.83
CA LEU A 95 -23.20 1.64 -27.57
C LEU A 95 -23.40 2.89 -26.71
N HIS A 96 -22.41 3.78 -26.69
CA HIS A 96 -22.45 5.03 -25.92
C HIS A 96 -21.48 6.07 -26.47
N SER A 97 -21.78 7.37 -26.36
CA SER A 97 -20.87 8.45 -26.73
C SER A 97 -21.03 9.66 -25.83
N GLU A 98 -19.92 10.27 -25.44
CA GLU A 98 -19.86 11.52 -24.70
C GLU A 98 -19.00 12.56 -25.43
N GLN A 99 -19.46 13.81 -25.39
CA GLN A 99 -18.75 14.98 -25.91
C GLN A 99 -18.20 15.79 -24.73
N ILE A 100 -16.91 16.14 -24.80
CA ILE A 100 -16.16 16.83 -23.75
C ILE A 100 -15.84 18.25 -24.24
N GLN A 101 -16.50 19.26 -23.67
CA GLN A 101 -16.14 20.66 -23.90
C GLN A 101 -14.86 21.02 -23.13
N ASN A 102 -13.82 21.44 -23.84
CA ASN A 102 -12.56 21.90 -23.24
C ASN A 102 -12.56 23.43 -23.08
N ASP A 103 -12.63 23.91 -21.84
CA ASP A 103 -12.05 25.21 -21.49
C ASP A 103 -10.51 25.09 -21.55
N GLN A 104 -9.90 25.93 -22.39
CA GLN A 104 -8.45 26.09 -22.62
C GLN A 104 -7.72 25.02 -23.47
N LYS A 105 -7.32 25.43 -24.69
CA LYS A 105 -6.30 24.75 -25.51
C LYS A 105 -4.98 24.59 -24.76
N ARG A 106 -4.69 23.39 -24.26
CA ARG A 106 -3.32 22.88 -24.10
C ARG A 106 -3.18 21.61 -24.92
N GLY A 107 -2.52 21.71 -26.08
CA GLY A 107 -2.12 20.51 -26.82
C GLY A 107 -1.24 19.64 -25.92
N ALA A 108 -1.64 18.40 -25.69
CA ALA A 108 -0.82 17.45 -24.95
C ALA A 108 0.40 17.08 -25.80
N MET A 109 1.55 17.68 -25.50
CA MET A 109 2.83 17.18 -26.00
C MET A 109 3.23 15.94 -25.19
N VAL A 110 3.46 14.83 -25.88
CA VAL A 110 3.89 13.56 -25.28
C VAL A 110 5.41 13.50 -25.24
N VAL A 111 5.99 13.39 -24.04
CA VAL A 111 7.41 13.08 -23.87
C VAL A 111 7.60 11.56 -23.96
N LEU A 112 8.21 11.08 -25.06
CA LEU A 112 8.47 9.66 -25.28
C LEU A 112 9.90 9.29 -24.86
N TYR A 113 10.05 8.66 -23.69
CA TYR A 113 11.31 8.08 -23.25
C TYR A 113 11.28 6.56 -23.47
N LYS A 114 12.18 6.05 -24.34
CA LYS A 114 12.33 4.62 -24.62
C LYS A 114 13.56 4.08 -23.90
N GLN A 115 13.34 3.20 -22.93
CA GLN A 115 14.37 2.41 -22.27
C GLN A 115 13.97 0.94 -22.31
N ASN A 116 14.94 0.06 -22.61
CA ASN A 116 14.65 -1.37 -22.65
C ASN A 116 14.35 -1.88 -21.23
N SER A 117 13.36 -2.77 -21.13
CA SER A 117 13.05 -3.50 -19.89
C SER A 117 12.64 -2.61 -18.71
N MET A 118 11.91 -1.51 -18.92
CA MET A 118 11.32 -0.75 -17.80
C MET A 118 10.33 -1.61 -17.02
N THR A 119 10.41 -1.59 -15.69
CA THR A 119 9.58 -2.41 -14.80
C THR A 119 8.82 -1.61 -13.76
N SER A 120 9.24 -0.39 -13.48
CA SER A 120 8.60 0.49 -12.51
C SER A 120 8.82 1.95 -12.87
N VAL A 121 7.85 2.82 -12.56
CA VAL A 121 7.95 4.26 -12.75
C VAL A 121 7.31 4.96 -11.55
N LEU A 122 8.02 5.91 -10.94
CA LEU A 122 7.50 6.81 -9.91
C LEU A 122 7.71 8.25 -10.37
N ALA A 123 6.63 9.04 -10.45
CA ALA A 123 6.68 10.44 -10.83
C ALA A 123 6.50 11.35 -9.62
N VAL A 124 7.31 12.40 -9.52
CA VAL A 124 7.33 13.35 -8.40
C VAL A 124 7.46 14.75 -8.96
N ARG A 125 6.62 15.67 -8.46
CA ARG A 125 6.70 17.08 -8.83
C ARG A 125 7.64 17.81 -7.87
N GLN A 126 8.76 18.31 -8.38
CA GLN A 126 9.72 19.14 -7.66
C GLN A 126 9.65 20.57 -8.23
N LYS A 127 8.83 21.44 -7.61
CA LYS A 127 8.56 22.82 -8.09
C LYS A 127 8.08 22.86 -9.55
N ASN A 128 8.89 23.43 -10.45
CA ASN A 128 8.63 23.57 -11.88
C ASN A 128 9.15 22.40 -12.71
N TRP A 129 9.60 21.33 -12.05
CA TRP A 129 10.17 20.15 -12.68
C TRP A 129 9.35 18.91 -12.33
N MET A 130 9.12 18.06 -13.32
CA MET A 130 8.64 16.70 -13.12
C MET A 130 9.84 15.77 -13.10
N VAL A 131 9.98 14.97 -12.04
CA VAL A 131 11.06 14.01 -11.88
C VAL A 131 10.48 12.61 -11.92
N PHE A 132 10.96 11.78 -12.83
CA PHE A 132 10.59 10.38 -12.94
C PHE A 132 11.74 9.51 -12.46
N PHE A 133 11.44 8.57 -11.58
CA PHE A 133 12.32 7.47 -11.21
C PHE A 133 11.84 6.22 -11.93
N VAL A 134 12.68 5.65 -12.79
CA VAL A 134 12.37 4.51 -13.64
C VAL A 134 13.23 3.34 -13.20
N GLY A 135 12.60 2.28 -12.71
CA GLY A 135 13.26 1.02 -12.43
C GLY A 135 13.22 0.10 -13.64
N THR A 136 14.27 -0.71 -13.80
CA THR A 136 14.40 -1.63 -14.94
C THR A 136 14.54 -3.10 -14.49
N ALA A 137 14.24 -4.03 -15.39
CA ALA A 137 14.33 -5.47 -15.17
C ALA A 137 15.77 -5.95 -14.99
N ASP A 138 16.74 -5.17 -15.47
CA ASP A 138 18.16 -5.40 -15.30
C ASP A 138 18.75 -4.64 -14.10
N GLY A 139 17.90 -4.10 -13.22
CA GLY A 139 18.29 -3.62 -11.89
C GLY A 139 18.85 -2.21 -11.84
N GLN A 140 18.50 -1.35 -12.80
CA GLN A 140 18.85 0.07 -12.78
C GLN A 140 17.71 0.91 -12.19
N LEU A 141 18.08 1.97 -11.48
CA LEU A 141 17.20 3.06 -11.10
C LEU A 141 17.64 4.32 -11.84
N ILE A 142 16.82 4.80 -12.77
CA ILE A 142 17.10 5.93 -13.64
C ILE A 142 16.26 7.12 -13.19
N LYS A 143 16.87 8.29 -13.05
CA LYS A 143 16.21 9.57 -12.80
C LYS A 143 16.13 10.36 -14.09
N LEU A 144 14.92 10.73 -14.49
CA LEU A 144 14.61 11.59 -15.63
C LEU A 144 13.99 12.88 -15.11
N VAL A 145 14.42 14.04 -15.60
CA VAL A 145 13.86 15.33 -15.18
C VAL A 145 13.29 16.04 -16.41
N VAL A 146 12.07 16.56 -16.28
CA VAL A 146 11.32 17.18 -17.37
C VAL A 146 10.85 18.55 -16.93
N SER A 147 11.10 19.57 -17.76
CA SER A 147 10.68 20.96 -17.51
C SER A 147 9.17 21.14 -17.74
N GLN A 148 8.60 22.25 -17.24
CA GLN A 148 7.22 22.64 -17.57
C GLN A 148 6.96 22.84 -19.07
N ASN A 149 8.01 23.11 -19.86
CA ASN A 149 7.93 23.25 -21.31
C ASN A 149 8.20 21.92 -22.04
N HIS A 150 8.22 20.80 -21.30
CA HIS A 150 8.47 19.45 -21.82
C HIS A 150 9.90 19.23 -22.33
N ASP A 151 10.83 20.11 -21.97
CA ASP A 151 12.25 19.90 -22.23
C ASP A 151 12.79 18.81 -21.28
N VAL A 152 13.38 17.77 -21.83
CA VAL A 152 13.92 16.64 -21.07
C VAL A 152 15.38 16.88 -20.75
N LEU A 153 15.74 16.86 -19.47
CA LEU A 153 17.12 16.83 -19.01
C LEU A 153 17.72 15.43 -19.14
N CYS A 154 19.05 15.36 -19.28
CA CYS A 154 19.77 14.10 -19.44
C CYS A 154 19.42 13.08 -18.32
N PRO A 155 18.96 11.86 -18.67
CA PRO A 155 18.67 10.82 -17.68
C PRO A 155 19.92 10.43 -16.89
N LYS A 156 19.79 10.22 -15.58
CA LYS A 156 20.89 9.84 -14.67
C LYS A 156 20.63 8.50 -14.01
N VAL A 157 21.62 7.62 -13.94
CA VAL A 157 21.50 6.36 -13.19
C VAL A 157 21.83 6.63 -11.73
N LEU A 158 20.83 6.55 -10.84
CA LEU A 158 21.03 6.76 -9.40
C LEU A 158 21.58 5.51 -8.70
N TYR A 159 21.21 4.33 -9.20
CA TYR A 159 21.65 3.07 -8.64
C TYR A 159 21.64 1.96 -9.69
N LYS A 160 22.52 0.98 -9.50
CA LYS A 160 22.65 -0.21 -10.34
C LYS A 160 22.91 -1.43 -9.45
N ALA A 161 22.09 -2.47 -9.59
CA ALA A 161 22.33 -3.75 -8.95
C ALA A 161 23.54 -4.45 -9.58
N SER A 162 24.38 -5.08 -8.77
CA SER A 162 25.56 -5.85 -9.24
C SER A 162 25.20 -7.18 -9.91
N ASP A 163 24.00 -7.70 -9.67
CA ASP A 163 23.55 -9.03 -10.07
C ASP A 163 22.27 -9.02 -10.93
N ASP A 164 21.96 -7.87 -11.55
CA ASP A 164 20.82 -7.70 -12.46
C ASP A 164 19.45 -8.02 -11.85
N GLN A 165 19.32 -7.91 -10.52
CA GLN A 165 18.02 -8.07 -9.86
C GLN A 165 17.04 -7.02 -10.37
N LYS A 166 15.90 -7.49 -10.88
CA LYS A 166 14.79 -6.63 -11.34
C LYS A 166 14.33 -5.68 -10.24
N VAL A 167 14.15 -4.41 -10.60
CA VAL A 167 13.44 -3.45 -9.75
C VAL A 167 11.94 -3.76 -9.80
N PHE A 168 11.31 -3.91 -8.65
CA PHE A 168 9.87 -4.17 -8.59
C PHE A 168 9.04 -2.89 -8.77
N PRO A 169 7.77 -3.01 -9.24
CA PRO A 169 6.88 -1.88 -9.54
C PRO A 169 6.69 -0.83 -8.43
N ARG A 170 6.82 -1.20 -7.15
CA ARG A 170 6.46 -0.35 -6.00
C ARG A 170 7.66 0.38 -5.39
N MET A 171 8.14 1.42 -6.07
CA MET A 171 9.11 2.36 -5.49
C MET A 171 8.39 3.44 -4.67
N GLN A 172 8.97 3.86 -3.54
CA GLN A 172 8.36 4.85 -2.65
C GLN A 172 9.37 5.88 -2.16
N LEU A 173 9.02 7.17 -2.17
CA LEU A 173 9.80 8.20 -1.51
C LEU A 173 9.70 8.11 0.01
N ASP A 174 10.77 8.44 0.71
CA ASP A 174 10.78 8.55 2.16
C ASP A 174 9.75 9.60 2.61
N PRO A 175 8.72 9.21 3.38
CA PRO A 175 7.62 10.10 3.72
C PRO A 175 8.03 11.21 4.70
N VAL A 176 9.18 11.09 5.36
CA VAL A 176 9.63 12.06 6.37
C VAL A 176 10.33 13.26 5.72
N ASP A 177 11.31 13.00 4.85
CA ASP A 177 12.18 14.05 4.29
C ASP A 177 12.16 14.14 2.76
N GLN A 178 11.59 13.14 2.07
CA GLN A 178 11.61 12.98 0.61
C GLN A 178 13.03 13.03 -0.03
N LYS A 179 14.10 12.91 0.78
CA LYS A 179 15.50 12.92 0.33
C LYS A 179 15.96 11.54 -0.13
N HIS A 180 15.21 10.50 0.21
CA HIS A 180 15.51 9.12 -0.13
C HIS A 180 14.33 8.45 -0.85
N ILE A 181 14.65 7.44 -1.65
CA ILE A 181 13.71 6.55 -2.31
C ILE A 181 14.00 5.11 -1.88
N TYR A 182 12.97 4.40 -1.47
CA TYR A 182 12.98 2.97 -1.19
C TYR A 182 12.73 2.21 -2.48
N VAL A 183 13.70 1.40 -2.88
CA VAL A 183 13.68 0.64 -4.12
C VAL A 183 13.72 -0.86 -3.81
N PRO A 184 12.62 -1.58 -4.07
CA PRO A 184 12.56 -3.02 -3.88
C PRO A 184 13.19 -3.77 -5.04
N PHE A 185 14.01 -4.76 -4.70
CA PHE A 185 14.57 -5.77 -5.58
C PHE A 185 14.08 -7.16 -5.14
N GLU A 186 14.38 -8.21 -5.90
CA GLU A 186 13.93 -9.59 -5.63
C GLU A 186 14.22 -10.07 -4.19
N LYS A 187 15.38 -9.72 -3.63
CA LYS A 187 15.87 -10.26 -2.34
C LYS A 187 16.21 -9.20 -1.30
N LYS A 188 16.04 -7.91 -1.60
CA LYS A 188 16.47 -6.79 -0.76
C LYS A 188 15.68 -5.52 -1.07
N ILE A 189 15.60 -4.62 -0.11
CA ILE A 189 15.11 -3.25 -0.30
C ILE A 189 16.28 -2.31 0.00
N LEU A 190 16.48 -1.32 -0.86
CA LEU A 190 17.53 -0.31 -0.68
C LEU A 190 16.92 1.06 -0.48
N ARG A 191 17.43 1.79 0.51
CA ARG A 191 17.17 3.22 0.71
C ARG A 191 18.26 4.01 0.00
N LEU A 192 17.90 4.72 -1.07
CA LEU A 192 18.83 5.42 -1.95
C LEU A 192 18.55 6.92 -1.92
N PRO A 193 19.56 7.80 -1.91
CA PRO A 193 19.33 9.24 -1.98
C PRO A 193 18.79 9.64 -3.37
N VAL A 194 17.79 10.54 -3.40
CA VAL A 194 17.19 11.03 -4.67
C VAL A 194 18.13 11.94 -5.46
N SER A 195 19.17 12.47 -4.80
CA SER A 195 20.29 13.18 -5.40
C SER A 195 21.53 13.17 -4.48
N GLN A 196 22.71 13.38 -5.05
CA GLN A 196 24.00 13.44 -4.34
C GLN A 196 24.60 14.86 -4.38
N CYS A 197 23.88 15.84 -3.83
CA CYS A 197 24.27 17.26 -3.95
C CYS A 197 25.67 17.56 -3.39
N ARG A 198 26.09 16.87 -2.33
CA ARG A 198 27.41 17.04 -1.70
C ARG A 198 28.59 16.63 -2.59
N LYS A 199 28.34 15.95 -3.72
CA LYS A 199 29.38 15.62 -4.71
C LYS A 199 29.93 16.88 -5.39
N TYR A 200 29.13 17.94 -5.50
CA TYR A 200 29.48 19.17 -6.17
C TYR A 200 30.06 20.18 -5.17
N GLN A 201 31.32 20.56 -5.37
CA GLN A 201 32.06 21.37 -4.40
C GLN A 201 32.00 22.87 -4.72
N THR A 202 31.68 23.23 -5.97
CA THR A 202 31.58 24.62 -6.41
C THR A 202 30.17 24.99 -6.87
N LEU A 203 29.83 26.29 -6.82
CA LEU A 203 28.54 26.79 -7.32
C LEU A 203 28.31 26.39 -8.78
N GLN A 204 29.34 26.51 -9.60
CA GLN A 204 29.27 26.18 -11.02
C GLN A 204 28.99 24.68 -11.22
N GLU A 205 29.64 23.79 -10.47
CA GLU A 205 29.37 22.35 -10.52
C GLU A 205 27.95 22.02 -10.05
N CYS A 206 27.51 22.63 -8.94
CA CYS A 206 26.18 22.41 -8.36
C CYS A 206 25.07 22.83 -9.34
N TRP A 207 25.21 23.99 -9.99
CA TRP A 207 24.27 24.47 -11.00
C TRP A 207 24.35 23.65 -12.30
N SER A 208 25.56 23.29 -12.76
CA SER A 208 25.77 22.50 -13.98
C SER A 208 25.24 21.07 -13.85
N ALA A 209 25.06 20.58 -12.62
CA ALA A 209 24.41 19.30 -12.36
C ALA A 209 22.96 19.27 -12.87
N GLN A 210 22.29 20.41 -13.04
CA GLN A 210 20.90 20.51 -13.50
C GLN A 210 19.95 19.57 -12.70
N ASP A 211 20.14 19.49 -11.39
CA ASP A 211 19.34 18.64 -10.51
C ASP A 211 18.38 19.48 -9.65
N PRO A 212 17.05 19.33 -9.78
CA PRO A 212 16.07 20.18 -9.10
C PRO A 212 16.00 19.95 -7.58
N PHE A 213 16.64 18.91 -7.05
CA PHE A 213 16.74 18.67 -5.60
C PHE A 213 17.96 19.35 -4.96
N CYS A 214 18.93 19.81 -5.78
CA CYS A 214 20.14 20.43 -5.29
C CYS A 214 20.07 21.96 -5.38
N VAL A 215 20.51 22.60 -4.31
CA VAL A 215 20.67 24.05 -4.24
C VAL A 215 22.06 24.39 -3.71
N TRP A 216 22.62 25.48 -4.20
CA TRP A 216 23.78 26.10 -3.58
C TRP A 216 23.32 26.92 -2.37
N CYS A 217 23.79 26.56 -1.19
CA CYS A 217 23.46 27.27 0.04
C CYS A 217 24.52 28.33 0.33
N GLY A 218 24.13 29.61 0.27
CA GLY A 218 25.06 30.72 0.48
C GLY A 218 25.65 30.74 1.89
N SER A 219 24.81 30.52 2.92
CA SER A 219 25.26 30.52 4.32
C SER A 219 26.24 29.40 4.67
N LYS A 220 26.20 28.29 3.92
CA LYS A 220 27.07 27.11 4.13
C LYS A 220 28.17 26.96 3.08
N ASN A 221 28.22 27.87 2.10
CA ASN A 221 29.12 27.85 0.94
C ASN A 221 29.29 26.45 0.31
N SER A 222 28.17 25.72 0.15
CA SER A 222 28.19 24.32 -0.31
C SER A 222 26.88 23.91 -1.00
N CYS A 223 26.94 22.87 -1.82
CA CYS A 223 25.77 22.31 -2.51
C CYS A 223 25.01 21.34 -1.60
N THR A 224 23.76 21.66 -1.25
CA THR A 224 22.93 20.90 -0.31
C THR A 224 21.52 20.66 -0.86
N PHE A 225 20.71 19.90 -0.12
CA PHE A 225 19.26 19.92 -0.34
C PHE A 225 18.71 21.28 0.12
N GLU A 226 17.60 21.69 -0.48
CA GLU A 226 16.95 22.97 -0.14
C GLU A 226 16.51 23.04 1.31
N VAL A 227 15.90 21.97 1.83
CA VAL A 227 15.43 21.87 3.23
C VAL A 227 16.59 22.02 4.23
N ASP A 228 17.82 21.75 3.81
CA ASP A 228 19.01 21.89 4.66
C ASP A 228 19.62 23.30 4.59
N CYS A 229 19.08 24.20 3.77
CA CYS A 229 19.51 25.59 3.64
C CYS A 229 18.45 26.52 4.24
N ASP A 230 18.88 27.58 4.93
CA ASP A 230 17.96 28.55 5.54
C ASP A 230 17.04 29.14 4.47
N ASN A 231 15.74 29.28 4.80
CA ASN A 231 14.61 29.45 3.87
C ASN A 231 14.68 30.63 2.87
N SER A 232 15.75 31.44 2.87
CA SER A 232 15.94 32.59 1.99
C SER A 232 17.31 32.71 1.29
N ASN A 233 18.33 31.89 1.64
CA ASN A 233 19.73 32.06 1.19
C ASN A 233 20.24 30.95 0.25
N TRP A 234 19.47 30.60 -0.78
CA TRP A 234 19.84 29.52 -1.72
C TRP A 234 19.73 29.94 -3.20
N LEU A 235 20.48 29.25 -4.05
CA LEU A 235 20.45 29.38 -5.51
C LEU A 235 20.31 27.99 -6.19
N SER A 236 19.47 27.89 -7.20
CA SER A 236 19.18 26.64 -7.93
C SER A 236 18.98 26.92 -9.42
N ILE A 237 18.67 25.88 -10.20
CA ILE A 237 18.38 25.97 -11.62
C ILE A 237 17.06 26.70 -11.90
N SER A 238 16.99 27.39 -13.04
CA SER A 238 15.76 28.06 -13.50
C SER A 238 14.68 27.05 -13.91
N GLY A 239 13.47 27.50 -14.28
CA GLY A 239 12.43 26.61 -14.81
C GLY A 239 12.67 26.07 -16.23
N LYS A 240 13.78 26.47 -16.88
CA LYS A 240 14.18 26.02 -18.22
C LYS A 240 15.59 25.42 -18.20
N PRO A 241 15.83 24.32 -18.92
CA PRO A 241 17.18 23.76 -19.03
C PRO A 241 18.07 24.70 -19.82
N GLN A 242 19.29 24.94 -19.32
CA GLN A 242 20.24 25.86 -19.94
C GLN A 242 21.64 25.27 -19.89
N LYS A 243 22.41 25.45 -20.97
CA LYS A 243 23.80 24.96 -21.05
C LYS A 243 24.79 25.86 -20.31
N LYS A 244 24.40 27.12 -20.04
CA LYS A 244 25.21 28.12 -19.33
C LYS A 244 24.36 28.89 -18.34
N MET A 245 24.94 29.19 -17.18
CA MET A 245 24.27 29.92 -16.11
C MET A 245 24.02 31.39 -16.47
N ALA A 246 24.93 31.98 -17.24
CA ALA A 246 24.78 33.31 -17.81
C ALA A 246 24.86 33.24 -19.34
N THR A 247 23.91 33.88 -20.01
CA THR A 247 23.93 34.10 -21.46
C THR A 247 23.89 35.60 -21.72
N HIS A 248 24.48 36.05 -22.83
CA HIS A 248 24.51 37.46 -23.15
C HIS A 248 24.05 37.69 -24.59
N LYS A 249 23.36 38.80 -24.80
CA LYS A 249 22.95 39.30 -26.12
C LYS A 249 23.46 40.72 -26.30
N VAL A 250 23.94 41.01 -27.50
CA VAL A 250 24.44 42.33 -27.85
C VAL A 250 23.47 42.98 -28.83
N VAL A 251 22.79 44.03 -28.37
CA VAL A 251 21.76 44.76 -29.11
C VAL A 251 22.30 46.15 -29.43
N MET A 252 22.13 46.57 -30.68
CA MET A 252 22.46 47.94 -31.10
C MET A 252 21.30 48.86 -30.70
N GLU A 253 21.56 49.84 -29.82
CA GLU A 253 20.54 50.80 -29.38
C GLU A 253 20.63 52.10 -30.21
N THR A 254 21.84 52.63 -30.39
CA THR A 254 22.17 53.70 -31.34
C THR A 254 23.54 53.42 -31.99
N PRO A 255 23.93 54.12 -33.08
CA PRO A 255 25.24 53.92 -33.70
C PRO A 255 26.44 54.12 -32.75
N GLU A 256 26.27 54.90 -31.68
CA GLU A 256 27.30 55.22 -30.69
C GLU A 256 27.21 54.37 -29.41
N LYS A 257 26.07 53.69 -29.18
CA LYS A 257 25.75 53.04 -27.91
C LYS A 257 25.19 51.63 -28.11
N ILE A 258 25.83 50.67 -27.45
CA ILE A 258 25.49 49.26 -27.50
C ILE A 258 24.88 48.84 -26.16
N LYS A 259 23.78 48.10 -26.22
CA LYS A 259 23.08 47.53 -25.07
C LYS A 259 23.46 46.05 -24.95
N LEU A 260 24.23 45.72 -23.92
CA LEU A 260 24.56 44.35 -23.56
C LEU A 260 23.55 43.86 -22.51
N VAL A 261 22.77 42.84 -22.88
CA VAL A 261 21.79 42.20 -22.00
C VAL A 261 22.35 40.86 -21.53
N VAL A 262 22.67 40.76 -20.25
CA VAL A 262 23.11 39.51 -19.62
C VAL A 262 21.91 38.89 -18.90
N GLN A 263 21.50 37.72 -19.37
CA GLN A 263 20.44 36.92 -18.80
C GLN A 263 21.03 35.82 -17.91
N ILE A 264 20.63 35.82 -16.64
CA ILE A 264 20.97 34.76 -15.69
C ILE A 264 19.87 33.70 -15.69
N HIS A 265 20.27 32.44 -15.74
CA HIS A 265 19.38 31.27 -15.77
C HIS A 265 19.44 30.51 -14.45
N ALA A 266 19.11 31.21 -13.37
CA ALA A 266 19.04 30.66 -12.03
C ALA A 266 17.71 31.01 -11.36
N ALA A 267 17.33 30.23 -10.36
CA ALA A 267 16.28 30.55 -9.40
C ALA A 267 16.93 30.76 -8.03
N GLY A 268 16.40 31.67 -7.20
CA GLY A 268 16.95 31.91 -5.87
C GLY A 268 15.90 32.32 -4.84
N GLY A 269 16.26 32.21 -3.57
CA GLY A 269 15.49 32.75 -2.44
C GLY A 269 15.42 34.27 -2.47
N GLU A 270 14.51 34.87 -1.68
CA GLU A 270 14.25 36.32 -1.72
C GLU A 270 15.49 37.16 -1.37
N ASN A 271 16.30 36.73 -0.40
CA ASN A 271 17.52 37.44 -0.01
C ASN A 271 18.61 37.41 -1.10
N MET A 272 18.70 36.31 -1.85
CA MET A 272 19.64 36.18 -2.97
C MET A 272 19.20 37.02 -4.17
N LYS A 273 17.89 37.22 -4.35
CA LYS A 273 17.33 38.07 -5.41
C LYS A 273 17.52 39.56 -5.13
N SER A 274 17.41 39.99 -3.86
CA SER A 274 17.55 41.40 -3.47
C SER A 274 19.01 41.87 -3.48
N SER A 275 19.96 40.98 -3.24
CA SER A 275 21.41 41.25 -3.24
C SER A 275 22.10 41.00 -4.60
N PHE A 276 21.32 40.79 -5.66
CA PHE A 276 21.82 40.51 -7.01
C PHE A 276 22.44 41.75 -7.66
N ALA A 277 23.70 41.66 -8.08
CA ALA A 277 24.36 42.69 -8.88
C ALA A 277 25.36 42.10 -9.88
N CYS A 278 25.59 42.80 -10.98
CA CYS A 278 26.64 42.46 -11.94
C CYS A 278 27.61 43.63 -12.12
N HIS A 279 28.91 43.33 -12.15
CA HIS A 279 29.96 44.32 -12.43
C HIS A 279 31.05 43.71 -13.30
N PHE A 280 31.71 44.53 -14.12
CA PHE A 280 32.87 44.10 -14.89
C PHE A 280 34.14 44.21 -14.06
N SER A 281 35.07 43.28 -14.27
CA SER A 281 36.46 43.47 -13.85
C SER A 281 37.18 44.45 -14.79
N GLN A 282 38.33 44.99 -14.37
CA GLN A 282 39.14 45.87 -15.21
C GLN A 282 39.41 45.26 -16.60
N PRO A 283 39.32 46.03 -17.70
CA PRO A 283 39.28 47.51 -17.78
C PRO A 283 37.88 48.14 -17.86
N LEU A 284 36.79 47.37 -17.72
CA LEU A 284 35.40 47.86 -17.91
C LEU A 284 34.67 48.14 -16.58
N ASP A 285 35.39 48.23 -15.46
CA ASP A 285 34.89 48.39 -14.09
C ASP A 285 34.08 49.68 -13.86
N LYS A 286 34.36 50.75 -14.63
CA LYS A 286 33.65 52.04 -14.54
C LYS A 286 32.23 52.03 -15.12
N ILE A 287 31.82 50.97 -15.81
CA ILE A 287 30.50 50.88 -16.46
C ILE A 287 29.45 50.43 -15.44
N LYS A 288 28.48 51.31 -15.15
CA LYS A 288 27.36 51.00 -14.25
C LYS A 288 26.36 50.07 -14.92
N SER A 289 25.90 49.07 -14.17
CA SER A 289 24.87 48.12 -14.61
C SER A 289 23.48 48.52 -14.08
N LEU A 290 22.44 48.25 -14.86
CA LEU A 290 21.07 48.22 -14.37
C LEU A 290 20.75 46.76 -14.03
N SER A 291 20.96 46.39 -12.77
CA SER A 291 20.82 45.01 -12.29
C SER A 291 19.43 44.80 -11.67
N LYS A 292 18.61 43.92 -12.25
CA LYS A 292 17.34 43.46 -11.67
C LYS A 292 17.19 41.97 -11.97
N PHE A 293 17.24 41.13 -10.93
CA PHE A 293 17.19 39.68 -11.12
C PHE A 293 15.99 39.26 -11.98
N PRO A 294 16.17 38.45 -13.05
CA PRO A 294 17.38 37.70 -13.42
C PRO A 294 18.26 38.36 -14.52
N GLN A 295 18.16 39.67 -14.75
CA GLN A 295 18.84 40.37 -15.84
C GLN A 295 19.79 41.48 -15.36
N CYS A 296 20.91 41.62 -16.07
CA CYS A 296 21.82 42.76 -15.95
C CYS A 296 21.97 43.44 -17.31
N ILE A 297 21.70 44.75 -17.35
CA ILE A 297 21.83 45.55 -18.57
C ILE A 297 23.03 46.49 -18.42
N PHE A 298 23.91 46.46 -19.42
CA PHE A 298 25.06 47.35 -19.52
C PHE A 298 24.96 48.19 -20.79
N TYR A 299 25.32 49.47 -20.67
CA TYR A 299 25.40 50.39 -21.79
C TYR A 299 26.86 50.66 -22.09
N LEU A 300 27.32 50.20 -23.25
CA LEU A 300 28.71 50.27 -23.68
C LEU A 300 28.84 51.29 -24.83
N PRO A 301 29.88 52.14 -24.82
CA PRO A 301 30.24 52.90 -26.00
C PRO A 301 30.69 51.95 -27.12
N ASN A 302 30.28 52.20 -28.37
CA ASN A 302 30.60 51.32 -29.49
C ASN A 302 32.12 51.14 -29.71
N PHE A 303 32.92 52.17 -29.42
CA PHE A 303 34.39 52.11 -29.53
C PHE A 303 35.05 51.15 -28.53
N SER A 304 34.42 50.86 -27.38
CA SER A 304 34.97 50.01 -26.33
C SER A 304 35.01 48.51 -26.68
N LEU A 305 34.34 48.09 -27.77
CA LEU A 305 34.40 46.72 -28.31
C LEU A 305 35.60 46.46 -29.24
N ALA A 306 36.37 47.50 -29.60
CA ALA A 306 37.56 47.35 -30.44
C ALA A 306 38.79 46.86 -29.65
N GLU A 307 38.83 47.07 -28.32
CA GLU A 307 39.97 46.76 -27.45
C GLU A 307 39.74 45.56 -26.50
N ALA A 308 38.50 45.14 -26.28
CA ALA A 308 38.16 44.08 -25.33
C ALA A 308 37.91 42.71 -26.00
N SER A 309 38.97 41.93 -26.24
CA SER A 309 38.87 40.56 -26.81
C SER A 309 38.13 39.55 -25.90
N SER A 310 38.15 39.79 -24.59
CA SER A 310 37.47 39.01 -23.56
C SER A 310 37.26 39.89 -22.32
N ALA A 311 36.00 40.07 -21.90
CA ALA A 311 35.64 40.80 -20.70
C ALA A 311 35.22 39.82 -19.60
N THR A 312 35.68 40.03 -18.36
CA THR A 312 35.28 39.21 -17.21
C THR A 312 34.16 39.89 -16.46
N LEU A 313 33.00 39.24 -16.43
CA LEU A 313 31.81 39.66 -15.70
C LEU A 313 31.78 38.95 -14.35
N ASN A 314 31.65 39.73 -13.27
CA ASN A 314 31.43 39.21 -11.93
C ASN A 314 29.95 39.40 -11.57
N ILE A 315 29.31 38.31 -11.17
CA ILE A 315 27.91 38.26 -10.78
C ILE A 315 27.86 37.94 -9.30
N THR A 316 27.26 38.80 -8.49
CA THR A 316 27.20 38.67 -7.03
C THR A 316 25.77 38.40 -6.58
N PHE A 317 25.62 37.45 -5.65
CA PHE A 317 24.39 37.11 -4.93
C PHE A 317 24.72 37.15 -3.44
N GLY A 318 24.70 38.36 -2.84
CA GLY A 318 25.18 38.56 -1.47
C GLY A 318 26.68 38.30 -1.36
N GLU A 319 27.08 37.34 -0.51
CA GLU A 319 28.48 36.94 -0.31
C GLU A 319 29.00 35.93 -1.36
N VAL A 320 28.12 35.39 -2.20
CA VAL A 320 28.48 34.42 -3.24
C VAL A 320 28.74 35.16 -4.55
N TRP A 321 29.87 34.87 -5.22
CA TRP A 321 30.18 35.43 -6.53
C TRP A 321 30.47 34.34 -7.57
N LEU A 322 30.10 34.63 -8.81
CA LEU A 322 30.45 33.86 -10.00
C LEU A 322 31.18 34.76 -10.98
N THR A 323 32.24 34.24 -11.60
CA THR A 323 32.96 34.93 -12.66
C THR A 323 32.68 34.27 -14.00
N GLU A 324 32.31 35.06 -15.00
CA GLU A 324 32.09 34.58 -16.36
C GLU A 324 32.87 35.37 -17.39
N ARG A 325 33.39 34.67 -18.42
CA ARG A 325 34.17 35.29 -19.50
C ARG A 325 33.27 35.52 -20.71
N LEU A 326 33.07 36.79 -21.05
CA LEU A 326 32.30 37.23 -22.21
C LEU A 326 33.24 37.56 -23.38
N HIS A 327 32.98 36.95 -24.54
CA HIS A 327 33.70 37.26 -25.77
C HIS A 327 32.94 38.32 -26.56
N LEU A 328 33.21 39.59 -26.26
CA LEU A 328 32.56 40.71 -26.92
C LEU A 328 33.32 41.03 -28.21
N LYS A 329 32.66 40.88 -29.36
CA LYS A 329 33.20 41.30 -30.67
C LYS A 329 32.15 42.06 -31.44
N ASN A 330 32.59 42.97 -32.30
CA ASN A 330 31.70 43.69 -33.21
C ASN A 330 31.06 42.68 -34.20
N CYS A 331 29.75 42.49 -34.09
CA CYS A 331 28.99 41.50 -34.89
C CYS A 331 29.16 41.73 -36.40
N SER A 332 29.29 43.00 -36.83
CA SER A 332 29.44 43.37 -38.25
C SER A 332 30.83 43.09 -38.84
N ARG A 333 31.85 42.82 -37.99
CA ARG A 333 33.22 42.47 -38.43
C ARG A 333 33.49 40.97 -38.47
N ILE A 334 32.52 40.14 -38.08
CA ILE A 334 32.64 38.68 -38.14
C ILE A 334 32.30 38.23 -39.57
N ASN A 335 33.23 38.46 -40.50
CA ASN A 335 33.04 38.17 -41.91
C ASN A 335 34.34 37.62 -42.51
N GLU A 336 34.56 36.29 -42.49
CA GLU A 336 35.61 35.60 -43.30
C GLU A 336 35.51 34.05 -43.25
N ASN A 337 35.02 33.47 -44.35
CA ASN A 337 35.45 32.27 -45.08
C ASN A 337 35.80 30.90 -44.44
N ARG A 338 35.18 30.45 -43.32
CA ARG A 338 35.22 29.01 -42.91
C ARG A 338 33.93 28.54 -42.22
N SER A 339 33.69 27.21 -42.23
CA SER A 339 32.57 26.49 -41.58
C SER A 339 32.37 26.76 -40.07
N HIS A 340 33.34 27.39 -39.41
CA HIS A 340 33.30 27.76 -37.99
C HIS A 340 32.67 29.15 -37.71
N THR A 341 32.38 29.95 -38.74
CA THR A 341 31.91 31.35 -38.63
C THR A 341 30.57 31.51 -37.89
N CYS A 342 29.63 30.58 -38.06
CA CYS A 342 28.34 30.60 -37.37
C CYS A 342 28.46 30.40 -35.84
N GLN A 343 29.35 29.50 -35.40
CA GLN A 343 29.61 29.28 -33.97
C GLN A 343 30.35 30.46 -33.33
N HIS A 344 31.25 31.12 -34.08
CA HIS A 344 31.91 32.34 -33.62
C HIS A 344 30.94 33.51 -33.46
N CYS A 345 29.99 33.67 -34.39
CA CYS A 345 28.95 34.70 -34.31
C CYS A 345 28.07 34.54 -33.06
N THR A 346 27.55 33.34 -32.83
CA THR A 346 26.67 33.04 -31.69
C THR A 346 27.39 33.15 -30.34
N ARG A 347 28.69 32.82 -30.27
CA ARG A 347 29.53 33.01 -29.07
C ARG A 347 29.75 34.49 -28.71
N ALA A 348 29.63 35.40 -29.67
CA ALA A 348 29.79 36.84 -29.46
C ALA A 348 28.50 37.55 -29.02
N GLY A 349 27.39 36.81 -28.82
CA GLY A 349 26.09 37.36 -28.46
C GLY A 349 25.34 38.01 -29.63
N CYS A 350 25.74 37.70 -30.86
CA CYS A 350 25.17 38.17 -32.12
C CYS A 350 24.17 37.15 -32.70
N VAL A 351 23.40 37.57 -33.71
CA VAL A 351 22.45 36.71 -34.42
C VAL A 351 23.02 36.28 -35.78
N TRP A 352 22.87 35.00 -36.14
CA TRP A 352 23.27 34.48 -37.44
C TRP A 352 22.04 34.31 -38.34
N THR A 353 21.94 35.09 -39.41
CA THR A 353 20.88 35.00 -40.42
C THR A 353 21.47 35.08 -41.82
N ASN A 354 20.93 34.32 -42.78
CA ASN A 354 21.37 34.35 -44.18
C ASN A 354 22.89 34.21 -44.39
N ASN A 355 23.54 33.30 -43.66
CA ASN A 355 25.00 33.09 -43.67
C ASN A 355 25.85 34.34 -43.32
N ARG A 356 25.27 35.29 -42.58
CA ARG A 356 25.97 36.47 -42.08
C ARG A 356 25.69 36.70 -40.60
N CYS A 357 26.66 37.30 -39.93
CA CYS A 357 26.54 37.69 -38.53
C CYS A 357 26.03 39.13 -38.42
N SER A 358 24.96 39.36 -37.66
CA SER A 358 24.37 40.67 -37.43
C SER A 358 24.06 40.90 -35.94
N TRP A 359 23.82 42.15 -35.57
CA TRP A 359 23.36 42.52 -34.22
C TRP A 359 21.97 41.92 -33.93
N ALA A 360 21.66 41.67 -32.66
CA ALA A 360 20.36 41.14 -32.26
C ALA A 360 19.27 42.23 -32.22
N SER A 361 18.05 41.87 -32.62
CA SER A 361 16.84 42.72 -32.53
C SER A 361 16.00 42.33 -31.31
N ASP A 362 15.14 43.24 -30.81
CA ASP A 362 14.25 42.95 -29.69
C ASP A 362 13.16 41.94 -30.13
N GLY A 363 13.29 40.68 -29.68
CA GLY A 363 12.36 39.59 -30.02
C GLY A 363 12.99 38.32 -30.61
N ASP A 364 14.26 38.35 -31.04
CA ASP A 364 14.89 37.19 -31.69
C ASP A 364 15.36 36.09 -30.70
N GLN A 365 14.94 34.85 -30.93
CA GLN A 365 15.46 33.66 -30.24
C GLN A 365 16.68 33.10 -31.00
N THR A 366 17.83 33.06 -30.33
CA THR A 366 19.07 32.51 -30.87
C THR A 366 19.16 31.01 -30.57
N ASP A 367 18.23 30.21 -31.09
CA ASP A 367 18.36 28.74 -31.08
C ASP A 367 19.14 28.27 -32.32
N SER A 368 19.88 27.17 -32.17
CA SER A 368 21.06 26.81 -32.98
C SER A 368 20.80 26.62 -34.49
N VAL A 369 21.00 27.69 -35.28
CA VAL A 369 20.91 27.67 -36.75
C VAL A 369 22.09 26.94 -37.42
N CYS A 370 23.21 26.73 -36.71
CA CYS A 370 24.49 26.29 -37.30
C CYS A 370 24.61 24.80 -37.69
N GLN A 371 23.53 24.01 -37.78
CA GLN A 371 23.60 22.54 -37.91
C GLN A 371 23.32 21.96 -39.31
N LYS A 372 23.13 22.79 -40.35
CA LYS A 372 22.92 22.32 -41.73
C LYS A 372 23.92 22.98 -42.68
N ASN A 373 25.06 22.32 -42.94
CA ASN A 373 25.79 22.29 -44.23
C ASN A 373 27.24 21.84 -44.04
N SER A 374 27.51 20.54 -44.24
CA SER A 374 28.85 20.02 -44.48
C SER A 374 28.77 18.76 -45.35
N SER A 375 28.56 18.92 -46.65
CA SER A 375 28.76 17.86 -47.64
C SER A 375 29.85 18.30 -48.62
N ASN A 376 31.08 17.81 -48.42
CA ASN A 376 31.96 17.24 -49.47
C ASN A 376 33.41 17.00 -48.99
N LEU A 377 33.91 15.81 -49.39
CA LEU A 377 35.30 15.31 -49.56
C LEU A 377 36.27 15.25 -48.35
N VAL A 378 36.43 14.05 -47.77
CA VAL A 378 37.65 13.19 -47.68
C VAL A 378 37.16 11.83 -47.13
N SER A 379 37.67 10.68 -47.61
CA SER A 379 37.33 9.35 -47.07
C SER A 379 37.84 9.20 -45.64
N GLY A 380 36.97 9.49 -44.65
CA GLY A 380 37.27 9.43 -43.23
C GLY A 380 37.60 8.00 -42.72
N PRO A 381 38.09 7.88 -41.48
CA PRO A 381 38.45 6.60 -40.89
C PRO A 381 37.23 5.67 -40.76
N VAL A 382 37.40 4.39 -41.09
CA VAL A 382 36.33 3.38 -41.07
C VAL A 382 36.66 2.30 -40.04
N ILE A 383 35.73 2.01 -39.13
CA ILE A 383 35.89 0.99 -38.10
C ILE A 383 35.33 -0.35 -38.62
N SER A 384 36.13 -1.42 -38.55
CA SER A 384 35.71 -2.78 -38.95
C SER A 384 35.25 -3.61 -37.75
N SER A 385 35.94 -3.54 -36.60
CA SER A 385 35.55 -4.28 -35.39
C SER A 385 36.22 -3.73 -34.12
N ILE A 386 35.65 -4.09 -32.97
CA ILE A 386 36.22 -3.84 -31.64
C ILE A 386 36.24 -5.16 -30.86
N THR A 387 37.40 -5.55 -30.32
CA THR A 387 37.58 -6.81 -29.59
C THR A 387 38.17 -6.57 -28.19
N PRO A 388 37.52 -7.09 -27.12
CA PRO A 388 36.19 -7.70 -27.11
C PRO A 388 35.08 -6.66 -27.29
N SER A 389 33.99 -7.03 -27.96
CA SER A 389 32.81 -6.16 -28.12
C SER A 389 31.87 -6.17 -26.90
N ASN A 390 31.99 -7.18 -26.04
CA ASN A 390 31.30 -7.27 -24.76
C ASN A 390 32.28 -6.97 -23.62
N VAL A 391 31.93 -6.02 -22.76
CA VAL A 391 32.79 -5.57 -21.66
C VAL A 391 32.00 -5.47 -20.36
N SER A 392 32.69 -5.50 -19.22
CA SER A 392 32.06 -5.15 -17.94
C SER A 392 31.82 -3.64 -17.89
N PHE A 393 30.84 -3.19 -17.10
CA PHE A 393 30.67 -1.76 -16.81
C PHE A 393 31.87 -1.11 -16.12
N ASN A 394 32.78 -1.90 -15.54
CA ASN A 394 34.07 -1.42 -15.05
C ASN A 394 35.05 -1.06 -16.18
N GLY A 395 34.63 -1.25 -17.44
CA GLY A 395 35.45 -1.02 -18.61
C GLY A 395 36.24 -2.27 -19.02
N ARG A 396 37.22 -2.03 -19.88
CA ARG A 396 38.16 -3.04 -20.35
C ARG A 396 39.48 -2.37 -20.68
N ASN A 397 40.57 -2.92 -20.13
CA ASN A 397 41.90 -2.46 -20.46
C ASN A 397 42.37 -3.09 -21.79
N ARG A 398 43.10 -2.30 -22.59
CA ARG A 398 43.76 -2.73 -23.84
C ARG A 398 42.79 -3.41 -24.83
N ALA A 399 41.64 -2.80 -25.07
CA ALA A 399 40.76 -3.21 -26.16
C ALA A 399 41.40 -2.89 -27.51
N VAL A 400 41.11 -3.70 -28.53
CA VAL A 400 41.66 -3.53 -29.89
C VAL A 400 40.54 -3.05 -30.79
N LEU A 401 40.76 -1.92 -31.48
CA LEU A 401 39.90 -1.41 -32.55
C LEU A 401 40.63 -1.62 -33.88
N SER A 402 39.96 -2.31 -34.81
CA SER A 402 40.45 -2.59 -36.16
C SER A 402 39.63 -1.82 -37.20
N GLY A 403 40.26 -1.41 -38.29
CA GLY A 403 39.64 -0.57 -39.32
C GLY A 403 40.56 -0.23 -40.49
N GLN A 404 40.20 0.82 -41.22
CA GLN A 404 40.98 1.40 -42.32
C GLN A 404 41.19 2.90 -42.08
N ASN A 405 42.32 3.44 -42.57
CA ASN A 405 42.69 4.85 -42.46
C ASN A 405 42.75 5.38 -41.01
N LEU A 406 43.23 4.57 -40.06
CA LEU A 406 43.24 4.95 -38.64
C LEU A 406 44.46 5.77 -38.20
N HIS A 407 45.41 6.07 -39.10
CA HIS A 407 46.70 6.70 -38.74
C HIS A 407 46.55 8.03 -37.97
N ASP A 408 45.59 8.87 -38.35
CA ASP A 408 45.41 10.21 -37.79
C ASP A 408 44.46 10.25 -36.57
N VAL A 409 44.03 9.09 -36.07
CA VAL A 409 43.13 8.99 -34.92
C VAL A 409 43.88 9.31 -33.62
N ILE A 410 43.42 10.32 -32.89
CA ILE A 410 44.02 10.78 -31.62
C ILE A 410 43.29 10.24 -30.37
N GLY A 411 42.05 9.79 -30.53
CA GLY A 411 41.21 9.35 -29.42
C GLY A 411 40.02 8.52 -29.90
N VAL A 412 39.37 7.85 -28.96
CA VAL A 412 38.13 7.10 -29.19
C VAL A 412 37.05 7.67 -28.28
N ARG A 413 35.92 8.10 -28.85
CA ARG A 413 34.78 8.62 -28.10
C ARG A 413 33.70 7.56 -28.02
N ILE A 414 33.25 7.26 -26.81
CA ILE A 414 32.13 6.35 -26.57
C ILE A 414 30.85 7.18 -26.49
N GLN A 415 29.98 7.00 -27.46
CA GLN A 415 28.68 7.65 -27.59
C GLN A 415 27.60 6.83 -26.87
N THR A 416 27.37 7.18 -25.62
CA THR A 416 26.36 6.55 -24.76
C THR A 416 24.99 7.22 -24.87
N GLY A 417 24.39 7.28 -26.07
CA GLY A 417 23.04 7.86 -26.27
C GLY A 417 22.88 9.28 -25.69
N MET A 418 21.74 9.58 -25.04
CA MET A 418 21.39 10.86 -24.40
C MET A 418 22.28 11.24 -23.18
N ASP A 419 23.58 10.93 -23.19
CA ASP A 419 24.54 11.45 -22.21
C ASP A 419 25.11 12.79 -22.69
N CYS A 420 24.93 13.80 -21.83
CA CYS A 420 25.40 15.17 -22.04
C CYS A 420 26.95 15.30 -21.99
N ASN A 421 27.67 14.30 -21.45
CA ASN A 421 29.14 14.24 -21.40
C ASN A 421 29.62 12.89 -21.95
N GLN A 422 30.22 12.88 -23.13
CA GLN A 422 30.69 11.66 -23.79
C GLN A 422 32.14 11.36 -23.38
N PRO A 423 32.44 10.19 -22.79
CA PRO A 423 33.80 9.86 -22.38
C PRO A 423 34.72 9.60 -23.58
N GLU A 424 35.95 10.12 -23.49
CA GLU A 424 36.99 9.99 -24.51
C GLU A 424 38.17 9.21 -23.93
N SER A 425 38.67 8.21 -24.67
CA SER A 425 39.89 7.49 -24.34
C SER A 425 41.01 7.89 -25.30
N PRO A 426 42.23 8.13 -24.81
CA PRO A 426 43.39 8.23 -25.67
C PRO A 426 43.69 6.90 -26.36
N VAL A 427 44.37 6.98 -27.50
CA VAL A 427 44.81 5.81 -28.28
C VAL A 427 46.26 5.46 -27.96
N TRP A 428 46.54 4.17 -27.86
CA TRP A 428 47.88 3.58 -27.75
C TRP A 428 48.14 2.61 -28.90
N ASN A 429 49.40 2.43 -29.30
CA ASN A 429 49.84 1.45 -30.31
C ASN A 429 48.97 1.44 -31.58
N ASN A 430 49.00 2.53 -32.35
CA ASN A 430 48.27 2.68 -33.62
C ASN A 430 49.20 2.35 -34.80
N ASN A 431 48.84 1.35 -35.62
CA ASN A 431 49.60 0.99 -36.82
C ASN A 431 48.84 1.30 -38.13
N GLY A 432 47.77 2.10 -38.06
CA GLY A 432 46.93 2.50 -39.21
C GLY A 432 45.79 1.55 -39.55
N VAL A 433 45.86 0.31 -39.08
CA VAL A 433 44.84 -0.74 -39.28
C VAL A 433 44.24 -1.17 -37.95
N ASN A 434 45.09 -1.31 -36.92
CA ASN A 434 44.72 -1.64 -35.55
C ASN A 434 45.24 -0.55 -34.61
N LEU A 435 44.43 -0.21 -33.63
CA LEU A 435 44.82 0.63 -32.51
C LEU A 435 44.33 0.02 -31.20
N THR A 436 45.02 0.33 -30.10
CA THR A 436 44.61 -0.10 -28.76
C THR A 436 44.14 1.08 -27.94
N PHE A 437 43.11 0.88 -27.12
CA PHE A 437 42.57 1.91 -26.25
C PHE A 437 41.89 1.25 -25.04
N ASP A 438 41.54 2.04 -24.04
CA ASP A 438 40.91 1.54 -22.82
C ASP A 438 39.45 1.92 -22.91
N ILE A 439 38.59 0.93 -22.74
CA ILE A 439 37.17 1.19 -22.67
C ILE A 439 36.91 1.66 -21.23
N PRO A 440 36.48 2.92 -21.03
CA PRO A 440 36.26 3.46 -19.69
C PRO A 440 35.07 2.78 -19.01
N SER A 441 34.98 2.95 -17.69
CA SER A 441 33.79 2.53 -16.96
C SER A 441 32.55 3.33 -17.42
N SER A 442 31.39 2.69 -17.37
CA SER A 442 30.11 3.33 -17.76
C SER A 442 29.02 3.04 -16.75
N GLU A 443 28.19 4.06 -16.50
CA GLU A 443 26.99 3.93 -15.66
C GLU A 443 25.84 3.23 -16.41
N LYS A 444 25.90 3.18 -17.75
CA LYS A 444 24.88 2.57 -18.60
C LYS A 444 25.16 1.09 -18.86
N LYS A 445 24.08 0.31 -19.00
CA LYS A 445 24.11 -1.08 -19.40
C LYS A 445 23.52 -1.19 -20.81
N GLY A 446 24.06 -2.10 -21.62
CA GLY A 446 23.64 -2.29 -23.00
C GLY A 446 24.61 -1.73 -24.03
N GLN A 447 24.13 -1.65 -25.27
CA GLN A 447 24.93 -1.30 -26.43
C GLN A 447 25.13 0.22 -26.52
N VAL A 448 26.38 0.64 -26.78
CA VAL A 448 26.75 2.03 -27.00
C VAL A 448 27.58 2.14 -28.27
N ASN A 449 27.45 3.28 -28.95
CA ASN A 449 28.19 3.53 -30.18
C ASN A 449 29.58 4.08 -29.85
N VAL A 450 30.53 3.84 -30.75
CA VAL A 450 31.93 4.22 -30.62
C VAL A 450 32.36 4.83 -31.94
N CYS A 451 32.97 6.00 -31.85
CA CYS A 451 33.54 6.71 -32.98
C CYS A 451 34.97 7.16 -32.65
N VAL A 452 35.79 7.30 -33.68
CA VAL A 452 37.18 7.75 -33.56
C VAL A 452 37.28 9.26 -33.72
N LEU A 453 38.18 9.89 -32.95
CA LEU A 453 38.38 11.34 -32.94
C LEU A 453 39.58 11.73 -33.79
N LEU A 454 39.37 12.74 -34.63
CA LEU A 454 40.43 13.42 -35.37
C LEU A 454 40.85 14.72 -34.65
N PRO A 455 42.03 15.29 -34.98
CA PRO A 455 42.54 16.52 -34.36
C PRO A 455 41.61 17.75 -34.47
N ASP A 456 40.70 17.77 -35.44
CA ASP A 456 39.69 18.82 -35.62
C ASP A 456 38.47 18.68 -34.69
N GLY A 457 38.44 17.64 -33.85
CA GLY A 457 37.36 17.33 -32.91
C GLY A 457 36.15 16.61 -33.53
N SER A 458 36.21 16.28 -34.83
CA SER A 458 35.17 15.51 -35.51
C SER A 458 35.22 14.03 -35.10
N CYS A 459 34.04 13.39 -35.07
CA CYS A 459 33.92 11.97 -34.72
C CYS A 459 33.46 11.15 -35.92
N HIS A 460 34.20 10.10 -36.25
CA HIS A 460 34.00 9.30 -37.46
C HIS A 460 33.88 7.80 -37.13
N GLY A 461 33.10 7.08 -37.94
CA GLY A 461 32.80 5.67 -37.71
C GLY A 461 31.68 5.43 -36.70
N ASN A 462 31.07 4.24 -36.78
CA ASN A 462 29.95 3.83 -35.94
C ASN A 462 30.07 2.34 -35.60
N ALA A 463 30.96 2.02 -34.67
CA ALA A 463 31.09 0.69 -34.10
C ALA A 463 30.31 0.61 -32.78
N ALA A 464 30.00 -0.59 -32.30
CA ALA A 464 29.24 -0.75 -31.07
C ALA A 464 29.94 -1.68 -30.09
N ILE A 465 29.94 -1.28 -28.82
CA ILE A 465 30.35 -2.12 -27.69
C ILE A 465 29.16 -2.30 -26.74
N THR A 466 29.12 -3.42 -26.03
CA THR A 466 28.04 -3.75 -25.10
C THR A 466 28.58 -3.84 -23.68
N TYR A 467 28.10 -2.95 -22.81
CA TYR A 467 28.37 -3.00 -21.39
C TYR A 467 27.45 -4.02 -20.71
N LYS A 468 28.06 -5.07 -20.16
CA LYS A 468 27.44 -6.13 -19.35
C LYS A 468 27.73 -5.91 -17.86
N SER A 469 27.01 -6.65 -17.03
CA SER A 469 27.16 -6.60 -15.57
C SER A 469 28.45 -7.26 -15.11
N GLU A 470 28.89 -6.92 -13.90
CA GLU A 470 30.09 -7.52 -13.29
C GLU A 470 30.00 -9.06 -13.26
N PRO A 471 31.13 -9.77 -13.40
CA PRO A 471 31.14 -11.20 -13.18
C PRO A 471 30.89 -11.52 -11.71
N VAL A 472 29.92 -12.38 -11.45
CA VAL A 472 29.55 -12.77 -10.08
C VAL A 472 29.84 -14.24 -9.89
N CYS A 473 30.73 -14.53 -8.94
CA CYS A 473 31.04 -15.88 -8.47
C CYS A 473 29.98 -16.34 -7.46
N ARG A 474 29.18 -17.36 -7.79
CA ARG A 474 28.09 -17.85 -6.92
C ARG A 474 28.50 -19.09 -6.14
N ASP A 475 29.18 -20.02 -6.80
CA ASP A 475 29.59 -21.28 -6.18
C ASP A 475 30.92 -21.78 -6.73
N ILE A 476 31.54 -22.66 -5.96
CA ILE A 476 32.79 -23.34 -6.32
C ILE A 476 32.54 -24.83 -6.18
N SER A 477 32.78 -25.60 -7.24
CA SER A 477 32.56 -27.05 -7.21
C SER A 477 33.74 -27.80 -7.81
N PRO A 478 34.36 -28.75 -7.07
CA PRO A 478 34.17 -29.02 -5.64
C PRO A 478 34.80 -27.92 -4.75
N ARG A 479 34.23 -27.67 -3.55
CA ARG A 479 34.79 -26.72 -2.56
C ARG A 479 35.98 -27.27 -1.77
N ILE A 480 36.17 -28.58 -1.82
CA ILE A 480 37.16 -29.30 -1.04
C ILE A 480 38.27 -29.76 -2.00
N SER A 481 39.53 -29.57 -1.62
CA SER A 481 40.70 -30.06 -2.37
C SER A 481 41.64 -30.84 -1.44
N TRP A 482 42.42 -31.76 -2.01
CA TRP A 482 43.54 -32.40 -1.32
C TRP A 482 44.77 -31.47 -1.32
N MET A 483 45.67 -31.64 -0.34
CA MET A 483 46.82 -30.75 -0.08
C MET A 483 47.81 -30.70 -1.24
N SER A 484 47.99 -31.82 -1.94
CA SER A 484 48.86 -31.90 -3.11
C SER A 484 48.37 -31.09 -4.33
N GLY A 485 47.16 -30.53 -4.30
CA GLY A 485 46.63 -29.67 -5.36
C GLY A 485 46.27 -30.42 -6.64
N LYS A 486 46.17 -29.70 -7.77
CA LYS A 486 45.83 -30.22 -9.11
C LYS A 486 44.42 -30.80 -9.26
N ARG A 487 43.55 -30.63 -8.26
CA ARG A 487 42.12 -30.94 -8.39
C ARG A 487 41.50 -29.97 -9.39
N LYS A 488 40.76 -30.49 -10.36
CA LYS A 488 40.01 -29.67 -11.32
C LYS A 488 38.82 -29.05 -10.60
N VAL A 489 38.74 -27.73 -10.59
CA VAL A 489 37.67 -26.97 -9.91
C VAL A 489 36.97 -26.06 -10.91
N SER A 490 35.65 -25.99 -10.77
CA SER A 490 34.79 -25.07 -11.51
C SER A 490 34.32 -23.93 -10.62
N LEU A 491 34.50 -22.68 -11.08
CA LEU A 491 33.83 -21.50 -10.55
C LEU A 491 32.54 -21.31 -11.34
N ASN A 492 31.39 -21.37 -10.68
CA ASN A 492 30.10 -21.17 -11.30
C ASN A 492 29.55 -19.79 -10.94
N GLY A 493 29.09 -19.07 -11.96
CA GLY A 493 28.72 -17.67 -11.84
C GLY A 493 27.96 -17.14 -13.05
N SER A 494 27.91 -15.82 -13.16
CA SER A 494 27.34 -15.09 -14.30
C SER A 494 28.38 -14.13 -14.87
N ASN A 495 28.33 -13.90 -16.19
CA ASN A 495 29.24 -13.02 -16.93
C ASN A 495 30.73 -13.40 -16.79
N MET A 496 31.02 -14.68 -16.56
CA MET A 496 32.37 -15.16 -16.27
C MET A 496 33.33 -14.98 -17.46
N GLU A 497 32.81 -14.78 -18.67
CA GLU A 497 33.59 -14.45 -19.87
C GLU A 497 34.28 -13.08 -19.80
N LEU A 498 33.86 -12.20 -18.88
CA LEU A 498 34.42 -10.86 -18.69
C LEU A 498 35.63 -10.83 -17.75
N VAL A 499 35.95 -11.96 -17.10
CA VAL A 499 37.09 -12.08 -16.20
C VAL A 499 38.38 -12.15 -17.01
N GLU A 500 39.33 -11.26 -16.73
CA GLU A 500 40.60 -11.23 -17.46
C GLU A 500 41.58 -12.25 -16.88
N GLN A 501 41.63 -12.34 -15.55
CA GLN A 501 42.56 -13.21 -14.81
C GLN A 501 41.94 -13.65 -13.48
N LEU A 502 42.36 -14.81 -12.99
CA LEU A 502 42.06 -15.27 -11.63
C LEU A 502 43.25 -14.95 -10.72
N ALA A 503 43.00 -14.68 -9.44
CA ALA A 503 44.05 -14.61 -8.43
C ALA A 503 43.71 -15.47 -7.21
N TYR A 504 44.75 -15.97 -6.52
CA TYR A 504 44.60 -16.88 -5.39
C TYR A 504 45.37 -16.40 -4.17
N MET A 505 44.73 -16.50 -2.99
CA MET A 505 45.27 -16.06 -1.68
C MET A 505 45.47 -14.53 -1.58
N ASP A 506 46.21 -13.93 -2.50
CA ASP A 506 46.51 -12.51 -2.64
C ASP A 506 46.20 -12.06 -4.09
N PRO A 507 45.55 -10.89 -4.31
CA PRO A 507 45.39 -10.28 -5.63
C PRO A 507 46.65 -10.24 -6.52
N SER A 508 47.85 -10.33 -5.97
CA SER A 508 49.12 -10.35 -6.72
C SER A 508 49.42 -11.68 -7.43
N GLN A 509 48.90 -12.81 -6.92
CA GLN A 509 49.27 -14.15 -7.39
C GLN A 509 48.24 -14.68 -8.40
N VAL A 510 48.62 -14.73 -9.68
CA VAL A 510 47.72 -14.99 -10.80
C VAL A 510 47.59 -16.49 -11.11
N LEU A 511 46.36 -16.94 -11.38
CA LEU A 511 46.05 -18.27 -11.92
C LEU A 511 45.58 -18.15 -13.37
N HIS A 512 46.02 -19.09 -14.20
CA HIS A 512 45.55 -19.22 -15.58
C HIS A 512 44.33 -20.16 -15.64
N PRO A 513 43.18 -19.69 -16.14
CA PRO A 513 42.02 -20.54 -16.36
C PRO A 513 42.27 -21.51 -17.52
N ILE A 514 41.76 -22.74 -17.38
CA ILE A 514 41.83 -23.81 -18.38
C ILE A 514 40.85 -23.53 -19.52
N ASN A 515 39.63 -23.15 -19.15
CA ASN A 515 38.58 -22.78 -20.09
C ASN A 515 37.62 -21.81 -19.40
N ILE A 516 37.16 -20.80 -20.16
CA ILE A 516 36.24 -19.77 -19.70
C ILE A 516 35.00 -19.85 -20.57
N SER A 517 33.85 -20.01 -19.92
CA SER A 517 32.53 -19.87 -20.53
C SER A 517 31.78 -18.74 -19.83
N SER A 518 30.59 -18.39 -20.33
CA SER A 518 29.80 -17.32 -19.72
C SER A 518 29.31 -17.62 -18.29
N LYS A 519 29.24 -18.90 -17.93
CA LYS A 519 28.77 -19.36 -16.61
C LYS A 519 29.85 -20.00 -15.76
N THR A 520 30.88 -20.57 -16.36
CA THR A 520 31.85 -21.41 -15.65
C THR A 520 33.28 -21.13 -16.07
N ILE A 521 34.17 -21.02 -15.08
CA ILE A 521 35.63 -21.02 -15.28
C ILE A 521 36.21 -22.29 -14.65
N PHE A 522 36.98 -23.04 -15.43
CA PHE A 522 37.72 -24.20 -14.93
C PHE A 522 39.17 -23.83 -14.65
N PHE A 523 39.70 -24.28 -13.52
CA PHE A 523 41.12 -24.14 -13.18
C PHE A 523 41.59 -25.31 -12.30
N HIS A 524 42.90 -25.48 -12.18
CA HIS A 524 43.50 -26.45 -11.26
C HIS A 524 43.87 -25.79 -9.93
N THR A 525 43.57 -26.45 -8.82
CA THR A 525 43.96 -25.97 -7.50
C THR A 525 45.49 -25.98 -7.34
N PRO A 526 46.10 -24.95 -6.72
CA PRO A 526 47.52 -24.99 -6.37
C PRO A 526 47.77 -25.97 -5.21
N ALA A 527 49.03 -26.40 -5.03
CA ALA A 527 49.42 -27.19 -3.85
C ALA A 527 49.44 -26.31 -2.59
N SER A 528 49.11 -26.88 -1.43
CA SER A 528 49.07 -26.17 -0.15
C SER A 528 49.85 -26.93 0.93
N MET A 529 50.67 -26.20 1.70
CA MET A 529 51.51 -26.78 2.77
C MET A 529 50.80 -26.95 4.12
N LYS A 530 49.60 -26.37 4.28
CA LYS A 530 48.84 -26.42 5.54
C LYS A 530 47.35 -26.61 5.27
N ASN A 531 46.63 -27.18 6.23
CA ASN A 531 45.17 -27.23 6.21
C ASN A 531 44.63 -25.80 6.41
N GLN A 532 44.19 -25.17 5.32
CA GLN A 532 43.72 -23.78 5.32
C GLN A 532 42.59 -23.55 4.32
N ARG A 533 41.89 -22.42 4.49
CA ARG A 533 40.81 -21.97 3.61
C ARG A 533 41.34 -20.85 2.71
N ILE A 534 41.31 -21.06 1.40
CA ILE A 534 41.84 -20.11 0.41
C ILE A 534 40.71 -19.38 -0.31
N THR A 535 40.87 -18.07 -0.45
CA THR A 535 39.98 -17.20 -1.23
C THR A 535 40.47 -17.10 -2.68
N ILE A 536 39.52 -17.07 -3.62
CA ILE A 536 39.75 -16.84 -5.05
C ILE A 536 39.23 -15.45 -5.42
N TYR A 537 39.97 -14.72 -6.25
CA TYR A 537 39.62 -13.40 -6.73
C TYR A 537 39.49 -13.38 -8.27
N LEU A 538 38.51 -12.64 -8.79
CA LEU A 538 38.31 -12.37 -10.21
C LEU A 538 38.85 -10.97 -10.53
N LYS A 539 39.77 -10.84 -11.50
CA LYS A 539 40.24 -9.54 -11.98
C LYS A 539 39.48 -9.11 -13.23
N VAL A 540 38.95 -7.90 -13.21
CA VAL A 540 38.12 -7.30 -14.28
C VAL A 540 38.50 -5.84 -14.44
N ALA A 541 39.15 -5.48 -15.55
CA ALA A 541 39.79 -4.16 -15.72
C ALA A 541 40.62 -3.78 -14.48
N ASN A 542 40.32 -2.66 -13.82
CA ASN A 542 41.01 -2.16 -12.63
C ASN A 542 40.35 -2.60 -11.30
N LYS A 543 39.42 -3.57 -11.33
CA LYS A 543 38.70 -4.07 -10.14
C LYS A 543 39.03 -5.53 -9.85
N THR A 544 39.12 -5.84 -8.57
CA THR A 544 39.32 -7.20 -8.05
C THR A 544 38.09 -7.59 -7.24
N LEU A 545 37.40 -8.66 -7.66
CA LEU A 545 36.17 -9.15 -7.04
C LEU A 545 36.44 -10.44 -6.27
N GLU A 546 36.00 -10.54 -5.02
CA GLU A 546 36.18 -11.73 -4.19
C GLU A 546 35.08 -12.79 -4.46
N CYS A 547 35.46 -14.06 -4.63
CA CYS A 547 34.52 -15.16 -4.58
C CYS A 547 34.08 -15.43 -3.13
N PRO A 548 32.76 -15.45 -2.82
CA PRO A 548 32.27 -15.57 -1.45
C PRO A 548 32.53 -16.95 -0.82
N LYS A 549 32.70 -18.00 -1.64
CA LYS A 549 33.03 -19.35 -1.17
C LYS A 549 34.54 -19.56 -1.21
N LYS A 550 35.07 -20.19 -0.17
CA LYS A 550 36.50 -20.50 -0.03
C LYS A 550 36.76 -21.97 -0.34
N ILE A 551 37.92 -22.27 -0.91
CA ILE A 551 38.39 -23.64 -1.11
C ILE A 551 39.03 -24.13 0.19
N ILE A 552 38.64 -25.32 0.64
CA ILE A 552 39.13 -25.93 1.88
C ILE A 552 40.07 -27.08 1.53
N TYR A 553 41.31 -27.01 2.02
CA TYR A 553 42.30 -28.06 1.82
C TYR A 553 42.26 -29.08 2.97
N HIS A 554 42.10 -30.36 2.64
CA HIS A 554 42.16 -31.47 3.59
C HIS A 554 43.34 -32.39 3.28
N PRO A 555 43.83 -33.17 4.27
CA PRO A 555 44.89 -34.15 4.04
C PRO A 555 44.54 -35.13 2.93
N ASP A 556 45.53 -35.49 2.13
CA ASP A 556 45.41 -36.40 0.99
C ASP A 556 44.75 -37.75 1.35
N PRO A 557 43.99 -38.36 0.43
CA PRO A 557 43.21 -39.58 0.70
C PRO A 557 44.10 -40.78 1.01
N LYS A 558 43.66 -41.61 1.97
CA LYS A 558 44.38 -42.83 2.38
C LYS A 558 43.59 -44.08 2.02
N PHE A 559 44.11 -44.85 1.07
CA PHE A 559 43.59 -46.16 0.70
C PHE A 559 44.24 -47.26 1.57
N VAL A 560 43.44 -48.22 2.04
CA VAL A 560 43.84 -49.15 3.13
C VAL A 560 44.08 -50.56 2.60
N SER A 561 43.13 -51.11 1.85
CA SER A 561 43.23 -52.47 1.30
C SER A 561 42.35 -52.61 0.06
N PHE A 562 42.48 -53.71 -0.67
CA PHE A 562 41.55 -54.05 -1.75
C PHE A 562 41.23 -55.56 -1.74
N LYS A 563 40.10 -55.92 -2.31
CA LYS A 563 39.67 -57.31 -2.55
C LYS A 563 39.21 -57.45 -3.99
N ASP A 564 39.61 -58.52 -4.65
CA ASP A 564 39.13 -58.91 -5.96
C ASP A 564 38.09 -60.04 -5.84
N VAL A 565 36.97 -59.89 -6.53
CA VAL A 565 35.87 -60.86 -6.58
C VAL A 565 35.60 -61.19 -8.04
N ARG A 566 35.62 -62.48 -8.39
CA ARG A 566 35.42 -62.92 -9.78
C ARG A 566 33.93 -62.94 -10.13
N LYS A 567 33.58 -62.36 -11.28
CA LYS A 567 32.25 -62.45 -11.91
C LYS A 567 32.42 -62.87 -13.36
N GLY A 568 32.35 -64.17 -13.65
CA GLY A 568 32.55 -64.69 -15.01
C GLY A 568 33.98 -64.47 -15.52
N ASN A 569 34.12 -63.84 -16.70
CA ASN A 569 35.41 -63.46 -17.31
C ASN A 569 35.93 -62.08 -16.83
N ASP A 570 35.22 -61.43 -15.91
CA ASP A 570 35.58 -60.10 -15.41
C ASP A 570 35.98 -60.18 -13.92
N VAL A 571 36.83 -59.25 -13.50
CA VAL A 571 37.31 -59.13 -12.13
C VAL A 571 36.78 -57.85 -11.51
N GLN A 572 35.96 -57.98 -10.47
CA GLN A 572 35.44 -56.85 -9.69
C GLN A 572 36.38 -56.55 -8.52
N VAL A 573 36.96 -55.36 -8.48
CA VAL A 573 37.88 -54.89 -7.45
C VAL A 573 37.17 -53.94 -6.49
N ILE A 574 37.16 -54.29 -5.21
CA ILE A 574 36.60 -53.50 -4.10
C ILE A 574 37.75 -52.86 -3.32
N ILE A 575 37.88 -51.54 -3.41
CA ILE A 575 38.94 -50.74 -2.79
C ILE A 575 38.42 -50.14 -1.49
N GLN A 576 39.07 -50.45 -0.36
CA GLN A 576 38.76 -49.86 0.93
C GLN A 576 39.57 -48.59 1.18
N LYS A 577 38.87 -47.51 1.50
CA LYS A 577 39.46 -46.20 1.80
C LYS A 577 39.09 -45.78 3.23
N LYS A 578 40.02 -45.12 3.92
CA LYS A 578 39.75 -44.50 5.22
C LYS A 578 38.76 -43.36 5.04
N VAL A 579 37.76 -43.26 5.93
CA VAL A 579 36.78 -42.17 5.90
C VAL A 579 37.51 -40.83 6.02
N ASP A 580 37.25 -39.93 5.08
CA ASP A 580 37.76 -38.57 5.08
C ASP A 580 36.66 -37.60 4.64
N LYS A 581 37.01 -36.32 4.53
CA LYS A 581 36.09 -35.25 4.14
C LYS A 581 36.24 -34.86 2.66
N LEU A 582 36.95 -35.65 1.83
CA LEU A 582 37.37 -35.23 0.49
C LEU A 582 36.32 -35.41 -0.61
N ASP A 583 35.20 -36.09 -0.29
CA ASP A 583 34.09 -36.44 -1.20
C ASP A 583 34.54 -36.69 -2.64
N ILE A 584 35.42 -37.68 -2.80
CA ILE A 584 36.02 -38.03 -4.07
C ILE A 584 34.97 -38.72 -4.95
N LYS A 585 34.85 -38.26 -6.20
CA LYS A 585 33.98 -38.85 -7.22
C LYS A 585 34.73 -39.92 -8.02
N LYS A 586 33.99 -40.85 -8.64
CA LYS A 586 34.60 -41.95 -9.40
C LYS A 586 35.38 -41.47 -10.62
N GLU A 587 35.03 -40.33 -11.19
CA GLU A 587 35.71 -39.73 -12.34
C GLU A 587 37.03 -39.02 -11.97
N GLU A 588 37.28 -38.82 -10.67
CA GLU A 588 38.51 -38.20 -10.16
C GLU A 588 39.59 -39.25 -9.83
N LEU A 589 39.26 -40.55 -9.95
CA LEU A 589 40.14 -41.67 -9.71
C LEU A 589 40.39 -42.44 -11.01
N SER A 590 41.63 -42.86 -11.20
CA SER A 590 42.00 -43.83 -12.23
C SER A 590 42.70 -44.99 -11.54
N VAL A 591 42.26 -46.22 -11.80
CA VAL A 591 42.71 -47.41 -11.09
C VAL A 591 43.19 -48.46 -12.09
N TRP A 592 44.29 -49.14 -11.76
CA TRP A 592 44.84 -50.23 -12.55
C TRP A 592 45.21 -51.43 -11.67
N GLY A 593 44.84 -52.63 -12.10
CA GLY A 593 45.39 -53.87 -11.56
C GLY A 593 46.76 -54.15 -12.17
N ILE A 594 47.76 -54.45 -11.34
CA ILE A 594 49.12 -54.77 -11.81
C ILE A 594 49.35 -56.28 -11.71
N HIS A 595 49.71 -56.90 -12.84
CA HIS A 595 50.12 -58.29 -12.91
C HIS A 595 51.25 -58.45 -13.93
N GLU A 596 52.36 -59.10 -13.53
CA GLU A 596 53.55 -59.34 -14.38
C GLU A 596 54.00 -58.08 -15.16
N GLU A 597 54.12 -56.94 -14.45
CA GLU A 597 54.54 -55.65 -15.01
C GLU A 597 53.60 -55.01 -16.07
N LYS A 598 52.41 -55.58 -16.28
CA LYS A 598 51.36 -54.97 -17.12
C LYS A 598 50.27 -54.32 -16.25
N ASP A 599 49.88 -53.10 -16.65
CA ASP A 599 48.82 -52.31 -16.03
C ASP A 599 47.49 -52.58 -16.74
N TYR A 600 46.50 -53.14 -16.03
CA TYR A 600 45.16 -53.40 -16.54
C TYR A 600 44.18 -52.34 -16.01
N HIS A 601 43.59 -51.53 -16.90
CA HIS A 601 42.75 -50.40 -16.52
C HIS A 601 41.39 -50.83 -15.97
N CYS A 602 41.04 -50.35 -14.78
CA CYS A 602 39.80 -50.66 -14.08
C CYS A 602 38.73 -49.60 -14.35
N ILE A 603 37.56 -50.03 -14.84
CA ILE A 603 36.40 -49.19 -15.11
C ILE A 603 35.61 -49.01 -13.82
N MET A 604 35.51 -47.77 -13.32
CA MET A 604 34.84 -47.49 -12.05
C MET A 604 33.31 -47.61 -12.15
N VAL A 605 32.71 -48.46 -11.31
CA VAL A 605 31.27 -48.79 -11.38
C VAL A 605 30.48 -47.97 -10.35
N GLU A 606 30.66 -48.26 -9.05
CA GLU A 606 29.86 -47.68 -7.95
C GLU A 606 30.70 -47.35 -6.71
N LYS A 607 30.19 -46.42 -5.89
CA LYS A 607 30.74 -46.04 -4.58
C LYS A 607 29.75 -46.48 -3.51
N GLU A 608 30.17 -47.37 -2.61
CA GLU A 608 29.39 -47.77 -1.43
C GLU A 608 29.96 -47.08 -0.18
N SER A 609 29.16 -46.31 0.54
CA SER A 609 29.56 -45.65 1.79
C SER A 609 28.92 -46.34 3.00
N SER A 610 29.72 -46.94 3.87
CA SER A 610 29.27 -47.46 5.17
C SER A 610 29.74 -46.58 6.32
N ASN A 611 29.09 -46.64 7.49
CA ASN A 611 29.44 -45.84 8.68
C ASN A 611 30.87 -46.01 9.22
N LYS A 612 31.69 -46.93 8.68
CA LYS A 612 33.06 -47.22 9.16
C LYS A 612 34.15 -47.16 8.08
N THR A 613 33.83 -47.38 6.80
CA THR A 613 34.77 -47.33 5.66
C THR A 613 34.06 -46.95 4.36
N ASP A 614 34.71 -46.13 3.53
CA ASP A 614 34.28 -45.87 2.15
C ASP A 614 34.84 -46.97 1.24
N SER A 615 34.02 -47.55 0.36
CA SER A 615 34.46 -48.51 -0.65
C SER A 615 34.18 -48.01 -2.07
N PHE A 616 35.19 -48.14 -2.93
CA PHE A 616 35.03 -47.93 -4.37
C PHE A 616 35.07 -49.27 -5.09
N ILE A 617 34.17 -49.47 -6.04
CA ILE A 617 34.08 -50.68 -6.84
C ILE A 617 34.45 -50.34 -8.28
N CYS A 618 35.35 -51.12 -8.86
CA CYS A 618 35.70 -51.02 -10.27
C CYS A 618 35.80 -52.42 -10.88
N GLU A 619 35.59 -52.52 -12.19
CA GLU A 619 35.58 -53.78 -12.93
C GLU A 619 36.67 -53.74 -14.00
N ILE A 620 37.41 -54.83 -14.11
CA ILE A 620 38.40 -55.02 -15.16
C ILE A 620 37.88 -56.14 -16.06
N GLU A 621 37.56 -55.77 -17.30
CA GLU A 621 36.87 -56.64 -18.25
C GLU A 621 37.85 -57.55 -19.02
N ASN A 622 37.37 -58.73 -19.39
CA ASN A 622 38.02 -59.66 -20.33
C ASN A 622 39.42 -60.13 -19.89
N ILE A 623 39.51 -60.57 -18.64
CA ILE A 623 40.75 -61.08 -18.05
C ILE A 623 40.54 -62.55 -17.72
N GLY A 624 41.40 -63.42 -18.23
CA GLY A 624 41.40 -64.84 -17.89
C GLY A 624 41.66 -65.11 -16.40
N SER A 625 42.31 -66.23 -16.07
CA SER A 625 42.56 -66.63 -14.67
C SER A 625 43.68 -65.83 -13.96
N ILE A 626 43.71 -64.51 -14.10
CA ILE A 626 44.72 -63.62 -13.48
C ILE A 626 44.25 -63.20 -12.07
N ASN A 627 45.18 -63.19 -11.12
CA ASN A 627 44.96 -62.69 -9.76
C ASN A 627 45.89 -61.48 -9.49
N PHE A 628 45.30 -60.35 -9.11
CA PHE A 628 46.02 -59.08 -8.91
C PHE A 628 46.57 -58.98 -7.48
N LYS A 629 47.89 -59.10 -7.35
CA LYS A 629 48.58 -58.93 -6.05
C LYS A 629 48.81 -57.45 -5.68
N LEU A 630 48.73 -56.55 -6.66
CA LEU A 630 49.02 -55.13 -6.55
C LEU A 630 47.95 -54.31 -7.26
N LEU A 631 47.52 -53.22 -6.62
CA LEU A 631 46.55 -52.27 -7.19
C LEU A 631 47.15 -50.86 -7.19
N LYS A 632 47.14 -50.18 -8.34
CA LYS A 632 47.63 -48.81 -8.52
C LYS A 632 46.47 -47.84 -8.69
N ILE A 633 46.46 -46.76 -7.90
CA ILE A 633 45.39 -45.77 -7.84
C ILE A 633 46.00 -44.39 -8.07
N LYS A 634 45.48 -43.63 -9.05
CA LYS A 634 45.88 -42.24 -9.34
C LYS A 634 44.74 -41.28 -9.01
N TYR A 635 45.07 -40.17 -8.33
CA TYR A 635 44.18 -39.03 -8.10
C TYR A 635 44.97 -37.72 -8.30
N GLY A 636 44.44 -36.80 -9.12
CA GLY A 636 45.23 -35.66 -9.60
C GLY A 636 46.54 -36.14 -10.26
N ASP A 637 47.68 -35.73 -9.72
CA ASP A 637 49.02 -36.16 -10.17
C ASP A 637 49.69 -37.20 -9.23
N ASN A 638 49.04 -37.64 -8.14
CA ASN A 638 49.60 -38.61 -7.20
C ASN A 638 49.22 -40.05 -7.52
N ILE A 639 50.10 -41.00 -7.16
CA ILE A 639 49.93 -42.44 -7.39
C ILE A 639 50.12 -43.20 -6.07
N VAL A 640 49.21 -44.12 -5.73
CA VAL A 640 49.22 -44.98 -4.55
C VAL A 640 49.15 -46.45 -4.98
N VAL A 641 49.95 -47.34 -4.37
CA VAL A 641 49.96 -48.78 -4.66
C VAL A 641 49.62 -49.61 -3.41
N LEU A 642 48.64 -50.52 -3.50
CA LEU A 642 48.13 -51.36 -2.40
C LEU A 642 48.48 -52.84 -2.56
N LYS A 643 48.56 -53.59 -1.44
CA LYS A 643 48.83 -55.04 -1.34
C LYS A 643 47.75 -55.75 -0.47
N GLN A 644 47.44 -57.02 -0.75
CA GLN A 644 46.36 -57.79 -0.09
C GLN A 644 46.79 -58.40 1.28
N PRO A 645 45.92 -58.42 2.33
CA PRO A 645 46.28 -58.95 3.66
C PRO A 645 45.85 -60.43 3.92
N THR A 646 46.66 -61.20 4.67
CA THR A 646 46.44 -62.61 5.08
C THR A 646 45.86 -62.76 6.50
N ALA A 647 44.96 -63.74 6.73
CA ALA A 647 44.11 -63.85 7.94
C ALA A 647 44.46 -65.01 8.90
N GLN A 648 44.23 -64.83 10.22
CA GLN A 648 44.09 -65.91 11.23
C GLN A 648 42.92 -65.63 12.21
N LEU A 649 42.17 -66.71 12.51
CA LEU A 649 40.88 -66.88 13.22
C LEU A 649 40.90 -66.49 14.71
N TRP A 650 39.85 -65.91 15.33
CA TRP A 650 38.51 -66.45 15.71
C TRP A 650 38.52 -67.62 16.71
N MET A 651 38.57 -67.33 18.02
CA MET A 651 38.03 -68.18 19.11
C MET A 651 37.66 -67.29 20.31
N LEU A 652 36.57 -67.65 21.03
CA LEU A 652 35.99 -67.04 22.27
C LEU A 652 34.78 -66.12 22.09
N LEU A 653 33.63 -66.69 21.70
CA LEU A 653 32.34 -65.98 21.66
C LEU A 653 31.19 -66.78 22.32
N VAL A 654 31.47 -67.47 23.43
CA VAL A 654 30.45 -68.29 24.13
C VAL A 654 30.09 -67.78 25.54
N LEU A 655 30.74 -66.73 26.08
CA LEU A 655 30.43 -66.19 27.41
C LEU A 655 29.61 -64.88 27.42
N LEU A 656 29.12 -64.40 26.28
CA LEU A 656 28.52 -63.05 26.14
C LEU A 656 26.98 -62.99 26.06
N LEU A 657 26.24 -64.07 26.34
CA LEU A 657 24.78 -64.06 26.12
C LEU A 657 23.96 -63.33 27.20
N VAL A 658 24.48 -63.20 28.43
CA VAL A 658 23.76 -62.51 29.53
C VAL A 658 23.78 -60.96 29.42
N PRO A 659 24.90 -60.28 29.09
CA PRO A 659 24.90 -58.81 28.90
C PRO A 659 24.20 -58.36 27.60
N ILE A 660 23.96 -59.27 26.66
CA ILE A 660 23.23 -58.96 25.42
C ILE A 660 21.75 -58.71 25.72
N ILE A 661 21.13 -59.46 26.63
CA ILE A 661 19.70 -59.29 26.94
C ILE A 661 19.44 -57.97 27.69
N THR A 662 20.28 -57.61 28.67
CA THR A 662 20.21 -56.31 29.35
C THR A 662 20.56 -55.16 28.41
N GLY A 663 21.54 -55.35 27.52
CA GLY A 663 21.87 -54.43 26.44
C GLY A 663 20.71 -54.22 25.47
N VAL A 664 19.98 -55.26 25.07
CA VAL A 664 18.82 -55.17 24.17
C VAL A 664 17.66 -54.42 24.83
N VAL A 665 17.34 -54.68 26.10
CA VAL A 665 16.31 -53.92 26.83
C VAL A 665 16.69 -52.44 26.97
N LEU A 666 17.95 -52.15 27.31
CA LEU A 666 18.45 -50.78 27.42
C LEU A 666 18.55 -50.08 26.06
N ILE A 667 18.84 -50.81 24.98
CA ILE A 667 18.80 -50.32 23.59
C ILE A 667 17.37 -50.08 23.14
N VAL A 668 16.40 -50.95 23.47
CA VAL A 668 14.98 -50.76 23.15
C VAL A 668 14.41 -49.59 23.94
N TYR A 669 14.74 -49.45 25.22
CA TYR A 669 14.35 -48.30 26.03
C TYR A 669 14.98 -47.01 25.50
N ARG A 670 16.29 -47.00 25.19
CA ARG A 670 16.95 -45.85 24.54
C ARG A 670 16.42 -45.58 23.13
N ARG A 671 16.02 -46.58 22.36
CA ARG A 671 15.40 -46.41 21.03
C ARG A 671 13.99 -45.87 21.16
N LYS A 672 13.19 -46.34 22.11
CA LYS A 672 11.85 -45.83 22.41
C LYS A 672 11.91 -44.40 22.93
N GLN A 673 12.86 -44.11 23.83
CA GLN A 673 13.11 -42.75 24.31
C GLN A 673 13.65 -41.85 23.18
N LYS A 674 14.62 -42.28 22.37
CA LYS A 674 15.08 -41.52 21.19
C LYS A 674 13.97 -41.32 20.15
N LYS A 675 13.08 -42.30 19.94
CA LYS A 675 11.94 -42.19 19.02
C LYS A 675 10.88 -41.25 19.57
N LEU A 676 10.66 -41.25 20.89
CA LEU A 676 9.77 -40.30 21.58
C LEU A 676 10.34 -38.89 21.59
N THR A 677 11.65 -38.72 21.87
CA THR A 677 12.36 -37.44 21.79
C THR A 677 12.43 -36.94 20.34
N ALA A 678 12.64 -37.81 19.35
CA ALA A 678 12.61 -37.42 17.93
C ALA A 678 11.20 -37.04 17.47
N ARG A 679 10.15 -37.74 17.93
CA ARG A 679 8.75 -37.34 17.70
C ARG A 679 8.41 -36.03 18.40
N MET A 680 8.86 -35.84 19.64
CA MET A 680 8.66 -34.61 20.40
C MET A 680 9.43 -33.43 19.76
N ASN A 681 10.65 -33.65 19.28
CA ASN A 681 11.43 -32.66 18.55
C ASN A 681 10.81 -32.33 17.20
N SER A 682 10.34 -33.33 16.44
CA SER A 682 9.64 -33.10 15.16
C SER A 682 8.30 -32.39 15.37
N PHE A 683 7.57 -32.71 16.43
CA PHE A 683 6.36 -31.99 16.83
C PHE A 683 6.69 -30.54 17.25
N MET A 684 7.76 -30.33 18.02
CA MET A 684 8.26 -29.00 18.36
C MET A 684 8.74 -28.20 17.15
N GLU A 685 9.42 -28.83 16.20
CA GLU A 685 9.87 -28.19 14.95
C GLU A 685 8.68 -27.83 14.06
N ASN A 686 7.68 -28.71 13.93
CA ASN A 686 6.45 -28.41 13.20
C ASN A 686 5.66 -27.28 13.87
N LEU A 687 5.51 -27.32 15.19
CA LEU A 687 4.88 -26.23 15.95
C LEU A 687 5.66 -24.91 15.82
N GLU A 688 7.00 -24.94 15.88
CA GLU A 688 7.83 -23.75 15.67
C GLU A 688 7.66 -23.21 14.24
N LEU A 689 7.61 -24.09 13.24
CA LEU A 689 7.35 -23.72 11.85
C LEU A 689 5.95 -23.10 11.69
N ASP A 690 4.93 -23.68 12.30
CA ASP A 690 3.55 -23.17 12.27
C ASP A 690 3.46 -21.81 12.97
N ILE A 691 4.00 -21.66 14.18
CA ILE A 691 4.07 -20.36 14.88
C ILE A 691 4.86 -19.33 14.05
N ARG A 692 5.98 -19.72 13.45
CA ARG A 692 6.78 -18.82 12.60
C ARG A 692 6.00 -18.41 11.36
N ASN A 693 5.27 -19.34 10.74
CA ASN A 693 4.41 -19.07 9.60
C ASN A 693 3.25 -18.17 9.98
N ASP A 694 2.60 -18.38 11.12
CA ASP A 694 1.50 -17.56 11.63
C ASP A 694 1.96 -16.14 11.97
N ILE A 695 3.12 -15.99 12.63
CA ILE A 695 3.72 -14.68 12.89
C ILE A 695 4.08 -13.99 11.57
N ARG A 696 4.69 -14.73 10.63
CA ARG A 696 5.04 -14.20 9.31
C ARG A 696 3.80 -13.78 8.53
N GLN A 697 2.76 -14.61 8.53
CA GLN A 697 1.51 -14.34 7.82
C GLN A 697 0.78 -13.18 8.46
N GLY A 698 0.67 -13.13 9.80
CA GLY A 698 0.12 -11.99 10.52
C GLY A 698 0.86 -10.68 10.22
N PHE A 699 2.19 -10.73 10.07
CA PHE A 699 3.00 -9.58 9.64
C PHE A 699 2.79 -9.22 8.16
N VAL A 700 2.71 -10.21 7.27
CA VAL A 700 2.40 -9.99 5.85
C VAL A 700 1.02 -9.35 5.72
N ASP A 701 0.00 -9.90 6.38
CA ASP A 701 -1.36 -9.35 6.38
C ASP A 701 -1.33 -7.90 6.87
N LEU A 702 -0.68 -7.61 8.01
CA LEU A 702 -0.54 -6.23 8.52
C LEU A 702 0.10 -5.26 7.53
N GLN A 703 1.07 -5.70 6.72
CA GLN A 703 1.79 -4.87 5.74
C GLN A 703 1.10 -4.82 4.37
N THR A 704 0.24 -5.80 4.06
CA THR A 704 -0.39 -5.97 2.74
C THR A 704 -1.89 -5.75 2.75
N GLU A 705 -2.50 -5.56 3.92
CA GLU A 705 -3.91 -5.20 4.09
C GLU A 705 -4.19 -3.93 3.26
N LYS A 706 -4.88 -4.13 2.14
CA LYS A 706 -5.30 -3.04 1.25
C LYS A 706 -6.52 -2.36 1.84
N ALA A 707 -6.64 -1.05 1.63
CA ALA A 707 -7.89 -0.31 1.85
C ALA A 707 -8.91 -0.65 0.73
N ASP A 708 -9.25 -1.93 0.58
CA ASP A 708 -10.28 -2.43 -0.35
C ASP A 708 -11.70 -2.37 0.31
N LEU A 709 -11.84 -1.62 1.41
CA LEU A 709 -13.10 -1.41 2.11
C LEU A 709 -13.91 -0.32 1.38
N ILE A 710 -15.19 -0.58 1.14
CA ILE A 710 -16.04 0.21 0.24
C ILE A 710 -16.28 1.62 0.84
N GLU A 711 -15.96 2.67 0.07
CA GLU A 711 -16.35 4.06 0.37
C GLU A 711 -17.63 4.49 -0.39
N ASN A 712 -18.05 3.74 -1.41
CA ASN A 712 -19.24 4.04 -2.21
C ASN A 712 -20.40 3.11 -1.82
N VAL A 713 -21.10 3.45 -0.74
CA VAL A 713 -22.43 2.88 -0.49
C VAL A 713 -23.46 3.83 -1.12
N GLY A 714 -24.55 3.29 -1.66
CA GLY A 714 -25.64 4.07 -2.25
C GLY A 714 -26.38 4.94 -1.22
N ALA A 715 -27.70 4.83 -1.13
CA ALA A 715 -28.44 5.53 -0.08
C ALA A 715 -28.16 4.91 1.30
N ILE A 716 -27.80 5.74 2.29
CA ILE A 716 -27.62 5.30 3.68
C ILE A 716 -29.01 5.00 4.29
N PRO A 717 -29.24 3.83 4.89
CA PRO A 717 -30.54 3.42 5.42
C PRO A 717 -30.81 4.05 6.79
N PHE A 718 -30.94 5.38 6.84
CA PHE A 718 -31.33 6.09 8.07
C PHE A 718 -32.74 5.69 8.50
N LEU A 719 -32.92 5.47 9.80
CA LEU A 719 -34.25 5.43 10.41
C LEU A 719 -34.88 6.82 10.33
N ASP A 720 -36.21 6.82 10.21
CA ASP A 720 -36.98 8.04 10.38
C ASP A 720 -36.80 8.59 11.82
N TYR A 721 -37.19 9.85 12.00
CA TYR A 721 -37.00 10.53 13.28
C TYR A 721 -37.74 9.83 14.43
N LYS A 722 -38.98 9.40 14.20
CA LYS A 722 -39.80 8.75 15.22
C LYS A 722 -39.18 7.45 15.75
N HIS A 723 -38.67 6.58 14.87
CA HIS A 723 -38.02 5.35 15.31
C HIS A 723 -36.65 5.63 15.96
N PHE A 724 -35.88 6.60 15.45
CA PHE A 724 -34.63 7.03 16.08
C PHE A 724 -34.85 7.51 17.52
N ALA A 725 -35.78 8.45 17.71
CA ALA A 725 -36.06 9.05 19.00
C ALA A 725 -36.68 8.03 19.96
N ALA A 726 -37.63 7.21 19.51
CA ALA A 726 -38.26 6.20 20.34
C ALA A 726 -37.26 5.13 20.85
N LYS A 727 -36.32 4.68 20.00
CA LYS A 727 -35.25 3.75 20.42
C LYS A 727 -34.31 4.37 21.47
N ILE A 728 -34.11 5.68 21.46
CA ILE A 728 -33.32 6.38 22.49
C ILE A 728 -34.12 6.63 23.76
N PHE A 729 -35.39 6.98 23.64
CA PHE A 729 -36.29 7.25 24.77
C PHE A 729 -36.58 5.97 25.55
N PHE A 730 -36.89 4.88 24.85
CA PHE A 730 -37.34 3.61 25.43
C PHE A 730 -36.48 2.40 24.98
N PRO A 731 -35.16 2.39 25.23
CA PRO A 731 -34.27 1.32 24.75
C PRO A 731 -34.58 -0.06 25.36
N GLU A 732 -35.26 -0.11 26.50
CA GLU A 732 -35.59 -1.35 27.23
C GLU A 732 -37.07 -1.76 27.13
N SER A 733 -37.94 -0.94 26.51
CA SER A 733 -39.40 -1.16 26.54
C SER A 733 -40.02 -1.00 25.16
N GLU A 734 -40.13 -2.12 24.45
CA GLU A 734 -40.79 -2.21 23.15
C GLU A 734 -42.30 -1.90 23.24
N ALA A 735 -42.93 -2.22 24.38
CA ALA A 735 -44.32 -1.88 24.65
C ALA A 735 -44.55 -0.36 24.71
N LEU A 736 -43.70 0.39 25.44
CA LEU A 736 -43.83 1.86 25.50
C LEU A 736 -43.49 2.51 24.17
N MET A 737 -42.50 1.98 23.45
CA MET A 737 -42.13 2.45 22.12
C MET A 737 -43.29 2.33 21.12
N SER A 738 -43.92 1.15 21.02
CA SER A 738 -45.07 0.93 20.13
C SER A 738 -46.30 1.76 20.53
N LEU A 739 -46.54 1.97 21.83
CA LEU A 739 -47.64 2.81 22.33
C LEU A 739 -47.45 4.31 22.01
N CYS A 740 -46.21 4.80 22.03
CA CYS A 740 -45.92 6.23 21.87
C CYS A 740 -45.71 6.66 20.42
N ILE A 741 -45.51 5.73 19.49
CA ILE A 741 -45.37 6.00 18.05
C ILE A 741 -46.74 6.09 17.39
N LYS A 742 -46.95 7.08 16.51
CA LYS A 742 -48.12 7.13 15.62
C LYS A 742 -47.80 6.42 14.30
N ASP A 743 -48.41 5.26 14.07
CA ASP A 743 -48.42 4.64 12.73
C ASP A 743 -49.65 5.13 11.96
N ILE A 744 -49.40 6.06 11.03
CA ILE A 744 -50.43 6.62 10.16
C ILE A 744 -50.72 5.61 9.04
N GLY A 745 -51.91 4.98 9.08
CA GLY A 745 -52.55 4.48 7.87
C GLY A 745 -53.06 5.64 7.00
N PRO A 746 -53.42 5.41 5.72
CA PRO A 746 -53.68 6.48 4.73
C PRO A 746 -54.78 7.51 5.07
N ASP A 747 -55.58 7.27 6.11
CA ASP A 747 -56.62 8.19 6.57
C ASP A 747 -56.21 8.87 7.89
N GLY A 748 -55.63 10.07 7.75
CA GLY A 748 -55.21 10.91 8.87
C GLY A 748 -56.39 11.46 9.69
N VAL A 749 -56.86 10.69 10.66
CA VAL A 749 -57.75 11.20 11.73
C VAL A 749 -56.86 11.77 12.83
N LYS A 750 -56.88 13.09 13.02
CA LYS A 750 -56.31 13.75 14.20
C LYS A 750 -56.98 13.17 15.45
N VAL A 751 -56.26 12.34 16.21
CA VAL A 751 -56.73 11.91 17.54
C VAL A 751 -56.78 13.15 18.42
N GLN A 752 -57.99 13.67 18.68
CA GLN A 752 -58.20 14.74 19.66
C GLN A 752 -57.80 14.24 21.04
N LEU A 753 -57.07 15.06 21.79
CA LEU A 753 -56.65 14.73 23.14
C LEU A 753 -57.90 14.66 24.05
N ASP A 754 -58.09 13.55 24.77
CA ASP A 754 -59.20 13.40 25.72
C ASP A 754 -59.19 14.52 26.78
N ASN A 755 -60.38 14.86 27.30
CA ASN A 755 -60.51 15.93 28.30
C ASN A 755 -59.61 15.73 29.53
N CYS A 756 -59.47 14.48 30.02
CA CYS A 756 -58.58 14.16 31.13
C CYS A 756 -57.10 14.41 30.80
N CYS A 757 -56.67 14.07 29.58
CA CYS A 757 -55.31 14.30 29.10
C CYS A 757 -55.03 15.80 28.91
N GLN A 758 -56.01 16.59 28.47
CA GLN A 758 -55.87 18.05 28.35
C GLN A 758 -55.69 18.70 29.73
N LEU A 759 -56.46 18.27 30.73
CA LEU A 759 -56.31 18.76 32.11
C LEU A 759 -54.93 18.42 32.68
N LEU A 760 -54.45 17.20 32.45
CA LEU A 760 -53.12 16.79 32.90
C LEU A 760 -52.00 17.54 32.16
N LEU A 761 -52.12 17.73 30.85
CA LEU A 761 -51.13 18.49 30.07
C LEU A 761 -51.04 19.93 30.59
N LYS A 762 -52.17 20.59 30.81
CA LYS A 762 -52.21 21.95 31.37
C LYS A 762 -51.53 22.03 32.75
N LEU A 763 -51.70 20.99 33.58
CA LEU A 763 -51.04 20.90 34.88
C LEU A 763 -49.52 20.68 34.74
N ILE A 764 -49.09 19.85 33.79
CA ILE A 764 -47.67 19.60 33.48
C ILE A 764 -47.01 20.85 32.85
N GLU A 765 -47.77 21.69 32.13
CA GLU A 765 -47.28 22.97 31.60
C GLU A 765 -47.10 24.05 32.69
N ASP A 766 -47.54 23.81 33.93
CA ASP A 766 -47.17 24.65 35.07
C ASP A 766 -45.77 24.29 35.60
N LYS A 767 -44.86 25.25 35.52
CA LYS A 767 -43.44 25.05 35.85
C LYS A 767 -43.21 24.70 37.33
N LEU A 768 -44.00 25.28 38.24
CA LEU A 768 -43.87 25.01 39.68
C LEU A 768 -44.36 23.60 40.00
N PHE A 769 -45.48 23.19 39.42
CA PHE A 769 -46.01 21.85 39.57
C PHE A 769 -45.02 20.81 39.04
N LEU A 770 -44.58 20.91 37.78
CA LEU A 770 -43.75 19.89 37.14
C LEU A 770 -42.41 19.71 37.87
N THR A 771 -41.74 20.80 38.23
CA THR A 771 -40.47 20.72 38.99
C THR A 771 -40.68 20.13 40.39
N THR A 772 -41.78 20.45 41.07
CA THR A 772 -42.10 19.88 42.38
C THR A 772 -42.46 18.40 42.30
N MET A 773 -43.21 18.00 41.26
CA MET A 773 -43.57 16.61 40.99
C MET A 773 -42.32 15.74 40.79
N VAL A 774 -41.39 16.18 39.95
CA VAL A 774 -40.13 15.44 39.70
C VAL A 774 -39.32 15.30 41.00
N ARG A 775 -39.17 16.39 41.78
CA ARG A 775 -38.44 16.34 43.07
C ARG A 775 -39.10 15.38 44.05
N ALA A 776 -40.43 15.44 44.19
CA ALA A 776 -41.18 14.58 45.11
C ALA A 776 -40.99 13.09 44.79
N MET A 777 -41.00 12.73 43.50
CA MET A 777 -40.78 11.36 43.04
C MET A 777 -39.32 10.91 43.24
N GLU A 778 -38.33 11.75 42.93
CA GLU A 778 -36.91 11.41 43.06
C GLU A 778 -36.45 11.18 44.50
N GLU A 779 -37.08 11.85 45.47
CA GLU A 779 -36.83 11.66 46.91
C GLU A 779 -37.28 10.28 47.43
N GLN A 780 -38.13 9.56 46.68
CA GLN A 780 -38.63 8.26 47.10
C GLN A 780 -37.63 7.13 46.84
N LYS A 781 -37.38 6.31 47.85
CA LYS A 781 -36.50 5.12 47.73
C LYS A 781 -37.04 4.06 46.77
N SER A 782 -38.37 3.98 46.63
CA SER A 782 -39.03 3.07 45.68
C SER A 782 -38.84 3.47 44.22
N PHE A 783 -38.46 4.72 43.96
CA PHE A 783 -38.31 5.25 42.61
C PHE A 783 -36.91 4.87 42.08
N GLY A 784 -36.84 3.87 41.20
CA GLY A 784 -35.60 3.29 40.69
C GLY A 784 -34.98 4.06 39.52
N ILE A 785 -33.84 3.60 39.01
CA ILE A 785 -33.20 4.19 37.81
C ILE A 785 -34.11 4.02 36.58
N LYS A 786 -34.74 2.85 36.45
CA LYS A 786 -35.69 2.56 35.37
C LYS A 786 -36.89 3.52 35.38
N ASP A 787 -37.42 3.84 36.56
CA ASP A 787 -38.54 4.78 36.70
C ASP A 787 -38.14 6.21 36.36
N ARG A 788 -36.97 6.67 36.83
CA ARG A 788 -36.39 7.97 36.43
C ARG A 788 -36.25 8.07 34.91
N CYS A 789 -35.73 7.03 34.27
CA CYS A 789 -35.55 7.01 32.83
C CYS A 789 -36.88 7.02 32.06
N SER A 790 -37.86 6.26 32.55
CA SER A 790 -39.20 6.16 31.96
C SER A 790 -39.96 7.49 32.10
N LEU A 791 -39.96 8.07 33.30
CA LEU A 791 -40.55 9.37 33.59
C LEU A 791 -39.96 10.46 32.70
N ALA A 792 -38.63 10.56 32.62
CA ALA A 792 -37.96 11.54 31.76
C ALA A 792 -38.36 11.41 30.29
N SER A 793 -38.48 10.18 29.80
CA SER A 793 -38.80 9.88 28.41
C SER A 793 -40.27 10.13 28.08
N LEU A 794 -41.17 9.78 28.98
CA LEU A 794 -42.58 10.11 28.86
C LEU A 794 -42.83 11.64 28.92
N LEU A 795 -42.14 12.35 29.81
CA LEU A 795 -42.17 13.82 29.85
C LEU A 795 -41.64 14.44 28.55
N THR A 796 -40.57 13.86 27.98
CA THR A 796 -40.03 14.31 26.70
C THR A 796 -41.07 14.16 25.57
N VAL A 797 -41.79 13.04 25.52
CA VAL A 797 -42.83 12.78 24.52
C VAL A 797 -44.04 13.69 24.73
N ALA A 798 -44.51 13.85 25.98
CA ALA A 798 -45.67 14.68 26.31
C ALA A 798 -45.43 16.18 26.03
N LEU A 799 -44.18 16.65 26.15
CA LEU A 799 -43.80 18.04 25.91
C LEU A 799 -43.06 18.21 24.57
N HIS A 800 -43.15 17.24 23.66
CA HIS A 800 -42.38 17.26 22.41
C HIS A 800 -42.83 18.39 21.47
N SER A 801 -44.11 18.75 21.50
CA SER A 801 -44.69 19.87 20.76
C SER A 801 -44.28 21.25 21.32
N ASN A 802 -43.70 21.31 22.52
CA ASN A 802 -43.24 22.55 23.15
C ASN A 802 -41.82 22.40 23.74
N LEU A 803 -40.83 22.22 22.85
CA LEU A 803 -39.42 22.08 23.25
C LEU A 803 -38.85 23.32 23.94
N THR A 804 -39.45 24.50 23.74
CA THR A 804 -39.05 25.72 24.45
C THR A 804 -39.32 25.58 25.94
N TYR A 805 -40.55 25.18 26.32
CA TYR A 805 -40.90 24.93 27.71
C TYR A 805 -40.10 23.77 28.32
N LEU A 806 -39.94 22.66 27.58
CA LEU A 806 -39.14 21.52 28.03
C LEU A 806 -37.69 21.92 28.37
N THR A 807 -37.09 22.78 27.54
CA THR A 807 -35.73 23.30 27.77
C THR A 807 -35.67 24.15 29.04
N GLU A 808 -36.63 25.05 29.26
CA GLU A 808 -36.68 25.88 30.46
C GLU A 808 -36.87 25.07 31.76
N VAL A 809 -37.64 23.98 31.71
CA VAL A 809 -37.81 23.04 32.84
C VAL A 809 -36.53 22.25 33.08
N MET A 810 -35.92 21.73 32.01
CA MET A 810 -34.65 21.01 32.07
C MET A 810 -33.57 21.86 32.74
N GLU A 811 -33.43 23.12 32.35
CA GLU A 811 -32.45 24.04 32.93
C GLU A 811 -32.66 24.26 34.42
N VAL A 812 -33.90 24.39 34.90
CA VAL A 812 -34.18 24.55 36.33
C VAL A 812 -33.80 23.30 37.10
N LEU A 813 -34.23 22.12 36.63
CA LEU A 813 -33.89 20.85 37.27
C LEU A 813 -32.37 20.59 37.24
N LEU A 814 -31.68 20.99 36.18
CA LEU A 814 -30.24 20.80 36.06
C LEU A 814 -29.47 21.78 36.94
N LYS A 815 -29.92 23.04 37.07
CA LYS A 815 -29.39 24.00 38.06
C LYS A 815 -29.52 23.47 39.49
N ASP A 816 -30.68 22.92 39.84
CA ASP A 816 -30.92 22.34 41.16
C ASP A 816 -29.97 21.16 41.43
N LEU A 817 -29.84 20.24 40.46
CA LEU A 817 -28.93 19.10 40.56
C LEU A 817 -27.48 19.56 40.76
N MET A 818 -27.07 20.59 40.00
CA MET A 818 -25.74 21.18 40.11
C MET A 818 -25.51 21.80 41.48
N GLN A 819 -26.45 22.57 42.02
CA GLN A 819 -26.34 23.19 43.35
C GLN A 819 -26.33 22.17 44.49
N GLN A 820 -27.11 21.09 44.39
CA GLN A 820 -27.15 20.04 45.42
C GLN A 820 -25.88 19.19 45.45
N LYS A 821 -25.34 18.78 44.28
CA LYS A 821 -24.21 17.82 44.20
C LYS A 821 -22.82 18.46 44.10
N SER A 822 -22.71 19.73 43.65
CA SER A 822 -21.42 20.43 43.51
C SER A 822 -20.67 20.63 44.83
N ASN A 823 -21.37 20.68 45.96
CA ASN A 823 -20.77 20.93 47.28
C ASN A 823 -19.94 19.76 47.84
N THR A 824 -19.98 18.57 47.22
CA THR A 824 -19.23 17.39 47.69
C THR A 824 -18.08 17.01 46.75
N GLN A 825 -18.35 16.76 45.47
CA GLN A 825 -17.34 16.51 44.42
C GLN A 825 -17.84 16.96 43.03
N PRO A 826 -17.51 18.19 42.57
CA PRO A 826 -18.06 18.73 41.33
C PRO A 826 -17.64 17.94 40.07
N LYS A 827 -16.47 17.27 40.08
CA LYS A 827 -15.99 16.43 38.97
C LYS A 827 -16.80 15.13 38.77
N LEU A 828 -17.69 14.75 39.68
CA LEU A 828 -18.55 13.56 39.53
C LEU A 828 -19.94 13.86 38.96
N LEU A 829 -20.29 15.14 38.79
CA LEU A 829 -21.58 15.55 38.25
C LEU A 829 -21.79 15.01 36.82
N LEU A 830 -23.02 14.57 36.52
CA LEU A 830 -23.44 14.03 35.23
C LEU A 830 -22.73 12.72 34.82
N ARG A 831 -21.95 12.08 35.69
CA ARG A 831 -21.18 10.87 35.33
C ARG A 831 -22.02 9.59 35.21
N ARG A 832 -23.09 9.47 35.98
CA ARG A 832 -24.01 8.32 36.00
C ARG A 832 -25.45 8.83 35.92
N THR A 833 -26.39 8.05 35.42
CA THR A 833 -27.81 8.46 35.39
C THR A 833 -28.44 8.16 36.75
N GLU A 834 -28.42 9.14 37.64
CA GLU A 834 -28.97 9.05 39.00
C GLU A 834 -30.21 9.93 39.19
N SER A 835 -30.52 10.79 38.22
CA SER A 835 -31.66 11.70 38.20
C SER A 835 -32.44 11.63 36.88
N THR A 836 -33.70 12.05 36.92
CA THR A 836 -34.63 12.20 35.79
C THR A 836 -34.08 13.24 34.81
N VAL A 837 -33.53 14.35 35.31
CA VAL A 837 -32.99 15.42 34.45
C VAL A 837 -31.80 14.97 33.61
N GLU A 838 -30.98 14.04 34.10
CA GLU A 838 -29.85 13.47 33.33
C GLU A 838 -30.31 12.64 32.13
N LYS A 839 -31.41 11.88 32.28
CA LYS A 839 -32.03 11.19 31.14
C LYS A 839 -32.74 12.19 30.22
N LEU A 840 -33.43 13.18 30.79
CA LEU A 840 -34.11 14.23 30.03
C LEU A 840 -33.12 15.03 29.17
N LEU A 841 -31.94 15.34 29.69
CA LEU A 841 -30.82 15.92 28.93
C LEU A 841 -30.37 15.03 27.78
N THR A 842 -30.26 13.72 28.00
CA THR A 842 -29.88 12.77 26.95
C THR A 842 -30.93 12.76 25.81
N ASN A 843 -32.21 12.80 26.18
CA ASN A 843 -33.31 12.86 25.24
C ASN A 843 -33.30 14.20 24.47
N TRP A 844 -33.12 15.32 25.17
CA TRP A 844 -33.02 16.66 24.60
C TRP A 844 -31.85 16.79 23.61
N MET A 845 -30.68 16.27 23.95
CA MET A 845 -29.52 16.21 23.06
C MET A 845 -29.84 15.41 21.79
N SER A 846 -30.58 14.32 21.93
CA SER A 846 -30.96 13.47 20.79
C SER A 846 -31.92 14.16 19.84
N ILE A 847 -32.88 14.92 20.37
CA ILE A 847 -33.80 15.76 19.59
C ILE A 847 -33.00 16.81 18.82
N CYS A 848 -32.21 17.63 19.52
CA CYS A 848 -31.57 18.80 18.93
C CYS A 848 -30.39 18.46 18.01
N LEU A 849 -29.76 17.30 18.18
CA LEU A 849 -28.60 16.88 17.38
C LEU A 849 -28.94 15.88 16.27
N TYR A 850 -30.21 15.47 16.11
CA TYR A 850 -30.58 14.55 15.04
C TYR A 850 -30.26 15.11 13.64
N GLY A 851 -30.51 16.40 13.41
CA GLY A 851 -30.14 17.07 12.15
C GLY A 851 -28.64 16.99 11.88
N PHE A 852 -27.81 17.36 12.87
CA PHE A 852 -26.36 17.29 12.78
C PHE A 852 -25.85 15.85 12.58
N LEU A 853 -26.44 14.89 13.29
CA LEU A 853 -26.16 13.47 13.13
C LEU A 853 -26.45 13.03 11.70
N ARG A 854 -27.61 13.36 11.13
CA ARG A 854 -27.98 12.93 9.78
C ARG A 854 -27.13 13.58 8.69
N GLU A 855 -26.79 14.86 8.85
CA GLU A 855 -26.11 15.65 7.81
C GLU A 855 -24.59 15.51 7.82
N SER A 856 -23.96 15.37 8.99
CA SER A 856 -22.49 15.45 9.11
C SER A 856 -21.83 14.15 9.61
N VAL A 857 -22.46 13.46 10.56
CA VAL A 857 -21.83 12.34 11.29
C VAL A 857 -22.29 10.98 10.78
N GLY A 858 -23.54 10.85 10.34
CA GLY A 858 -24.21 9.60 10.04
C GLY A 858 -23.55 8.82 8.92
N GLN A 859 -23.12 9.50 7.85
CA GLN A 859 -22.36 8.86 6.78
C GLN A 859 -21.08 8.20 7.28
N HIS A 860 -20.28 8.93 8.08
CA HIS A 860 -19.03 8.41 8.63
C HIS A 860 -19.26 7.26 9.61
N LEU A 861 -20.33 7.32 10.41
CA LEU A 861 -20.72 6.24 11.32
C LEU A 861 -21.13 4.98 10.55
N PHE A 862 -21.94 5.15 9.50
CA PHE A 862 -22.37 4.03 8.68
C PHE A 862 -21.21 3.38 7.93
N PHE A 863 -20.28 4.18 7.39
CA PHE A 863 -19.06 3.66 6.76
C PHE A 863 -18.18 2.91 7.75
N LEU A 864 -18.02 3.39 8.98
CA LEU A 864 -17.28 2.66 10.01
C LEU A 864 -17.93 1.30 10.31
N VAL A 865 -19.24 1.27 10.51
CA VAL A 865 -19.97 0.02 10.82
C VAL A 865 -19.87 -0.95 9.65
N SER A 866 -20.05 -0.47 8.43
CA SER A 866 -19.93 -1.28 7.20
C SER A 866 -18.51 -1.82 7.02
N ALA A 867 -17.49 -0.98 7.23
CA ALA A 867 -16.09 -1.36 7.17
C ALA A 867 -15.74 -2.42 8.22
N LEU A 868 -16.27 -2.30 9.45
CA LEU A 868 -16.09 -3.32 10.50
C LEU A 868 -16.73 -4.64 10.11
N MET A 869 -18.00 -4.63 9.67
CA MET A 869 -18.69 -5.86 9.25
C MET A 869 -17.97 -6.54 8.08
N GLN A 870 -17.55 -5.76 7.08
CA GLN A 870 -16.78 -6.28 5.95
C GLN A 870 -15.42 -6.84 6.39
N GLN A 871 -14.71 -6.17 7.30
CA GLN A 871 -13.41 -6.62 7.77
C GLN A 871 -13.52 -7.91 8.61
N ILE A 872 -14.56 -8.03 9.45
CA ILE A 872 -14.85 -9.25 10.20
C ILE A 872 -15.14 -10.41 9.24
N ALA A 873 -15.98 -10.18 8.23
CA ALA A 873 -16.40 -11.19 7.25
C ALA A 873 -15.28 -11.70 6.31
N LYS A 874 -14.14 -11.00 6.22
CA LYS A 874 -12.97 -11.45 5.47
C LYS A 874 -12.26 -12.65 6.08
N GLY A 875 -12.44 -12.90 7.39
CA GLY A 875 -11.80 -14.00 8.09
C GLY A 875 -12.80 -15.00 8.67
N PRO A 876 -12.31 -16.13 9.20
CA PRO A 876 -13.15 -17.13 9.85
C PRO A 876 -13.90 -16.54 11.04
N VAL A 877 -15.18 -16.90 11.14
CA VAL A 877 -16.06 -16.59 12.27
C VAL A 877 -16.64 -17.90 12.77
N ASP A 878 -16.47 -18.18 14.06
CA ASP A 878 -17.10 -19.31 14.73
C ASP A 878 -18.59 -18.98 14.97
N CYS A 879 -19.50 -19.77 14.41
CA CYS A 879 -20.93 -19.46 14.40
C CYS A 879 -21.64 -19.78 15.72
N VAL A 880 -20.99 -20.54 16.62
CA VAL A 880 -21.50 -20.93 17.94
C VAL A 880 -21.12 -19.90 18.99
N THR A 881 -19.83 -19.53 19.06
CA THR A 881 -19.31 -18.55 20.02
C THR A 881 -19.33 -17.11 19.51
N GLY A 882 -19.45 -16.89 18.20
CA GLY A 882 -19.36 -15.59 17.55
C GLY A 882 -17.95 -15.01 17.48
N LYS A 883 -16.91 -15.76 17.88
CA LYS A 883 -15.50 -15.29 17.84
C LYS A 883 -14.99 -15.28 16.40
N ALA A 884 -14.20 -14.27 16.06
CA ALA A 884 -13.66 -14.09 14.71
C ALA A 884 -12.16 -13.84 14.70
N LEU A 885 -11.51 -14.17 13.58
CA LEU A 885 -10.08 -13.93 13.41
C LEU A 885 -9.74 -12.42 13.33
N TYR A 886 -10.58 -11.65 12.63
CA TYR A 886 -10.46 -10.18 12.54
C TYR A 886 -11.46 -9.54 13.49
N THR A 887 -10.95 -8.79 14.47
CA THR A 887 -11.73 -8.14 15.52
C THR A 887 -10.91 -7.01 16.15
N LEU A 888 -11.57 -6.10 16.86
CA LEU A 888 -10.91 -5.10 17.69
C LEU A 888 -10.90 -5.48 19.17
N SER A 889 -11.69 -6.49 19.56
CA SER A 889 -11.80 -6.95 20.95
C SER A 889 -11.09 -8.29 21.15
N GLU A 890 -10.26 -8.36 22.19
CA GLU A 890 -9.52 -9.56 22.57
C GLU A 890 -10.42 -10.70 23.06
N ASP A 891 -11.58 -10.37 23.63
CA ASP A 891 -12.55 -11.37 24.12
C ASP A 891 -13.23 -12.10 22.96
N TRP A 892 -13.38 -11.41 21.82
CA TRP A 892 -13.99 -11.92 20.59
C TRP A 892 -12.97 -12.47 19.60
N LEU A 893 -11.70 -12.58 19.99
CA LEU A 893 -10.63 -13.06 19.12
C LEU A 893 -10.68 -14.59 19.00
N LEU A 894 -10.74 -15.08 17.76
CA LEU A 894 -10.55 -16.49 17.46
C LEU A 894 -9.05 -16.81 17.45
N TRP A 895 -8.57 -17.44 18.52
CA TRP A 895 -7.16 -17.81 18.68
C TRP A 895 -6.83 -19.23 18.19
N GLU A 896 -7.82 -19.97 17.68
CA GLU A 896 -7.65 -21.26 17.04
C GLU A 896 -7.91 -21.11 15.53
N ALA A 897 -6.95 -20.52 14.82
CA ALA A 897 -7.10 -20.34 13.38
C ALA A 897 -6.88 -21.68 12.66
N GLN A 898 -7.96 -22.30 12.17
CA GLN A 898 -7.86 -23.41 11.23
C GLN A 898 -7.39 -22.90 9.86
N ASN A 899 -6.70 -23.75 9.08
CA ASN A 899 -6.33 -23.43 7.70
C ASN A 899 -7.59 -23.18 6.85
N PHE A 900 -7.71 -21.96 6.31
CA PHE A 900 -8.81 -21.51 5.45
C PHE A 900 -8.29 -20.89 4.15
N SER A 901 -9.12 -20.91 3.11
CA SER A 901 -8.89 -20.17 1.86
C SER A 901 -10.15 -19.43 1.42
N SER A 902 -9.95 -18.31 0.72
CA SER A 902 -11.04 -17.54 0.12
C SER A 902 -11.59 -18.26 -1.12
N LEU A 903 -12.90 -18.24 -1.30
CA LEU A 903 -13.65 -18.81 -2.42
C LEU A 903 -14.51 -17.72 -3.04
N LYS A 904 -14.50 -17.62 -4.37
CA LYS A 904 -15.40 -16.78 -5.15
C LYS A 904 -16.45 -17.65 -5.83
N LEU A 905 -17.67 -17.64 -5.32
CA LEU A 905 -18.77 -18.50 -5.76
C LEU A 905 -19.65 -17.76 -6.78
N LYS A 906 -20.16 -18.51 -7.77
CA LYS A 906 -21.13 -18.01 -8.75
C LYS A 906 -22.53 -18.40 -8.31
N VAL A 907 -23.28 -17.45 -7.78
CA VAL A 907 -24.57 -17.70 -7.14
C VAL A 907 -25.72 -17.39 -8.08
N LEU A 908 -26.62 -18.35 -8.23
CA LEU A 908 -27.70 -18.38 -9.19
C LEU A 908 -29.03 -18.40 -8.44
N PHE A 909 -29.94 -17.47 -8.70
CA PHE A 909 -31.26 -17.43 -8.05
C PHE A 909 -32.30 -18.07 -8.97
N ALA A 910 -33.04 -19.06 -8.45
CA ALA A 910 -34.15 -19.65 -9.21
C ALA A 910 -35.31 -18.64 -9.32
N VAL A 911 -35.83 -18.47 -10.54
CA VAL A 911 -36.97 -17.60 -10.84
C VAL A 911 -38.09 -18.47 -11.42
N GLY A 912 -39.27 -18.42 -10.80
CA GLY A 912 -40.45 -19.17 -11.26
C GLY A 912 -40.44 -20.68 -10.94
N SER A 913 -41.44 -21.39 -11.48
CA SER A 913 -41.63 -22.85 -11.33
C SER A 913 -40.82 -23.69 -12.32
N ASP A 914 -40.36 -23.07 -13.42
CA ASP A 914 -39.91 -23.80 -14.62
C ASP A 914 -38.37 -23.95 -14.70
N GLY A 915 -37.68 -23.75 -13.59
CA GLY A 915 -36.23 -23.96 -13.49
C GLY A 915 -35.36 -22.87 -14.15
N GLU A 916 -35.96 -21.74 -14.55
CA GLU A 916 -35.22 -20.57 -15.01
C GLU A 916 -34.36 -19.98 -13.88
N VAL A 917 -33.19 -19.45 -14.25
CA VAL A 917 -32.17 -19.02 -13.31
C VAL A 917 -31.69 -17.62 -13.67
N SER A 918 -31.50 -16.78 -12.66
CA SER A 918 -30.98 -15.42 -12.83
C SER A 918 -29.56 -15.40 -13.40
N GLU A 919 -29.10 -14.20 -13.79
CA GLU A 919 -27.66 -13.98 -14.00
C GLU A 919 -26.86 -14.30 -12.72
N PRO A 920 -25.62 -14.83 -12.85
CA PRO A 920 -24.80 -15.20 -11.71
C PRO A 920 -24.33 -13.98 -10.92
N LEU A 921 -24.49 -14.07 -9.60
CA LEU A 921 -23.98 -13.15 -8.60
C LEU A 921 -22.65 -13.68 -8.03
N ASP A 922 -21.57 -12.93 -8.18
CA ASP A 922 -20.30 -13.25 -7.55
C ASP A 922 -20.37 -12.99 -6.03
N VAL A 923 -20.18 -14.05 -5.22
CA VAL A 923 -20.19 -13.97 -3.75
C VAL A 923 -18.87 -14.51 -3.19
N ASN A 924 -18.23 -13.75 -2.31
CA ASN A 924 -17.02 -14.19 -1.61
C ASN A 924 -17.39 -14.96 -0.34
N ALA A 925 -16.83 -16.16 -0.17
CA ALA A 925 -16.99 -17.04 0.98
C ALA A 925 -15.63 -17.61 1.42
N LEU A 926 -15.58 -18.34 2.53
CA LEU A 926 -14.41 -19.03 3.04
C LEU A 926 -14.68 -20.54 3.06
N THR A 927 -13.63 -21.35 2.87
CA THR A 927 -13.76 -22.81 2.99
C THR A 927 -14.30 -23.27 4.35
N CYS A 928 -14.06 -22.48 5.40
CA CYS A 928 -14.53 -22.75 6.76
C CYS A 928 -15.86 -22.05 7.09
N ASP A 929 -16.57 -21.46 6.13
CA ASP A 929 -17.91 -20.95 6.40
C ASP A 929 -18.89 -22.13 6.53
N THR A 930 -19.81 -22.04 7.49
CA THR A 930 -20.99 -22.92 7.59
C THR A 930 -22.00 -22.61 6.50
N VAL A 931 -22.93 -23.54 6.28
CA VAL A 931 -24.01 -23.36 5.29
C VAL A 931 -24.87 -22.12 5.59
N GLU A 932 -25.20 -21.86 6.84
CA GLU A 932 -25.95 -20.67 7.24
C GLU A 932 -25.16 -19.38 6.98
N GLN A 933 -23.87 -19.34 7.35
CA GLN A 933 -22.99 -18.20 7.04
C GLN A 933 -22.88 -17.94 5.52
N LEU A 934 -22.89 -18.99 4.71
CA LEU A 934 -22.96 -18.83 3.25
C LEU A 934 -24.29 -18.18 2.83
N LYS A 935 -25.44 -18.62 3.36
CA LYS A 935 -26.75 -18.01 3.09
C LYS A 935 -26.74 -16.51 3.47
N GLU A 936 -26.24 -16.16 4.65
CA GLU A 936 -26.11 -14.76 5.11
C GLU A 936 -25.26 -13.92 4.14
N LYS A 937 -24.10 -14.43 3.70
CA LYS A 937 -23.22 -13.74 2.74
C LYS A 937 -23.89 -13.54 1.38
N ILE A 938 -24.65 -14.53 0.90
CA ILE A 938 -25.42 -14.44 -0.35
C ILE A 938 -26.46 -13.34 -0.26
N LEU A 939 -27.29 -13.34 0.79
CA LEU A 939 -28.37 -12.35 0.97
C LEU A 939 -27.81 -10.94 1.18
N THR A 940 -26.72 -10.80 1.93
CA THR A 940 -26.03 -9.52 2.13
C THR A 940 -25.46 -8.99 0.82
N THR A 941 -24.82 -9.84 0.02
CA THR A 941 -24.30 -9.46 -1.30
C THR A 941 -25.41 -9.09 -2.27
N PHE A 942 -26.54 -9.79 -2.22
CA PHE A 942 -27.73 -9.46 -3.00
C PHE A 942 -28.27 -8.06 -2.64
N LYS A 943 -28.49 -7.80 -1.33
CA LYS A 943 -28.96 -6.49 -0.85
C LYS A 943 -27.99 -5.37 -1.23
N ALA A 944 -26.68 -5.61 -1.16
CA ALA A 944 -25.67 -4.63 -1.53
C ALA A 944 -25.65 -4.32 -3.05
N LYS A 945 -25.84 -5.33 -3.90
CA LYS A 945 -25.83 -5.15 -5.37
C LYS A 945 -27.13 -4.54 -5.89
N PHE A 946 -28.28 -4.97 -5.38
CA PHE A 946 -29.59 -4.61 -5.92
C PHE A 946 -30.31 -3.51 -5.11
N GLY A 947 -29.86 -3.20 -3.89
CA GLY A 947 -30.41 -2.13 -3.05
C GLY A 947 -31.66 -2.51 -2.25
N PHE A 948 -32.17 -3.74 -2.37
CA PHE A 948 -33.33 -4.25 -1.63
C PHE A 948 -33.07 -5.69 -1.15
N PRO A 949 -33.67 -6.15 -0.03
CA PRO A 949 -33.50 -7.51 0.45
C PRO A 949 -34.17 -8.52 -0.50
N TYR A 950 -33.65 -9.73 -0.56
CA TYR A 950 -34.30 -10.83 -1.27
C TYR A 950 -35.62 -11.20 -0.56
N ASN A 951 -36.70 -11.43 -1.30
CA ASN A 951 -38.07 -11.60 -0.76
C ASN A 951 -38.28 -12.88 0.09
N CYS A 952 -37.23 -13.69 0.30
CA CYS A 952 -37.26 -14.91 1.08
C CYS A 952 -36.47 -14.71 2.38
N PRO A 953 -37.06 -14.94 3.56
CA PRO A 953 -36.34 -14.86 4.83
C PRO A 953 -35.27 -15.96 4.91
N LEU A 954 -34.21 -15.73 5.71
CA LEU A 954 -33.03 -16.62 5.80
C LEU A 954 -33.41 -18.10 6.04
N GLN A 955 -34.39 -18.36 6.91
CA GLN A 955 -34.87 -19.70 7.26
C GLN A 955 -35.50 -20.45 6.07
N ASP A 956 -36.08 -19.72 5.12
CA ASP A 956 -36.74 -20.28 3.93
C ASP A 956 -35.78 -20.43 2.73
N VAL A 957 -34.51 -20.03 2.88
CA VAL A 957 -33.49 -20.09 1.83
C VAL A 957 -32.77 -21.43 1.86
N CYS A 958 -32.82 -22.14 0.73
CA CYS A 958 -32.04 -23.34 0.47
C CYS A 958 -30.93 -23.08 -0.53
N VAL A 959 -29.78 -23.72 -0.32
CA VAL A 959 -28.61 -23.60 -1.19
C VAL A 959 -28.17 -24.97 -1.68
N GLU A 960 -27.98 -25.10 -2.99
CA GLU A 960 -27.45 -26.31 -3.62
C GLU A 960 -26.15 -25.97 -4.35
N TYR A 961 -25.19 -26.89 -4.38
CA TYR A 961 -23.94 -26.69 -5.12
C TYR A 961 -23.79 -27.70 -6.23
N GLU A 962 -23.17 -27.25 -7.33
CA GLU A 962 -22.91 -28.10 -8.49
C GLU A 962 -21.69 -29.00 -8.24
N LYS A 963 -21.89 -30.31 -8.32
CA LYS A 963 -20.85 -31.34 -8.29
C LYS A 963 -21.04 -32.30 -9.45
N GLU A 964 -20.03 -32.37 -10.32
CA GLU A 964 -20.00 -33.30 -11.46
C GLU A 964 -21.26 -33.21 -12.37
N GLY A 965 -21.81 -31.99 -12.54
CA GLY A 965 -23.00 -31.72 -13.36
C GLY A 965 -24.34 -32.00 -12.67
N SER A 966 -24.34 -32.30 -11.37
CA SER A 966 -25.56 -32.47 -10.55
C SER A 966 -25.58 -31.48 -9.38
N PHE A 967 -26.75 -30.98 -9.01
CA PHE A 967 -26.91 -30.10 -7.85
C PHE A 967 -27.17 -30.93 -6.59
N ILE A 968 -26.38 -30.68 -5.54
CA ILE A 968 -26.48 -31.35 -4.24
C ILE A 968 -26.89 -30.31 -3.19
N PRO A 969 -27.91 -30.58 -2.37
CA PRO A 969 -28.33 -29.67 -1.31
C PRO A 969 -27.26 -29.60 -0.21
N LEU A 970 -26.90 -28.38 0.19
CA LEU A 970 -26.04 -28.13 1.33
C LEU A 970 -26.91 -28.01 2.59
N GLN A 971 -26.67 -28.91 3.54
CA GLN A 971 -27.35 -28.95 4.84
C GLN A 971 -26.39 -28.55 5.96
N GLU A 972 -26.92 -27.96 7.03
CA GLU A 972 -26.12 -27.52 8.18
C GLU A 972 -25.52 -28.72 8.93
N VAL A 973 -26.27 -29.83 9.00
CA VAL A 973 -25.82 -31.15 9.47
C VAL A 973 -26.47 -32.22 8.61
N ASP A 974 -25.72 -33.24 8.20
CA ASP A 974 -26.22 -34.38 7.43
C ASP A 974 -25.66 -35.70 7.97
N GLY A 975 -26.01 -36.83 7.34
CA GLY A 975 -25.53 -38.15 7.78
C GLY A 975 -24.01 -38.36 7.68
N SER A 976 -23.26 -37.39 7.13
CA SER A 976 -21.80 -37.43 7.01
C SER A 976 -21.08 -36.50 7.98
N SER A 977 -21.82 -35.73 8.80
CA SER A 977 -21.25 -34.79 9.78
C SER A 977 -20.38 -35.49 10.83
N GLU A 978 -19.27 -34.86 11.20
CA GLU A 978 -18.34 -35.37 12.20
C GLU A 978 -18.93 -35.21 13.62
N VAL A 979 -18.83 -36.25 14.46
CA VAL A 979 -19.32 -36.24 15.84
C VAL A 979 -18.14 -36.49 16.78
N ILE A 980 -17.91 -35.57 17.72
CA ILE A 980 -16.86 -35.65 18.74
C ILE A 980 -17.55 -35.71 20.11
N GLY A 981 -17.44 -36.86 20.80
CA GLY A 981 -18.13 -37.06 22.07
C GLY A 981 -19.65 -37.01 21.90
N GLU A 982 -20.29 -36.03 22.53
CA GLU A 982 -21.74 -35.77 22.45
C GLU A 982 -22.11 -34.59 21.53
N VAL A 983 -21.12 -33.96 20.89
CA VAL A 983 -21.30 -32.72 20.13
C VAL A 983 -21.03 -32.97 18.63
N THR A 984 -21.88 -32.40 17.77
CA THR A 984 -21.81 -32.57 16.31
C THR A 984 -21.16 -31.35 15.64
N MET A 985 -20.23 -31.57 14.72
CA MET A 985 -19.60 -30.52 13.94
C MET A 985 -20.53 -30.02 12.85
N LEU A 986 -20.69 -28.71 12.74
CA LEU A 986 -21.46 -28.08 11.65
C LEU A 986 -20.74 -28.24 10.32
N ASN A 987 -21.50 -28.57 9.27
CA ASN A 987 -20.96 -28.78 7.94
C ASN A 987 -20.48 -27.45 7.33
N THR A 988 -19.25 -27.46 6.79
CA THR A 988 -18.61 -26.30 6.15
C THR A 988 -18.47 -26.47 4.64
N LEU A 989 -18.12 -25.42 3.90
CA LEU A 989 -17.84 -25.57 2.47
C LEU A 989 -16.68 -26.55 2.17
N LYS A 990 -15.72 -26.65 3.10
CA LYS A 990 -14.63 -27.64 3.04
C LYS A 990 -15.13 -29.07 3.22
N HIS A 991 -16.14 -29.29 4.07
CA HIS A 991 -16.79 -30.60 4.25
C HIS A 991 -17.32 -31.13 2.91
N TYR A 992 -18.03 -30.28 2.18
CA TYR A 992 -18.58 -30.60 0.85
C TYR A 992 -17.56 -30.49 -0.31
N LYS A 993 -16.31 -30.10 -0.02
CA LYS A 993 -15.22 -29.90 -1.00
C LYS A 993 -15.58 -28.90 -2.11
N VAL A 994 -16.22 -27.80 -1.74
CA VAL A 994 -16.56 -26.71 -2.67
C VAL A 994 -15.28 -26.01 -3.12
N ASN A 995 -15.09 -25.87 -4.44
CA ASN A 995 -13.91 -25.25 -5.05
C ASN A 995 -14.14 -23.76 -5.38
N ASP A 996 -13.05 -23.03 -5.63
CA ASP A 996 -13.12 -21.66 -6.13
C ASP A 996 -13.80 -21.60 -7.52
N GLY A 997 -14.71 -20.65 -7.73
CA GLY A 997 -15.51 -20.53 -8.95
C GLY A 997 -16.71 -21.47 -9.04
N ALA A 998 -17.03 -22.24 -7.99
CA ALA A 998 -18.15 -23.17 -7.99
C ALA A 998 -19.51 -22.47 -8.13
N THR A 999 -20.44 -23.15 -8.81
CA THR A 999 -21.82 -22.70 -9.01
C THR A 999 -22.69 -23.11 -7.81
N VAL A 1000 -23.38 -22.15 -7.22
CA VAL A 1000 -24.34 -22.38 -6.13
C VAL A 1000 -25.71 -21.87 -6.56
N LYS A 1001 -26.75 -22.67 -6.38
CA LYS A 1001 -28.14 -22.32 -6.68
C LYS A 1001 -28.89 -21.99 -5.40
N VAL A 1002 -29.65 -20.90 -5.41
CA VAL A 1002 -30.50 -20.42 -4.32
C VAL A 1002 -31.94 -20.74 -4.66
N LEU A 1003 -32.61 -21.44 -3.76
CA LEU A 1003 -34.00 -21.87 -3.85
C LEU A 1003 -34.80 -21.33 -2.66
N SER A 1004 -36.09 -21.13 -2.86
CA SER A 1004 -37.02 -20.84 -1.76
C SER A 1004 -37.80 -22.09 -1.41
N ASN A 1005 -37.87 -22.43 -0.12
CA ASN A 1005 -38.69 -23.53 0.40
C ASN A 1005 -40.17 -23.42 0.00
N LYS A 1006 -40.66 -22.20 -0.29
CA LYS A 1006 -42.06 -21.96 -0.69
C LYS A 1006 -42.36 -22.37 -2.12
N THR A 1007 -41.40 -22.22 -3.03
CA THR A 1007 -41.57 -22.55 -4.46
C THR A 1007 -40.98 -23.91 -4.82
N HIS A 1008 -39.95 -24.36 -4.12
CA HIS A 1008 -39.27 -25.64 -4.33
C HIS A 1008 -39.00 -26.34 -2.98
N PRO A 1009 -40.00 -27.02 -2.38
CA PRO A 1009 -39.83 -27.67 -1.08
C PRO A 1009 -38.88 -28.87 -1.17
N PRO A 1010 -37.86 -28.97 -0.31
CA PRO A 1010 -36.94 -30.10 -0.28
C PRO A 1010 -37.64 -31.37 0.20
N VAL A 1011 -37.16 -32.53 -0.25
CA VAL A 1011 -37.70 -33.87 0.11
C VAL A 1011 -37.62 -34.16 1.62
N SER A 1012 -36.70 -33.49 2.32
CA SER A 1012 -36.56 -33.52 3.79
C SER A 1012 -36.06 -32.15 4.29
N PRO A 1013 -36.92 -31.23 4.73
CA PRO A 1013 -36.50 -29.93 5.22
C PRO A 1013 -35.81 -30.04 6.59
N GLN A 1014 -34.56 -29.59 6.67
CA GLN A 1014 -33.89 -29.31 7.94
C GLN A 1014 -34.28 -27.90 8.38
N GLY A 1015 -34.88 -27.78 9.58
CA GLY A 1015 -35.12 -26.47 10.20
C GLY A 1015 -33.80 -25.78 10.58
N SER A 1016 -33.84 -24.47 10.80
CA SER A 1016 -32.69 -23.69 11.29
C SER A 1016 -32.18 -24.29 12.60
N LEU A 1017 -30.91 -24.71 12.63
CA LEU A 1017 -30.34 -25.32 13.84
C LEU A 1017 -30.11 -24.28 14.94
N ARG A 1018 -29.92 -23.01 14.58
CA ARG A 1018 -29.73 -21.91 15.53
C ARG A 1018 -30.95 -21.64 16.41
N ASP A 1019 -32.14 -22.06 15.99
CA ASP A 1019 -33.37 -21.88 16.76
C ASP A 1019 -33.53 -22.98 17.86
N ASP A 1020 -32.61 -23.94 17.97
CA ASP A 1020 -32.56 -24.93 19.06
C ASP A 1020 -32.09 -24.26 20.37
N GLU A 1021 -32.89 -24.36 21.43
CA GLU A 1021 -32.58 -23.79 22.76
C GLU A 1021 -31.22 -24.25 23.31
N ASN A 1022 -30.73 -25.44 22.93
CA ASN A 1022 -29.43 -25.98 23.34
C ASN A 1022 -28.43 -26.09 22.17
N PHE A 1023 -28.48 -25.16 21.22
CA PHE A 1023 -27.56 -25.13 20.07
C PHE A 1023 -26.08 -25.19 20.47
N SER A 1024 -25.66 -24.36 21.42
CA SER A 1024 -24.26 -24.28 21.87
C SER A 1024 -23.75 -25.50 22.65
N GLY A 1025 -24.64 -26.32 23.19
CA GLY A 1025 -24.29 -27.58 23.87
C GLY A 1025 -24.28 -28.79 22.93
N LYS A 1026 -25.01 -28.74 21.80
CA LYS A 1026 -25.16 -29.85 20.85
C LYS A 1026 -24.25 -29.74 19.63
N TYR A 1027 -23.86 -28.54 19.25
CA TYR A 1027 -23.10 -28.28 18.03
C TYR A 1027 -21.82 -27.49 18.30
N PHE A 1028 -20.79 -27.75 17.49
CA PHE A 1028 -19.56 -26.96 17.47
C PHE A 1028 -19.14 -26.66 16.03
N HIS A 1029 -18.28 -25.65 15.85
CA HIS A 1029 -17.78 -25.27 14.53
C HIS A 1029 -16.25 -25.23 14.49
N LEU A 1030 -15.62 -24.14 14.94
CA LEU A 1030 -14.16 -23.97 14.89
C LEU A 1030 -13.48 -24.23 16.22
N ILE A 1031 -14.22 -24.09 17.33
CA ILE A 1031 -13.72 -24.28 18.70
C ILE A 1031 -14.30 -25.57 19.28
N ASP A 1032 -13.41 -26.44 19.77
CA ASP A 1032 -13.79 -27.69 20.46
C ASP A 1032 -14.33 -27.38 21.88
N PRO A 1033 -15.53 -27.86 22.25
CA PRO A 1033 -16.16 -27.61 23.55
C PRO A 1033 -15.39 -28.18 24.75
N ASP A 1034 -14.61 -29.26 24.59
CA ASP A 1034 -13.85 -29.85 25.70
C ASP A 1034 -12.69 -28.96 26.16
N VAL A 1035 -12.24 -28.01 25.33
CA VAL A 1035 -11.13 -27.10 25.63
C VAL A 1035 -11.53 -26.02 26.64
N ASP A 1036 -12.80 -25.60 26.69
CA ASP A 1036 -13.26 -24.56 27.62
C ASP A 1036 -13.57 -25.13 29.03
N GLU A 1037 -14.02 -26.39 29.10
CA GLU A 1037 -14.18 -27.18 30.34
C GLU A 1037 -12.82 -27.60 30.95
N ASP A 1038 -11.89 -28.10 30.13
CA ASP A 1038 -10.54 -28.50 30.57
C ASP A 1038 -9.70 -27.30 31.04
N GLN A 1039 -9.94 -26.09 30.51
CA GLN A 1039 -9.26 -24.85 30.92
C GLN A 1039 -9.53 -24.47 32.37
N LYS A 1040 -10.71 -24.81 32.92
CA LYS A 1040 -11.03 -24.60 34.35
C LYS A 1040 -10.41 -25.66 35.26
N LYS A 1041 -10.16 -26.88 34.75
CA LYS A 1041 -9.80 -28.05 35.56
C LYS A 1041 -8.29 -28.36 35.57
N ASN A 1042 -7.49 -28.00 34.55
CA ASN A 1042 -6.10 -28.47 34.47
C ASN A 1042 -5.08 -27.47 33.87
N PRO A 1043 -4.34 -26.68 34.68
CA PRO A 1043 -3.43 -25.63 34.20
C PRO A 1043 -2.15 -26.11 33.51
N GLU A 1044 -1.81 -27.41 33.57
CA GLU A 1044 -0.59 -27.99 32.99
C GLU A 1044 -0.68 -28.20 31.46
N ARG A 1045 -1.90 -28.31 30.88
CA ARG A 1045 -2.12 -28.38 29.41
C ARG A 1045 -1.96 -27.01 28.71
N LYS A 1046 -1.72 -25.92 29.44
CA LYS A 1046 -1.56 -24.52 28.95
C LYS A 1046 -0.52 -24.30 27.84
N LYS A 1047 0.37 -25.24 27.52
CA LYS A 1047 1.68 -24.90 26.92
C LYS A 1047 1.82 -24.96 25.40
N LEU A 1048 0.75 -25.13 24.62
CA LEU A 1048 0.88 -25.36 23.17
C LEU A 1048 0.03 -24.47 22.25
N LYS A 1049 -0.86 -23.60 22.77
CA LYS A 1049 -1.60 -22.60 21.95
C LYS A 1049 -1.49 -21.23 22.61
N VAL A 1050 -0.82 -20.28 21.95
CA VAL A 1050 -0.44 -18.96 22.52
C VAL A 1050 -1.37 -17.89 21.95
N LYS A 1051 -2.33 -17.42 22.75
CA LYS A 1051 -3.32 -16.38 22.36
C LYS A 1051 -2.65 -15.10 21.83
N GLU A 1052 -1.46 -14.78 22.36
CA GLU A 1052 -0.69 -13.58 22.05
C GLU A 1052 -0.20 -13.51 20.59
N VAL A 1053 -0.06 -14.65 19.90
CA VAL A 1053 0.35 -14.68 18.47
C VAL A 1053 -0.70 -13.99 17.60
N HIS A 1054 -1.97 -14.13 17.96
CA HIS A 1054 -3.11 -13.57 17.23
C HIS A 1054 -3.41 -12.10 17.57
N LEU A 1055 -2.73 -11.49 18.55
CA LEU A 1055 -2.88 -10.05 18.83
C LEU A 1055 -2.47 -9.17 17.64
N THR A 1056 -1.61 -9.68 16.75
CA THR A 1056 -1.28 -9.03 15.47
C THR A 1056 -2.50 -8.82 14.58
N LYS A 1057 -3.53 -9.67 14.70
CA LYS A 1057 -4.81 -9.52 13.96
C LYS A 1057 -5.68 -8.39 14.51
N LEU A 1058 -5.61 -8.11 15.81
CA LEU A 1058 -6.24 -6.91 16.39
C LEU A 1058 -5.63 -5.64 15.79
N LEU A 1059 -4.29 -5.61 15.68
CA LEU A 1059 -3.55 -4.52 15.05
C LEU A 1059 -3.89 -4.40 13.55
N ALA A 1060 -3.94 -5.51 12.82
CA ALA A 1060 -4.32 -5.51 11.40
C ALA A 1060 -5.73 -4.96 11.20
N THR A 1061 -6.69 -5.43 12.01
CA THR A 1061 -8.07 -4.93 11.99
C THR A 1061 -8.13 -3.44 12.33
N LYS A 1062 -7.41 -3.00 13.37
CA LYS A 1062 -7.33 -1.57 13.74
C LYS A 1062 -6.78 -0.73 12.60
N VAL A 1063 -5.70 -1.16 11.95
CA VAL A 1063 -5.10 -0.45 10.81
C VAL A 1063 -6.09 -0.35 9.65
N ALA A 1064 -6.78 -1.44 9.32
CA ALA A 1064 -7.75 -1.49 8.22
C ALA A 1064 -8.90 -0.48 8.40
N VAL A 1065 -9.43 -0.34 9.63
CA VAL A 1065 -10.58 0.52 9.91
C VAL A 1065 -10.21 1.91 10.47
N HIS A 1066 -8.92 2.21 10.64
CA HIS A 1066 -8.47 3.41 11.35
C HIS A 1066 -8.91 4.72 10.68
N SER A 1067 -8.90 4.79 9.35
CA SER A 1067 -9.34 5.97 8.60
C SER A 1067 -10.80 6.31 8.89
N PHE A 1068 -11.69 5.31 8.89
CA PHE A 1068 -13.10 5.48 9.21
C PHE A 1068 -13.31 5.94 10.66
N VAL A 1069 -12.57 5.38 11.61
CA VAL A 1069 -12.61 5.83 13.02
C VAL A 1069 -12.19 7.29 13.15
N ALA A 1070 -11.05 7.66 12.55
CA ALA A 1070 -10.53 9.01 12.64
C ALA A 1070 -11.44 10.04 11.94
N ASN A 1071 -12.04 9.68 10.80
CA ASN A 1071 -12.99 10.53 10.09
C ASN A 1071 -14.29 10.71 10.89
N LEU A 1072 -14.82 9.63 11.48
CA LEU A 1072 -15.97 9.71 12.38
C LEU A 1072 -15.69 10.65 13.56
N PHE A 1073 -14.58 10.47 14.25
CA PHE A 1073 -14.21 11.28 15.40
C PHE A 1073 -14.10 12.77 15.04
N ARG A 1074 -13.40 13.08 13.93
CA ARG A 1074 -13.28 14.46 13.43
C ARG A 1074 -14.58 15.05 12.91
N SER A 1075 -15.53 14.23 12.45
CA SER A 1075 -16.88 14.70 12.11
C SER A 1075 -17.68 15.10 13.35
N ILE A 1076 -17.46 14.43 14.49
CA ILE A 1076 -18.17 14.70 15.75
C ILE A 1076 -17.67 16.00 16.41
N TRP A 1077 -16.35 16.20 16.52
CA TRP A 1077 -15.75 17.43 17.04
C TRP A 1077 -15.28 18.39 15.94
N GLY A 1078 -15.85 18.27 14.74
CA GLY A 1078 -15.61 19.17 13.62
C GLY A 1078 -16.50 20.41 13.69
N VAL A 1079 -16.00 21.52 13.16
CA VAL A 1079 -16.78 22.76 13.03
C VAL A 1079 -16.76 23.18 11.55
N SER A 1080 -17.84 22.88 10.83
CA SER A 1080 -18.02 23.28 9.43
C SER A 1080 -18.29 24.78 9.33
N HIS A 1081 -17.56 25.50 8.47
CA HIS A 1081 -17.75 26.94 8.23
C HIS A 1081 -17.74 27.83 9.49
N SER A 1082 -16.99 27.43 10.53
CA SER A 1082 -16.94 28.14 11.82
C SER A 1082 -18.29 28.25 12.54
N ARG A 1083 -19.26 27.37 12.25
CA ARG A 1083 -20.54 27.28 12.96
C ARG A 1083 -20.65 25.93 13.67
N ALA A 1084 -20.91 25.99 14.98
CA ALA A 1084 -21.21 24.81 15.78
C ALA A 1084 -22.73 24.55 15.81
N PRO A 1085 -23.18 23.30 16.06
CA PRO A 1085 -24.60 23.02 16.25
C PRO A 1085 -25.20 23.91 17.36
N PRO A 1086 -26.37 24.56 17.12
CA PRO A 1086 -26.96 25.52 18.06
C PRO A 1086 -27.07 24.99 19.50
N ALA A 1087 -27.55 23.76 19.65
CA ALA A 1087 -27.72 23.12 20.95
C ALA A 1087 -26.40 22.89 21.71
N ILE A 1088 -25.30 22.57 21.01
CA ILE A 1088 -23.99 22.40 21.66
C ILE A 1088 -23.48 23.75 22.18
N LYS A 1089 -23.54 24.79 21.34
CA LYS A 1089 -23.08 26.13 21.75
C LYS A 1089 -23.91 26.65 22.93
N TYR A 1090 -25.24 26.61 22.81
CA TYR A 1090 -26.15 27.04 23.86
C TYR A 1090 -25.91 26.30 25.18
N TYR A 1091 -25.86 24.96 25.14
CA TYR A 1091 -25.69 24.17 26.36
C TYR A 1091 -24.30 24.31 26.99
N PHE A 1092 -23.23 24.47 26.19
CA PHE A 1092 -21.89 24.70 26.73
C PHE A 1092 -21.76 26.09 27.35
N ASP A 1093 -22.38 27.12 26.76
CA ASP A 1093 -22.46 28.46 27.35
C ASP A 1093 -23.26 28.44 28.66
N PHE A 1094 -24.34 27.66 28.72
CA PHE A 1094 -25.08 27.41 29.95
C PHE A 1094 -24.19 26.81 31.05
N LEU A 1095 -23.38 25.79 30.73
CA LEU A 1095 -22.47 25.15 31.70
C LEU A 1095 -21.38 26.12 32.17
N ASP A 1096 -20.83 26.93 31.25
CA ASP A 1096 -19.83 27.95 31.56
C ASP A 1096 -20.43 29.00 32.52
N ALA A 1097 -21.64 29.49 32.25
CA ALA A 1097 -22.35 30.42 33.13
C ALA A 1097 -22.68 29.82 34.52
N GLN A 1098 -23.01 28.52 34.60
CA GLN A 1098 -23.22 27.85 35.89
C GLN A 1098 -21.92 27.72 36.69
N ALA A 1099 -20.79 27.41 36.04
CA ALA A 1099 -19.50 27.35 36.72
C ALA A 1099 -19.07 28.73 37.25
N ASP A 1100 -19.30 29.79 36.49
CA ASP A 1100 -19.04 31.17 36.91
C ASP A 1100 -19.91 31.58 38.11
N ASN A 1101 -21.21 31.27 38.07
CA ASN A 1101 -22.13 31.53 39.18
C ASN A 1101 -21.74 30.79 40.46
N MET A 1102 -21.20 29.58 40.33
CA MET A 1102 -20.71 28.77 41.45
C MET A 1102 -19.26 29.14 41.86
N LYS A 1103 -18.65 30.14 41.21
CA LYS A 1103 -17.26 30.61 41.45
C LYS A 1103 -16.23 29.48 41.34
N MET A 1104 -16.40 28.58 40.37
CA MET A 1104 -15.50 27.44 40.17
C MET A 1104 -14.18 27.90 39.53
N ALA A 1105 -13.07 27.75 40.25
CA ALA A 1105 -11.75 28.19 39.78
C ALA A 1105 -11.01 27.16 38.90
N ASP A 1106 -11.40 25.89 38.94
CA ASP A 1106 -10.70 24.79 38.25
C ASP A 1106 -11.28 24.54 36.84
N PRO A 1107 -10.53 24.84 35.75
CA PRO A 1107 -11.01 24.62 34.38
C PRO A 1107 -11.24 23.15 34.03
N ASP A 1108 -10.65 22.21 34.77
CA ASP A 1108 -10.89 20.78 34.58
C ASP A 1108 -12.34 20.40 34.88
N VAL A 1109 -12.99 21.09 35.82
CA VAL A 1109 -14.38 20.81 36.19
C VAL A 1109 -15.30 21.04 34.99
N LEU A 1110 -15.12 22.16 34.28
CA LEU A 1110 -15.88 22.49 33.08
C LEU A 1110 -15.65 21.48 31.96
N HIS A 1111 -14.40 21.07 31.73
CA HIS A 1111 -14.08 20.04 30.76
C HIS A 1111 -14.79 18.72 31.07
N ILE A 1112 -14.82 18.32 32.34
CA ILE A 1112 -15.50 17.10 32.79
C ILE A 1112 -17.02 17.22 32.65
N TRP A 1113 -17.63 18.36 32.99
CA TRP A 1113 -19.07 18.57 32.80
C TRP A 1113 -19.47 18.49 31.33
N LYS A 1114 -18.72 19.15 30.43
CA LYS A 1114 -18.94 19.07 28.97
C LYS A 1114 -18.81 17.62 28.47
N THR A 1115 -17.81 16.89 28.96
CA THR A 1115 -17.57 15.48 28.60
C THR A 1115 -18.65 14.52 29.10
N ASN A 1116 -19.10 14.69 30.34
CA ASN A 1116 -20.12 13.84 30.96
C ASN A 1116 -21.53 14.12 30.42
N SER A 1117 -21.78 15.31 29.90
CA SER A 1117 -23.10 15.73 29.40
C SER A 1117 -23.35 15.38 27.95
N LEU A 1118 -22.36 15.57 27.06
CA LEU A 1118 -22.54 15.38 25.62
C LEU A 1118 -21.84 14.12 25.08
N PRO A 1119 -20.49 14.01 25.05
CA PRO A 1119 -19.81 12.81 24.55
C PRO A 1119 -20.25 11.51 25.23
N LEU A 1120 -20.31 11.49 26.56
CA LEU A 1120 -20.62 10.29 27.33
C LEU A 1120 -22.08 9.83 27.16
N ARG A 1121 -23.03 10.77 27.12
CA ARG A 1121 -24.47 10.46 27.15
C ARG A 1121 -25.10 10.30 25.77
N PHE A 1122 -24.68 11.14 24.83
CA PHE A 1122 -25.21 11.13 23.48
C PHE A 1122 -24.28 10.34 22.55
N TRP A 1123 -23.05 10.80 22.32
CA TRP A 1123 -22.18 10.22 21.29
C TRP A 1123 -21.82 8.77 21.58
N VAL A 1124 -21.40 8.41 22.80
CA VAL A 1124 -21.12 7.00 23.13
C VAL A 1124 -22.35 6.11 22.92
N ASN A 1125 -23.55 6.61 23.22
CA ASN A 1125 -24.77 5.84 23.01
C ASN A 1125 -25.02 5.58 21.52
N ILE A 1126 -24.82 6.58 20.66
CA ILE A 1126 -24.91 6.45 19.20
C ILE A 1126 -23.80 5.54 18.63
N LEU A 1127 -22.55 5.71 19.07
CA LEU A 1127 -21.41 4.89 18.62
C LEU A 1127 -21.59 3.42 18.98
N LYS A 1128 -22.08 3.14 20.19
CA LYS A 1128 -22.34 1.76 20.63
C LYS A 1128 -23.60 1.19 20.00
N ASN A 1129 -24.60 2.00 19.70
CA ASN A 1129 -25.91 1.54 19.22
C ASN A 1129 -26.26 2.14 17.84
N PRO A 1130 -25.52 1.80 16.77
CA PRO A 1130 -25.79 2.32 15.44
C PRO A 1130 -27.18 1.90 14.90
N GLN A 1131 -27.78 0.82 15.42
CA GLN A 1131 -29.15 0.40 15.11
C GLN A 1131 -30.24 1.36 15.63
N PHE A 1132 -29.85 2.37 16.41
CA PHE A 1132 -30.72 3.51 16.74
C PHE A 1132 -30.80 4.51 15.59
N VAL A 1133 -29.82 4.53 14.70
CA VAL A 1133 -29.70 5.50 13.60
C VAL A 1133 -30.02 4.87 12.26
N PHE A 1134 -29.66 3.60 12.07
CA PHE A 1134 -29.82 2.88 10.80
C PHE A 1134 -30.66 1.62 10.96
N ASP A 1135 -31.30 1.22 9.87
CA ASP A 1135 -31.92 -0.10 9.73
C ASP A 1135 -30.82 -1.17 9.53
N LEU A 1136 -30.22 -1.58 10.65
CA LEU A 1136 -29.17 -2.58 10.71
C LEU A 1136 -29.38 -3.52 11.91
N GLU A 1137 -28.96 -4.77 11.74
CA GLU A 1137 -28.90 -5.74 12.82
C GLU A 1137 -27.53 -5.69 13.50
N LYS A 1138 -27.52 -5.53 14.82
CA LYS A 1138 -26.28 -5.42 15.60
C LYS A 1138 -25.96 -6.76 16.26
N THR A 1139 -24.88 -7.39 15.81
CA THR A 1139 -24.38 -8.63 16.43
C THR A 1139 -23.63 -8.36 17.75
N PRO A 1140 -23.59 -9.33 18.69
CA PRO A 1140 -22.81 -9.22 19.92
C PRO A 1140 -21.32 -8.96 19.68
N HIS A 1141 -20.75 -9.57 18.63
CA HIS A 1141 -19.35 -9.34 18.25
C HIS A 1141 -19.13 -7.89 17.77
N LEU A 1142 -20.03 -7.35 16.95
CA LEU A 1142 -19.98 -5.95 16.54
C LEU A 1142 -20.09 -5.01 17.74
N ASP A 1143 -20.93 -5.31 18.73
CA ASP A 1143 -20.98 -4.56 20.00
C ASP A 1143 -19.64 -4.53 20.73
N GLY A 1144 -18.92 -5.66 20.75
CA GLY A 1144 -17.57 -5.75 21.30
C GLY A 1144 -16.59 -4.81 20.59
N CYS A 1145 -16.60 -4.80 19.26
CA CYS A 1145 -15.75 -3.89 18.46
C CYS A 1145 -16.12 -2.42 18.66
N LEU A 1146 -17.41 -2.07 18.62
CA LEU A 1146 -17.88 -0.70 18.84
C LEU A 1146 -17.61 -0.24 20.27
N SER A 1147 -17.63 -1.14 21.25
CA SER A 1147 -17.25 -0.83 22.63
C SER A 1147 -15.77 -0.45 22.77
N VAL A 1148 -14.88 -1.11 22.01
CA VAL A 1148 -13.45 -0.74 21.96
C VAL A 1148 -13.28 0.66 21.37
N ILE A 1149 -13.98 0.97 20.28
CA ILE A 1149 -13.93 2.29 19.63
C ILE A 1149 -14.54 3.37 20.53
N ALA A 1150 -15.68 3.10 21.17
CA ALA A 1150 -16.31 4.02 22.11
C ALA A 1150 -15.44 4.28 23.35
N GLN A 1151 -14.68 3.26 23.81
CA GLN A 1151 -13.70 3.45 24.87
C GLN A 1151 -12.56 4.37 24.43
N ALA A 1152 -12.01 4.17 23.22
CA ALA A 1152 -10.99 5.06 22.66
C ALA A 1152 -11.52 6.49 22.45
N PHE A 1153 -12.78 6.62 22.03
CA PHE A 1153 -13.47 7.91 21.94
C PHE A 1153 -13.49 8.60 23.32
N MET A 1154 -13.95 7.92 24.37
CA MET A 1154 -13.97 8.50 25.72
C MET A 1154 -12.59 8.79 26.31
N ASP A 1155 -11.60 7.94 26.04
CA ASP A 1155 -10.21 8.16 26.46
C ASP A 1155 -9.63 9.43 25.82
N SER A 1156 -10.14 9.84 24.65
CA SER A 1156 -9.77 11.09 23.96
C SER A 1156 -10.27 12.36 24.68
N PHE A 1157 -11.30 12.23 25.54
CA PHE A 1157 -11.77 13.33 26.40
C PHE A 1157 -11.15 13.29 27.80
N SER A 1158 -10.32 12.29 28.13
CA SER A 1158 -9.71 12.19 29.45
C SER A 1158 -8.64 13.27 29.69
N LEU A 1159 -8.65 13.87 30.87
CA LEU A 1159 -7.62 14.83 31.31
C LEU A 1159 -6.35 14.15 31.83
N SER A 1160 -6.41 12.87 32.24
CA SER A 1160 -5.27 12.16 32.82
C SER A 1160 -4.32 11.60 31.77
N GLU A 1161 -3.01 11.75 31.97
CA GLU A 1161 -2.01 11.02 31.21
C GLU A 1161 -1.92 9.58 31.74
N THR A 1162 -2.36 8.62 30.94
CA THR A 1162 -2.35 7.21 31.35
C THR A 1162 -1.00 6.61 30.97
N GLN A 1163 -0.18 6.26 31.97
CA GLN A 1163 1.02 5.46 31.72
C GLN A 1163 0.61 4.00 31.47
N LEU A 1164 0.73 3.55 30.22
CA LEU A 1164 0.35 2.21 29.82
C LEU A 1164 1.51 1.23 30.02
N GLY A 1165 1.33 0.28 30.94
CA GLY A 1165 2.25 -0.82 31.20
C GLY A 1165 1.71 -2.17 30.69
N LYS A 1166 2.45 -3.27 30.97
CA LYS A 1166 2.09 -4.63 30.53
C LYS A 1166 0.74 -5.14 31.07
N GLY A 1167 0.24 -4.59 32.18
CA GLY A 1167 -1.07 -4.94 32.76
C GLY A 1167 -2.24 -4.08 32.27
N ALA A 1168 -2.02 -3.19 31.30
CA ALA A 1168 -3.09 -2.39 30.73
C ALA A 1168 -3.98 -3.26 29.81
N PRO A 1169 -5.29 -3.00 29.76
CA PRO A 1169 -6.19 -3.79 28.93
C PRO A 1169 -5.90 -3.53 27.43
N THR A 1170 -6.03 -4.58 26.62
CA THR A 1170 -5.62 -4.59 25.20
C THR A 1170 -6.33 -3.52 24.37
N ASN A 1171 -7.60 -3.22 24.65
CA ASN A 1171 -8.34 -2.15 23.99
C ASN A 1171 -7.69 -0.76 24.16
N LYS A 1172 -7.09 -0.47 25.33
CA LYS A 1172 -6.34 0.77 25.56
C LYS A 1172 -4.98 0.77 24.88
N LEU A 1173 -4.31 -0.37 24.83
CA LEU A 1173 -3.04 -0.53 24.12
C LEU A 1173 -3.21 -0.31 22.60
N LEU A 1174 -4.35 -0.74 22.04
CA LEU A 1174 -4.63 -0.71 20.61
C LEU A 1174 -4.68 0.71 20.03
N TYR A 1175 -5.20 1.69 20.79
CA TYR A 1175 -5.31 3.10 20.38
C TYR A 1175 -4.34 4.03 21.13
N ALA A 1176 -3.46 3.50 21.97
CA ALA A 1176 -2.56 4.26 22.84
C ALA A 1176 -1.78 5.39 22.14
N ARG A 1177 -1.35 5.17 20.89
CA ARG A 1177 -0.58 6.14 20.10
C ARG A 1177 -1.43 7.25 19.49
N ASP A 1178 -2.73 7.02 19.29
CA ASP A 1178 -3.64 7.98 18.65
C ASP A 1178 -4.29 8.93 19.66
N ILE A 1179 -4.55 8.44 20.89
CA ILE A 1179 -5.22 9.19 21.96
C ILE A 1179 -4.59 10.56 22.25
N PRO A 1180 -3.25 10.75 22.33
CA PRO A 1180 -2.67 12.07 22.57
C PRO A 1180 -3.05 13.10 21.50
N THR A 1181 -3.12 12.70 20.24
CA THR A 1181 -3.54 13.57 19.13
C THR A 1181 -5.02 13.91 19.26
N PHE A 1182 -5.89 12.93 19.50
CA PHE A 1182 -7.32 13.19 19.69
C PHE A 1182 -7.60 14.07 20.92
N LYS A 1183 -6.84 13.92 22.02
CA LYS A 1183 -6.94 14.82 23.19
C LYS A 1183 -6.63 16.28 22.84
N GLN A 1184 -5.65 16.52 21.97
CA GLN A 1184 -5.33 17.88 21.50
C GLN A 1184 -6.46 18.44 20.63
N GLU A 1185 -7.01 17.63 19.72
CA GLU A 1185 -8.15 18.01 18.88
C GLU A 1185 -9.39 18.34 19.74
N VAL A 1186 -9.71 17.53 20.75
CA VAL A 1186 -10.83 17.77 21.69
C VAL A 1186 -10.63 19.06 22.50
N LYS A 1187 -9.42 19.30 23.01
CA LYS A 1187 -9.11 20.55 23.73
C LYS A 1187 -9.26 21.77 22.82
N ALA A 1188 -8.85 21.65 21.56
CA ALA A 1188 -9.04 22.70 20.55
C ALA A 1188 -10.52 22.92 20.24
N TYR A 1189 -11.32 21.84 20.15
CA TYR A 1189 -12.76 21.90 19.93
C TYR A 1189 -13.49 22.65 21.06
N TYR A 1190 -13.28 22.27 22.33
CA TYR A 1190 -13.92 22.96 23.45
C TYR A 1190 -13.50 24.44 23.54
N LYS A 1191 -12.23 24.73 23.24
CA LYS A 1191 -11.75 26.11 23.16
C LYS A 1191 -12.46 26.88 22.04
N LEU A 1192 -12.56 26.29 20.85
CA LEU A 1192 -13.22 26.91 19.69
C LEU A 1192 -14.70 27.20 19.98
N ILE A 1193 -15.44 26.26 20.57
CA ILE A 1193 -16.86 26.48 20.94
C ILE A 1193 -17.01 27.64 21.93
N ARG A 1194 -16.12 27.72 22.92
CA ARG A 1194 -16.12 28.80 23.92
C ARG A 1194 -15.81 30.15 23.29
N ASP A 1195 -14.87 30.19 22.35
CA ASP A 1195 -14.43 31.42 21.69
C ASP A 1195 -15.45 31.92 20.62
N LEU A 1196 -16.47 31.13 20.28
CA LEU A 1196 -17.59 31.57 19.42
C LEU A 1196 -18.50 32.58 20.15
N PRO A 1197 -19.13 33.52 19.42
CA PRO A 1197 -20.10 34.45 20.00
C PRO A 1197 -21.23 33.73 20.74
N PRO A 1198 -21.72 34.25 21.87
CA PRO A 1198 -22.85 33.67 22.57
C PRO A 1198 -24.11 33.73 21.71
N MET A 1199 -24.89 32.65 21.74
CA MET A 1199 -26.15 32.57 20.98
C MET A 1199 -27.21 33.44 21.62
N GLN A 1200 -27.98 34.20 20.83
CA GLN A 1200 -29.09 34.98 21.38
C GLN A 1200 -30.25 34.07 21.77
N ASP A 1201 -30.86 34.30 22.94
CA ASP A 1201 -32.01 33.51 23.43
C ASP A 1201 -33.15 33.44 22.40
N ALA A 1202 -33.42 34.54 21.68
CA ALA A 1202 -34.46 34.58 20.66
C ALA A 1202 -34.14 33.66 19.46
N GLU A 1203 -32.87 33.59 19.04
CA GLU A 1203 -32.42 32.71 17.96
C GLU A 1203 -32.57 31.25 18.36
N PHE A 1204 -32.14 30.89 19.57
CA PHE A 1204 -32.25 29.51 20.04
C PHE A 1204 -33.70 29.07 20.27
N LYS A 1205 -34.56 29.93 20.83
CA LYS A 1205 -36.00 29.64 20.96
C LYS A 1205 -36.68 29.46 19.61
N ASN A 1206 -36.26 30.18 18.57
CA ASN A 1206 -36.77 29.97 17.22
C ASN A 1206 -36.34 28.60 16.67
N PHE A 1207 -35.07 28.21 16.84
CA PHE A 1207 -34.60 26.86 16.49
C PHE A 1207 -35.44 25.75 17.18
N LEU A 1208 -35.70 25.88 18.49
CA LEU A 1208 -36.52 24.92 19.22
C LEU A 1208 -37.98 24.87 18.72
N ARG A 1209 -38.56 26.01 18.33
CA ARG A 1209 -39.91 26.07 17.77
C ARG A 1209 -39.98 25.41 16.39
N GLU A 1210 -38.95 25.57 15.57
CA GLU A 1210 -38.84 24.90 14.27
C GLU A 1210 -38.74 23.38 14.43
N GLU A 1211 -37.90 22.89 15.35
CA GLU A 1211 -37.80 21.45 15.65
C GLU A 1211 -39.11 20.89 16.24
N SER A 1212 -39.79 21.64 17.12
CA SER A 1212 -41.10 21.22 17.66
C SER A 1212 -42.14 21.07 16.54
N LYS A 1213 -42.19 22.04 15.63
CA LYS A 1213 -43.15 22.05 14.50
C LYS A 1213 -42.86 20.94 13.50
N LYS A 1214 -41.58 20.63 13.25
CA LYS A 1214 -41.15 19.58 12.33
C LYS A 1214 -41.61 18.18 12.78
N HIS A 1215 -41.78 17.98 14.09
CA HIS A 1215 -42.03 16.68 14.70
C HIS A 1215 -43.37 16.60 15.48
N GLU A 1216 -44.24 17.60 15.35
CA GLU A 1216 -45.51 17.74 16.10
C GLU A 1216 -46.45 16.52 15.97
N ASN A 1217 -46.40 15.80 14.83
CA ASN A 1217 -47.31 14.67 14.55
C ASN A 1217 -46.67 13.29 14.66
N GLU A 1218 -45.41 13.19 15.11
CA GLU A 1218 -44.65 11.93 15.14
C GLU A 1218 -45.03 11.02 16.33
N PHE A 1219 -45.45 11.62 17.46
CA PHE A 1219 -45.73 10.89 18.69
C PHE A 1219 -47.18 11.01 19.17
N CYS A 1220 -47.60 10.01 19.96
CA CYS A 1220 -48.89 9.98 20.65
C CYS A 1220 -48.77 10.59 22.06
N GLU A 1221 -48.98 11.91 22.17
CA GLU A 1221 -48.96 12.64 23.45
C GLU A 1221 -49.98 12.06 24.46
N ALA A 1222 -51.17 11.66 23.99
CA ALA A 1222 -52.20 11.07 24.83
C ALA A 1222 -51.73 9.77 25.52
N ALA A 1223 -51.03 8.89 24.79
CA ALA A 1223 -50.49 7.66 25.36
C ALA A 1223 -49.43 7.97 26.43
N ALA A 1224 -48.52 8.91 26.15
CA ALA A 1224 -47.50 9.33 27.11
C ALA A 1224 -48.12 9.93 28.39
N LEU A 1225 -49.14 10.78 28.25
CA LEU A 1225 -49.86 11.40 29.39
C LEU A 1225 -50.57 10.35 30.27
N ARG A 1226 -51.17 9.31 29.66
CA ARG A 1226 -51.80 8.22 30.42
C ARG A 1226 -50.78 7.41 31.22
N GLU A 1227 -49.61 7.13 30.63
CA GLU A 1227 -48.54 6.45 31.35
C GLU A 1227 -47.90 7.35 32.44
N LEU A 1228 -47.76 8.66 32.19
CA LEU A 1228 -47.33 9.63 33.22
C LEU A 1228 -48.30 9.68 34.40
N TYR A 1229 -49.60 9.64 34.13
CA TYR A 1229 -50.61 9.67 35.18
C TYR A 1229 -50.47 8.47 36.14
N LYS A 1230 -50.03 7.29 35.68
CA LYS A 1230 -49.79 6.14 36.58
C LYS A 1230 -48.76 6.48 37.66
N TYR A 1231 -47.70 7.19 37.31
CA TYR A 1231 -46.70 7.67 38.28
C TYR A 1231 -47.30 8.72 39.23
N ILE A 1232 -48.11 9.66 38.71
CA ILE A 1232 -48.79 10.67 39.54
C ILE A 1232 -49.76 10.00 40.51
N GLN A 1233 -50.52 8.99 40.08
CA GLN A 1233 -51.44 8.23 40.91
C GLN A 1233 -50.70 7.45 42.00
N GLN A 1234 -49.56 6.85 41.66
CA GLN A 1234 -48.75 6.07 42.59
C GLN A 1234 -48.12 6.95 43.70
N TYR A 1235 -47.65 8.14 43.34
CA TYR A 1235 -46.96 9.07 44.26
C TYR A 1235 -47.81 10.29 44.64
N PHE A 1236 -49.14 10.16 44.53
CA PHE A 1236 -50.05 11.30 44.66
C PHE A 1236 -49.91 12.04 45.98
N LYS A 1237 -49.74 11.28 47.08
CA LYS A 1237 -49.64 11.83 48.44
C LYS A 1237 -48.34 12.62 48.58
N GLU A 1238 -47.23 12.05 48.13
CA GLU A 1238 -45.90 12.64 48.22
C GLU A 1238 -45.81 13.92 47.37
N ILE A 1239 -46.39 13.92 46.18
CA ILE A 1239 -46.47 15.09 45.30
C ILE A 1239 -47.27 16.20 45.98
N LYS A 1240 -48.45 15.86 46.53
CA LYS A 1240 -49.33 16.80 47.22
C LYS A 1240 -48.64 17.42 48.44
N ASP A 1241 -48.07 16.59 49.31
CA ASP A 1241 -47.40 17.04 50.54
C ASP A 1241 -46.22 17.97 50.20
N LYS A 1242 -45.47 17.66 49.12
CA LYS A 1242 -44.37 18.51 48.66
C LYS A 1242 -44.84 19.83 48.05
N LEU A 1243 -45.96 19.80 47.32
CA LEU A 1243 -46.57 20.99 46.73
C LEU A 1243 -47.02 21.98 47.81
N GLU A 1244 -47.66 21.48 48.88
CA GLU A 1244 -48.04 22.27 50.06
C GLU A 1244 -46.82 22.85 50.79
N GLN A 1245 -45.72 22.08 50.92
CA GLN A 1245 -44.46 22.55 51.52
C GLN A 1245 -43.74 23.61 50.67
N SER A 1246 -43.91 23.58 49.35
CA SER A 1246 -43.21 24.49 48.42
C SER A 1246 -43.84 25.89 48.31
N GLY A 1247 -44.94 26.15 49.04
CA GLY A 1247 -45.67 27.42 48.96
C GLY A 1247 -46.48 27.59 47.67
N ALA A 1248 -46.87 26.49 47.04
CA ALA A 1248 -47.67 26.52 45.82
C ALA A 1248 -49.08 27.11 46.05
N PRO A 1249 -49.65 27.81 45.05
CA PRO A 1249 -51.04 28.27 45.12
C PRO A 1249 -52.00 27.10 45.36
N ALA A 1250 -53.02 27.32 46.21
CA ALA A 1250 -54.05 26.31 46.50
C ALA A 1250 -54.75 25.78 45.23
N GLU A 1251 -54.83 26.62 44.19
CA GLU A 1251 -55.36 26.28 42.87
C GLU A 1251 -54.63 25.09 42.21
N LEU A 1252 -53.30 24.96 42.36
CA LEU A 1252 -52.56 23.81 41.78
C LEU A 1252 -52.92 22.50 42.48
N THR A 1253 -53.15 22.54 43.79
CA THR A 1253 -53.57 21.38 44.57
C THR A 1253 -55.01 20.97 44.20
N GLU A 1254 -55.92 21.93 43.98
CA GLU A 1254 -57.26 21.65 43.45
C GLU A 1254 -57.21 21.07 42.04
N GLN A 1255 -56.40 21.63 41.14
CA GLN A 1255 -56.23 21.12 39.77
C GLN A 1255 -55.68 19.69 39.77
N LEU A 1256 -54.75 19.36 40.66
CA LEU A 1256 -54.24 17.99 40.83
C LEU A 1256 -55.34 17.00 41.27
N HIS A 1257 -56.23 17.40 42.19
CA HIS A 1257 -57.40 16.58 42.57
C HIS A 1257 -58.39 16.44 41.42
N HIS A 1258 -58.68 17.52 40.71
CA HIS A 1258 -59.58 17.50 39.55
C HIS A 1258 -59.06 16.57 38.43
N VAL A 1259 -57.75 16.58 38.16
CA VAL A 1259 -57.12 15.62 37.24
C VAL A 1259 -57.32 14.18 37.74
N LYS A 1260 -57.11 13.93 39.05
CA LYS A 1260 -57.30 12.60 39.62
C LYS A 1260 -58.74 12.10 39.48
N GLU A 1261 -59.73 12.93 39.83
CA GLU A 1261 -61.15 12.60 39.69
C GLU A 1261 -61.54 12.30 38.24
N SER A 1262 -60.99 13.06 37.28
CA SER A 1262 -61.24 12.86 35.85
C SER A 1262 -60.72 11.50 35.36
N PHE A 1263 -59.50 11.10 35.78
CA PHE A 1263 -58.93 9.80 35.41
C PHE A 1263 -59.55 8.62 36.18
N ASP A 1264 -59.92 8.78 37.44
CA ASP A 1264 -60.60 7.74 38.21
C ASP A 1264 -62.06 7.55 37.73
N GLY A 1265 -62.71 8.61 37.25
CA GLY A 1265 -64.03 8.55 36.60
C GLY A 1265 -64.06 7.66 35.35
N LEU A 1266 -62.97 7.61 34.58
CA LEU A 1266 -62.80 6.72 33.43
C LEU A 1266 -62.76 5.24 33.82
N LYS A 1267 -62.20 4.89 34.99
CA LYS A 1267 -62.24 3.51 35.51
C LYS A 1267 -63.67 3.07 35.85
N SER A 1268 -64.54 4.00 36.28
CA SER A 1268 -65.95 3.71 36.62
C SER A 1268 -66.85 3.47 35.40
N CYS A 1269 -66.41 3.83 34.19
CA CYS A 1269 -67.18 3.65 32.95
C CYS A 1269 -66.88 2.34 32.20
N SER A 1270 -66.13 1.40 32.78
CA SER A 1270 -65.86 0.08 32.19
C SER A 1270 -66.75 -1.03 32.77
N TRP A 1271 -68.06 -0.94 32.51
CA TRP A 1271 -68.96 -2.10 32.43
C TRP A 1271 -69.72 -2.01 31.11
N ASN A 1272 -69.10 -2.52 30.04
CA ASN A 1272 -69.71 -3.23 28.91
C ASN A 1272 -68.64 -3.68 27.92
#